data_AF-A0AA42JDC7-F1
#
_entry.id   AF-A0AA42JDC7-F1
#
_cell.length_a   1.000
_cell.length_b   1.000
_cell.length_c   1.000
_cell.angle_alpha   90.00
_cell.angle_beta   90.00
_cell.angle_gamma   90.00
#
_symmetry.space_group_name_H-M   'P 1'
#
loop_
_entity.id
_entity.type
_entity.pdbx_description
1 polymer ?
#
loop_
_entity_poly.entity_id
_entity_poly.type
_entity_poly.pdbx_seq_one_letter_code
_entity_poly.pdbx_strand_id
1 'polypeptide(L)'
;MFRRIGAMLSQTTIDPLAVAWIGAIFLFFGEVGALVSLPRLTRTILVSTVAEIGYVLIGLGLGGPAGEAGAWMHIGNQIVMRGLVVVVGWYLIRRTRSSCLDDLRGTGHRMPAMATVFAFGIFSVMGLSPFKGSFSKFLILYAAIEQGHWMLAAVGTLATMVAATYYMLVVQRVCLERPVRQVTLAAAPRIAVPLAALLTVATVAISLWPEPVLHAAEALAHIGDGAAVPVFESPWSVLVLVPYVGGFVVWGLGRLSTRARDAAAVVIAAATVVLVAVDADLDPASRLFALLFAGIAFLMVVYSVDYMARSEWSNRYYFFALLMTGSLIGVATSHEFGNFYLFWELMTWTSYFLVVHEQTPKALRAGLVYFLMCASGAYVMHFGILLVHAQIGSFAFADLVARAGSLAPAAGQAAAACFFVAFAVKTGLVPLHAWLPLAHPQAPSSVSGPLSGILTKAGLFGMLKVLWLVFGATAISRVSPVGFDVVLMVLGAATLAYGEIRALLEGELKRMLAWSTLAQIGEIAAVLGIGTTLAADAALLHVTNHAVMKTLLFYAAGAFLLRTGLRRIEDLAGLGRRMPFTAGAYALASFAIIGLPPFSGFTSKFLMVYAAASAGRIEIAALMLLGGVVGLVYYLRVVRVLFFEPYTGDAAVREAPASMLVAIGVLAVAIVLGGLVPGVQLALVAEVGAELAARNGLAPAVLPDLVIAWPAGAVIAMVGAGAVWLVGRRSVAWAGGLAVAVLVAAAVGVAAEPGRYDLLSFCFALLIAGVGALNMLHATAYMAHGHAQPRFYAAVLVMIAGLIGMTAATDVYGFFAFWELMSSWALWAAIIHEEAPAARREGFKYVLFNTVGASFMFLGFALLTARTGSFDLAGIGAALPGLPVAAFGPAVVLILLGMVMKAAQLPLRIDWQMHPALAPTPVSGYISAVLLKSGPWGVLKLTVLFGGAAMLGRIGGTVHGQPVIMQAIAVIAGLTIVYAGAMAMVQNGIKLLLIYSTVCQLGYVLLGVALGTPLGVAGGLMHFVNHMLLKDTLFLVAGAVMVASHATMLDELGGLGRRMPFTFGMFLVAGLSLAGIPPLAGFSSKWVIFQACFQSGHWLLGSAAMVSSLFTLAAVLKFAHAAFMGAPTAKALEAREAPLAMLIPIAVLTGASLVVGVVPGLLLVPIAAIQAELGMVPIAASLVGPLPGAEAWSPGLVSVLVLILAAVLLPWLRLGHRAGVVRTHVHECGVGDLLPEATRVGAASLFETPDAAVRALFAPRRTRGGDRA
;
A
#
# COMPACT_ATOMS: atom_id res chain seq x y z
N MET A 1 61.85 33.71 0.85
CA MET A 1 61.74 32.66 -0.20
C MET A 1 60.45 32.83 -1.00
N PHE A 2 59.27 32.87 -0.37
CA PHE A 2 57.97 33.04 -1.06
C PHE A 2 57.79 34.36 -1.86
N ARG A 3 58.26 35.52 -1.36
CA ARG A 3 58.32 36.79 -2.13
C ARG A 3 59.11 36.69 -3.44
N ARG A 4 60.13 35.82 -3.52
CA ARG A 4 60.93 35.61 -4.73
C ARG A 4 60.27 34.66 -5.73
N ILE A 5 59.40 33.77 -5.28
CA ILE A 5 58.66 32.84 -6.15
C ILE A 5 57.50 33.58 -6.84
N GLY A 6 56.76 34.43 -6.13
CA GLY A 6 55.74 35.29 -6.74
C GLY A 6 56.31 36.26 -7.78
N ALA A 7 57.46 36.90 -7.47
CA ALA A 7 58.16 37.76 -8.42
C ALA A 7 58.83 37.00 -9.59
N MET A 8 59.18 35.71 -9.42
CA MET A 8 59.68 34.87 -10.51
C MET A 8 58.56 34.47 -11.47
N LEU A 9 57.35 34.17 -10.96
CA LEU A 9 56.21 33.79 -11.80
C LEU A 9 55.68 34.98 -12.62
N SER A 10 55.76 36.21 -12.11
CA SER A 10 55.45 37.42 -12.88
C SER A 10 56.50 37.76 -13.95
N GLN A 11 57.67 37.10 -13.93
CA GLN A 11 58.75 37.27 -14.92
C GLN A 11 58.86 36.09 -15.90
N THR A 12 58.05 35.04 -15.75
CA THR A 12 57.99 33.92 -16.70
C THR A 12 56.94 34.16 -17.79
N THR A 13 57.32 33.95 -19.05
CA THR A 13 56.51 34.05 -20.27
C THR A 13 55.42 32.97 -20.42
N ILE A 14 55.02 32.31 -19.33
CA ILE A 14 54.05 31.21 -19.35
C ILE A 14 52.66 31.79 -19.07
N ASP A 15 51.72 31.54 -19.99
CA ASP A 15 50.32 31.93 -19.86
C ASP A 15 49.70 31.38 -18.54
N PRO A 16 49.20 32.24 -17.63
CA PRO A 16 48.56 31.81 -16.38
C PRO A 16 47.44 30.79 -16.58
N LEU A 17 46.66 30.90 -17.66
CA LEU A 17 45.62 29.93 -17.99
C LEU A 17 46.20 28.57 -18.39
N ALA A 18 47.36 28.56 -19.07
CA ALA A 18 48.09 27.33 -19.33
C ALA A 18 48.58 26.67 -18.02
N VAL A 19 48.99 27.46 -17.02
CA VAL A 19 49.31 26.94 -15.67
C VAL A 19 48.09 26.27 -15.03
N ALA A 20 46.91 26.88 -15.14
CA ALA A 20 45.68 26.30 -14.60
C ALA A 20 45.29 24.98 -15.28
N TRP A 21 45.42 24.90 -16.62
CA TRP A 21 45.18 23.66 -17.37
C TRP A 21 46.20 22.56 -17.09
N ILE A 22 47.48 22.91 -16.98
CA ILE A 22 48.52 21.98 -16.51
C ILE A 22 48.14 21.46 -15.13
N GLY A 23 47.69 22.35 -14.23
CA GLY A 23 47.16 21.99 -12.91
C GLY A 23 46.01 20.99 -12.97
N ALA A 24 45.01 21.21 -13.82
CA ALA A 24 43.85 20.32 -13.98
C ALA A 24 44.21 18.95 -14.56
N ILE A 25 45.08 18.90 -15.57
CA ILE A 25 45.59 17.64 -16.13
C ILE A 25 46.37 16.88 -15.05
N PHE A 26 47.25 17.58 -14.34
CA PHE A 26 48.06 17.00 -13.28
C PHE A 26 47.22 16.48 -12.12
N LEU A 27 46.16 17.21 -11.75
CA LEU A 27 45.19 16.80 -10.75
C LEU A 27 44.48 15.51 -11.18
N PHE A 28 43.85 15.48 -12.35
CA PHE A 28 43.06 14.32 -12.78
C PHE A 28 43.91 13.06 -12.95
N PHE A 29 45.01 13.13 -13.70
CA PHE A 29 45.89 11.97 -13.88
C PHE A 29 46.63 11.59 -12.60
N GLY A 30 46.91 12.56 -11.72
CA GLY A 30 47.46 12.32 -10.39
C GLY A 30 46.49 11.51 -9.52
N GLU A 31 45.22 11.89 -9.46
CA GLU A 31 44.20 11.16 -8.69
C GLU A 31 43.94 9.75 -9.25
N VAL A 32 43.90 9.61 -10.58
CA VAL A 32 43.84 8.28 -11.24
C VAL A 32 45.09 7.46 -10.93
N GLY A 33 46.27 8.07 -10.95
CA GLY A 33 47.53 7.44 -10.57
C GLY A 33 47.56 6.98 -9.10
N ALA A 34 46.94 7.74 -8.20
CA ALA A 34 46.79 7.38 -6.79
C ALA A 34 45.86 6.15 -6.63
N LEU A 35 44.75 6.11 -7.36
CA LEU A 35 43.83 4.96 -7.41
C LEU A 35 44.52 3.70 -7.97
N VAL A 36 45.31 3.80 -9.04
CA VAL A 36 46.07 2.67 -9.58
C VAL A 36 47.18 2.21 -8.61
N SER A 37 47.70 3.13 -7.80
CA SER A 37 48.72 2.85 -6.79
C SER A 37 48.19 2.23 -5.49
N LEU A 38 46.86 2.06 -5.36
CA LEU A 38 46.15 1.60 -4.15
C LEU A 38 46.77 0.40 -3.41
N PRO A 39 47.37 -0.62 -4.07
CA PRO A 39 47.98 -1.74 -3.35
C PRO A 39 49.07 -1.33 -2.34
N ARG A 40 49.72 -0.17 -2.52
CA ARG A 40 50.79 0.32 -1.63
C ARG A 40 50.43 1.69 -1.06
N LEU A 41 50.12 1.74 0.23
CA LEU A 41 49.65 2.96 0.91
C LEU A 41 50.64 4.13 0.79
N THR A 42 51.94 3.89 0.92
CA THR A 42 52.96 4.94 0.78
C THR A 42 52.91 5.60 -0.59
N ARG A 43 52.74 4.80 -1.66
CA ARG A 43 52.69 5.32 -3.03
C ARG A 43 51.39 6.08 -3.26
N THR A 44 50.26 5.56 -2.79
CA THR A 44 48.97 6.25 -2.88
C THR A 44 48.99 7.61 -2.19
N ILE A 45 49.48 7.70 -0.95
CA ILE A 45 49.55 8.97 -0.22
C ILE A 45 50.49 9.95 -0.93
N LEU A 46 51.66 9.49 -1.40
CA LEU A 46 52.62 10.34 -2.11
C LEU A 46 52.03 10.89 -3.41
N VAL A 47 51.47 10.03 -4.27
CA VAL A 47 50.90 10.41 -5.56
C VAL A 47 49.69 11.32 -5.37
N SER A 48 48.80 11.02 -4.41
CA SER A 48 47.66 11.88 -4.04
C SER A 48 48.11 13.26 -3.53
N THR A 49 49.18 13.31 -2.71
CA THR A 49 49.72 14.60 -2.22
C THR A 49 50.26 15.45 -3.37
N VAL A 50 50.93 14.81 -4.34
CA VAL A 50 51.41 15.48 -5.54
C VAL A 50 50.25 15.93 -6.42
N ALA A 51 49.20 15.11 -6.59
CA ALA A 51 48.02 15.46 -7.38
C ALA A 51 47.34 16.75 -6.89
N GLU A 52 47.30 16.97 -5.57
CA GLU A 52 46.65 18.14 -4.96
C GLU A 52 47.42 19.45 -5.18
N ILE A 53 48.69 19.39 -5.63
CA ILE A 53 49.39 20.56 -6.19
C ILE A 53 48.63 21.10 -7.40
N GLY A 54 47.91 20.24 -8.13
CA GLY A 54 47.05 20.64 -9.24
C GLY A 54 45.98 21.66 -8.83
N TYR A 55 45.37 21.53 -7.64
CA TYR A 55 44.44 22.56 -7.13
C TYR A 55 45.13 23.91 -6.89
N VAL A 56 46.35 23.89 -6.33
CA VAL A 56 47.14 25.11 -6.12
C VAL A 56 47.47 25.78 -7.45
N LEU A 57 47.88 25.00 -8.46
CA LEU A 57 48.19 25.50 -9.79
C LEU A 57 46.96 26.05 -10.51
N ILE A 58 45.79 25.43 -10.34
CA ILE A 58 44.52 25.95 -10.86
C ILE A 58 44.22 27.31 -10.21
N GLY A 59 44.25 27.40 -8.87
CA GLY A 59 43.92 28.63 -8.16
C GLY A 59 44.87 29.79 -8.46
N LEU A 60 46.19 29.54 -8.45
CA LEU A 60 47.19 30.55 -8.79
C LEU A 60 47.21 30.90 -10.28
N GLY A 61 46.94 29.94 -11.16
CA GLY A 61 46.91 30.15 -12.61
C GLY A 61 45.68 30.95 -13.08
N LEU A 62 44.54 30.77 -12.42
CA LEU A 62 43.35 31.60 -12.62
C LEU A 62 43.52 32.99 -12.00
N GLY A 63 44.22 33.09 -10.86
CA GLY A 63 44.41 34.34 -10.14
C GLY A 63 43.11 34.89 -9.53
N GLY A 64 43.15 36.15 -9.10
CA GLY A 64 42.00 36.85 -8.51
C GLY A 64 41.72 36.45 -7.06
N PRO A 65 40.85 37.18 -6.35
CA PRO A 65 40.70 37.05 -4.90
C PRO A 65 40.37 35.63 -4.43
N ALA A 66 39.36 35.00 -5.03
CA ALA A 66 38.94 33.65 -4.63
C ALA A 66 39.94 32.55 -5.06
N GLY A 67 40.57 32.69 -6.23
CA GLY A 67 41.53 31.72 -6.75
C GLY A 67 42.83 31.69 -5.94
N GLU A 68 43.37 32.87 -5.64
CA GLU A 68 44.60 33.02 -4.86
C GLU A 68 44.40 32.69 -3.38
N ALA A 69 43.34 33.22 -2.74
CA ALA A 69 43.01 32.87 -1.36
C ALA A 69 42.72 31.36 -1.24
N GLY A 70 41.97 30.79 -2.19
CA GLY A 70 41.70 29.36 -2.25
C GLY A 70 42.97 28.51 -2.35
N ALA A 71 43.92 28.90 -3.20
CA ALA A 71 45.21 28.20 -3.35
C ALA A 71 46.05 28.25 -2.05
N TRP A 72 46.18 29.41 -1.42
CA TRP A 72 46.93 29.56 -0.17
C TRP A 72 46.25 28.84 1.00
N MET A 73 44.93 28.94 1.11
CA MET A 73 44.14 28.19 2.08
C MET A 73 44.30 26.67 1.85
N HIS A 74 44.34 26.22 0.60
CA HIS A 74 44.54 24.81 0.27
C HIS A 74 45.93 24.33 0.68
N ILE A 75 46.98 25.13 0.47
CA ILE A 75 48.33 24.82 0.96
C ILE A 75 48.31 24.66 2.48
N GLY A 76 47.71 25.60 3.21
CA GLY A 76 47.58 25.53 4.68
C GLY A 76 46.85 24.26 5.13
N ASN A 77 45.73 23.95 4.50
CA ASN A 77 44.95 22.75 4.79
C ASN A 77 45.73 21.47 4.47
N GLN A 78 46.47 21.39 3.36
CA GLN A 78 47.31 20.24 3.04
C GLN A 78 48.46 20.09 4.05
N ILE A 79 49.14 21.16 4.46
CA ILE A 79 50.23 21.09 5.45
C ILE A 79 49.74 20.43 6.75
N VAL A 80 48.56 20.81 7.23
CA VAL A 80 48.00 20.29 8.49
C VAL A 80 47.33 18.93 8.29
N MET A 81 46.34 18.84 7.39
CA MET A 81 45.50 17.66 7.21
C MET A 81 46.26 16.52 6.52
N ARG A 82 47.02 16.80 5.44
CA ARG A 82 47.88 15.78 4.81
C ARG A 82 49.06 15.42 5.70
N GLY A 83 49.61 16.41 6.42
CA GLY A 83 50.60 16.17 7.46
C GLY A 83 50.11 15.12 8.47
N LEU A 84 48.86 15.23 8.93
CA LEU A 84 48.24 14.24 9.82
C LEU A 84 48.19 12.85 9.17
N VAL A 85 47.71 12.76 7.92
CA VAL A 85 47.62 11.49 7.17
C VAL A 85 49.00 10.85 6.98
N VAL A 86 50.04 11.64 6.65
CA VAL A 86 51.40 11.16 6.44
C VAL A 86 52.02 10.69 7.76
N VAL A 87 51.93 11.47 8.83
CA VAL A 87 52.49 11.13 10.15
C VAL A 87 51.86 9.85 10.69
N VAL A 88 50.52 9.76 10.64
CA VAL A 88 49.82 8.59 11.13
C VAL A 88 50.00 7.41 10.18
N GLY A 89 49.97 7.60 8.87
CA GLY A 89 50.28 6.56 7.89
C GLY A 89 51.68 5.98 8.09
N TRP A 90 52.69 6.83 8.33
CA TRP A 90 54.04 6.41 8.69
C TRP A 90 54.08 5.60 9.99
N TYR A 91 53.34 6.04 11.01
CA TYR A 91 53.18 5.29 12.26
C TYR A 91 52.61 3.89 11.99
N LEU A 92 51.52 3.77 11.22
CA LEU A 92 50.90 2.48 10.92
C LEU A 92 51.86 1.56 10.16
N ILE A 93 52.53 2.06 9.13
CA ILE A 93 53.48 1.32 8.28
C ILE A 93 54.71 0.85 9.08
N ARG A 94 55.25 1.70 9.96
CA ARG A 94 56.38 1.33 10.82
C ARG A 94 55.99 0.26 11.84
N ARG A 95 54.78 0.37 12.41
CA ARG A 95 54.24 -0.62 13.36
C ARG A 95 54.00 -1.97 12.68
N THR A 96 53.50 -2.02 11.45
CA THR A 96 53.24 -3.28 10.71
C THR A 96 54.41 -3.78 9.87
N ARG A 97 55.46 -2.96 9.69
CA ARG A 97 56.61 -3.20 8.79
C ARG A 97 56.24 -3.42 7.32
N SER A 98 55.04 -3.02 6.89
CA SER A 98 54.59 -3.15 5.51
C SER A 98 53.74 -1.96 5.10
N SER A 99 53.94 -1.50 3.87
CA SER A 99 53.10 -0.49 3.22
C SER A 99 52.03 -1.11 2.30
N CYS A 100 52.00 -2.44 2.20
CA CYS A 100 50.95 -3.15 1.46
C CYS A 100 49.61 -2.96 2.16
N LEU A 101 48.59 -2.56 1.41
CA LEU A 101 47.27 -2.28 1.96
C LEU A 101 46.61 -3.54 2.56
N ASP A 102 46.92 -4.72 2.03
CA ASP A 102 46.45 -6.00 2.56
C ASP A 102 47.08 -6.36 3.92
N ASP A 103 48.33 -5.94 4.18
CA ASP A 103 49.00 -6.16 5.48
C ASP A 103 48.53 -5.15 6.54
N LEU A 104 48.20 -3.93 6.08
CA LEU A 104 47.58 -2.87 6.88
C LEU A 104 46.09 -3.11 7.15
N ARG A 105 45.50 -4.11 6.50
CA ARG A 105 44.10 -4.47 6.68
C ARG A 105 43.79 -4.82 8.14
N GLY A 106 42.70 -4.26 8.66
CA GLY A 106 42.27 -4.47 10.05
C GLY A 106 43.18 -3.89 11.11
N THR A 107 43.99 -2.91 10.73
CA THR A 107 44.75 -2.09 11.67
C THR A 107 43.84 -1.34 12.64
N GLY A 108 42.61 -1.01 12.25
CA GLY A 108 41.57 -0.45 13.13
C GLY A 108 41.27 -1.30 14.37
N HIS A 109 41.38 -2.63 14.27
CA HIS A 109 41.22 -3.52 15.43
C HIS A 109 42.48 -3.61 16.29
N ARG A 110 43.67 -3.42 15.70
CA ARG A 110 44.97 -3.52 16.39
C ARG A 110 45.36 -2.22 17.08
N MET A 111 45.05 -1.07 16.45
CA MET A 111 45.49 0.27 16.84
C MET A 111 44.33 1.28 16.65
N PRO A 112 43.21 1.12 17.40
CA PRO A 112 41.95 1.82 17.12
C PRO A 112 42.04 3.35 17.18
N ALA A 113 42.80 3.90 18.14
CA ALA A 113 42.97 5.34 18.26
C ALA A 113 43.67 5.94 17.02
N MET A 114 44.83 5.38 16.65
CA MET A 114 45.60 5.87 15.51
C MET A 114 44.89 5.61 14.17
N ALA A 115 44.18 4.49 14.01
CA ALA A 115 43.37 4.25 12.82
C ALA A 115 42.18 5.23 12.71
N THR A 116 41.56 5.60 13.83
CA THR A 116 40.49 6.61 13.84
C THR A 116 41.03 7.98 13.45
N VAL A 117 42.19 8.37 13.98
CA VAL A 117 42.85 9.63 13.61
C VAL A 117 43.29 9.60 12.13
N PHE A 118 43.77 8.46 11.64
CA PHE A 118 44.10 8.27 10.23
C PHE A 118 42.88 8.46 9.33
N ALA A 119 41.76 7.82 9.66
CA ALA A 119 40.50 7.98 8.95
C ALA A 119 40.05 9.44 8.99
N PHE A 120 40.06 10.08 10.17
CA PHE A 120 39.74 11.49 10.32
C PHE A 120 40.60 12.39 9.43
N GLY A 121 41.90 12.14 9.35
CA GLY A 121 42.81 12.85 8.44
C GLY A 121 42.44 12.67 6.98
N ILE A 122 42.21 11.42 6.53
CA ILE A 122 41.82 11.11 5.15
C ILE A 122 40.50 11.80 4.78
N PHE A 123 39.52 11.73 5.69
CA PHE A 123 38.22 12.38 5.52
C PHE A 123 38.36 13.92 5.47
N SER A 124 39.13 14.51 6.38
CA SER A 124 39.35 15.98 6.42
C SER A 124 40.00 16.47 5.13
N VAL A 125 40.98 15.74 4.60
CA VAL A 125 41.60 15.98 3.29
C VAL A 125 40.60 15.89 2.12
N MET A 126 39.68 14.92 2.19
CA MET A 126 38.60 14.81 1.22
C MET A 126 37.61 16.00 1.31
N GLY A 127 37.61 16.72 2.43
CA GLY A 127 36.68 17.82 2.71
C GLY A 127 35.44 17.39 3.50
N LEU A 128 35.39 16.13 3.97
CA LEU A 128 34.30 15.60 4.80
C LEU A 128 34.84 15.35 6.19
N SER A 129 34.29 15.95 7.24
CA SER A 129 34.71 15.63 8.60
C SER A 129 33.50 15.66 9.53
N PRO A 130 33.58 15.09 10.75
CA PRO A 130 32.54 15.30 11.77
C PRO A 130 32.44 16.76 12.23
N PHE A 131 33.29 17.64 11.72
CA PHE A 131 33.28 19.09 11.89
C PHE A 131 33.09 19.74 10.52
N LYS A 132 32.91 21.07 10.47
CA LYS A 132 32.86 21.82 9.20
C LYS A 132 34.12 21.49 8.35
N GLY A 133 33.93 21.14 7.08
CA GLY A 133 35.01 20.65 6.21
C GLY A 133 35.94 21.75 5.71
N SER A 134 37.00 21.38 4.97
CA SER A 134 37.85 22.35 4.27
C SER A 134 37.21 22.82 2.97
N PHE A 135 36.83 24.10 2.89
CA PHE A 135 36.25 24.71 1.68
C PHE A 135 37.27 25.22 0.66
N SER A 136 38.57 25.01 0.86
CA SER A 136 39.60 25.55 -0.05
C SER A 136 39.46 25.03 -1.51
N LYS A 137 39.04 23.76 -1.68
CA LYS A 137 38.73 23.19 -3.02
C LYS A 137 37.54 23.89 -3.65
N PHE A 138 36.54 24.24 -2.84
CA PHE A 138 35.34 24.96 -3.26
C PHE A 138 35.71 26.34 -3.81
N LEU A 139 36.57 27.09 -3.10
CA LEU A 139 37.08 28.40 -3.53
C LEU A 139 37.79 28.36 -4.88
N ILE A 140 38.65 27.35 -5.09
CA ILE A 140 39.42 27.21 -6.33
C ILE A 140 38.50 26.86 -7.50
N LEU A 141 37.55 25.94 -7.29
CA LEU A 141 36.56 25.57 -8.32
C LEU A 141 35.59 26.70 -8.59
N TYR A 142 35.26 27.50 -7.58
CA TYR A 142 34.47 28.72 -7.71
C TYR A 142 35.17 29.74 -8.61
N ALA A 143 36.45 30.05 -8.34
CA ALA A 143 37.23 30.98 -9.16
C ALA A 143 37.29 30.55 -10.63
N ALA A 144 37.38 29.25 -10.89
CA ALA A 144 37.35 28.71 -12.26
C ALA A 144 36.02 29.02 -12.98
N ILE A 145 34.89 28.96 -12.27
CA ILE A 145 33.58 29.24 -12.87
C ILE A 145 33.33 30.75 -12.98
N GLU A 146 33.71 31.53 -11.97
CA GLU A 146 33.59 32.99 -11.96
C GLU A 146 34.32 33.63 -13.17
N GLN A 147 35.47 33.09 -13.54
CA GLN A 147 36.25 33.53 -14.70
C GLN A 147 35.82 32.90 -16.03
N GLY A 148 34.73 32.11 -16.05
CA GLY A 148 34.19 31.49 -17.26
C GLY A 148 34.87 30.18 -17.70
N HIS A 149 35.80 29.64 -16.92
CA HIS A 149 36.55 28.40 -17.19
C HIS A 149 35.89 27.15 -16.57
N TRP A 150 34.61 26.93 -16.86
CA TRP A 150 33.79 25.84 -16.28
C TRP A 150 34.37 24.43 -16.47
N MET A 151 35.13 24.19 -17.54
CA MET A 151 35.74 22.89 -17.79
C MET A 151 36.84 22.54 -16.76
N LEU A 152 37.58 23.53 -16.25
CA LEU A 152 38.54 23.32 -15.15
C LEU A 152 37.83 22.86 -13.88
N ALA A 153 36.67 23.48 -13.58
CA ALA A 153 35.85 23.08 -12.45
C ALA A 153 35.25 21.67 -12.60
N ALA A 154 34.82 21.30 -13.81
CA ALA A 154 34.34 19.96 -14.12
C ALA A 154 35.43 18.90 -13.94
N VAL A 155 36.65 19.15 -14.44
CA VAL A 155 37.81 18.26 -14.25
C VAL A 155 38.15 18.11 -12.76
N GLY A 156 38.17 19.20 -12.01
CA GLY A 156 38.41 19.14 -10.56
C GLY A 156 37.32 18.37 -9.80
N THR A 157 36.07 18.48 -10.23
CA THR A 157 34.95 17.71 -9.67
C THR A 157 35.11 16.21 -9.95
N LEU A 158 35.45 15.83 -11.19
CA LEU A 158 35.74 14.43 -11.57
C LEU A 158 36.94 13.87 -10.81
N ALA A 159 38.01 14.66 -10.66
CA ALA A 159 39.17 14.28 -9.87
C ALA A 159 38.79 14.01 -8.40
N THR A 160 37.90 14.82 -7.82
CA THR A 160 37.38 14.60 -6.45
C THR A 160 36.57 13.31 -6.34
N MET A 161 35.78 12.94 -7.36
CA MET A 161 35.05 11.66 -7.40
C MET A 161 36.01 10.45 -7.42
N VAL A 162 37.07 10.54 -8.23
CA VAL A 162 38.14 9.53 -8.26
C VAL A 162 38.85 9.46 -6.89
N ALA A 163 39.13 10.61 -6.29
CA ALA A 163 39.75 10.72 -4.98
C ALA A 163 38.93 10.05 -3.88
N ALA A 164 37.64 10.38 -3.81
CA ALA A 164 36.69 9.80 -2.87
C ALA A 164 36.65 8.26 -2.95
N THR A 165 36.82 7.70 -4.15
CA THR A 165 36.86 6.25 -4.37
C THR A 165 38.01 5.58 -3.62
N TYR A 166 39.24 6.03 -3.82
CA TYR A 166 40.37 5.40 -3.13
C TYR A 166 40.47 5.81 -1.67
N TYR A 167 40.08 7.03 -1.28
CA TYR A 167 39.99 7.43 0.12
C TYR A 167 39.08 6.47 0.89
N MET A 168 37.93 6.12 0.32
CA MET A 168 37.02 5.20 0.97
C MET A 168 37.52 3.76 1.01
N LEU A 169 38.16 3.28 -0.04
CA LEU A 169 38.79 1.95 -0.05
C LEU A 169 39.92 1.84 0.98
N VAL A 170 40.75 2.88 1.11
CA VAL A 170 41.82 2.94 2.11
C VAL A 170 41.23 2.94 3.53
N VAL A 171 40.24 3.78 3.81
CA VAL A 171 39.59 3.83 5.12
C VAL A 171 38.91 2.48 5.45
N GLN A 172 38.19 1.88 4.51
CA GLN A 172 37.56 0.58 4.72
C GLN A 172 38.58 -0.50 5.05
N ARG A 173 39.63 -0.66 4.22
CA ARG A 173 40.65 -1.70 4.42
C ARG A 173 41.42 -1.51 5.72
N VAL A 174 41.90 -0.29 5.97
CA VAL A 174 42.75 0.00 7.14
C VAL A 174 41.94 -0.01 8.43
N CYS A 175 40.75 0.60 8.44
CA CYS A 175 40.04 0.95 9.67
C CYS A 175 38.84 0.04 9.99
N LEU A 176 38.17 -0.55 9.00
CA LEU A 176 36.89 -1.24 9.18
C LEU A 176 36.93 -2.74 8.88
N GLU A 177 37.77 -3.18 7.93
CA GLU A 177 37.89 -4.59 7.59
C GLU A 177 38.58 -5.40 8.70
N ARG A 178 38.24 -6.69 8.81
CA ARG A 178 38.91 -7.59 9.75
C ARG A 178 40.31 -7.99 9.25
N PRO A 179 41.28 -8.21 10.16
CA PRO A 179 42.62 -8.66 9.80
C PRO A 179 42.56 -10.07 9.21
N VAL A 180 43.22 -10.29 8.06
CA VAL A 180 43.27 -11.61 7.38
C VAL A 180 44.53 -12.39 7.76
N ARG A 181 45.61 -11.70 8.12
CA ARG A 181 46.89 -12.29 8.54
C ARG A 181 47.28 -11.79 9.93
N GLN A 182 47.97 -12.64 10.70
CA GLN A 182 48.63 -12.21 11.93
C GLN A 182 49.89 -11.41 11.56
N VAL A 183 49.98 -10.18 12.08
CA VAL A 183 51.12 -9.28 11.87
C VAL A 183 51.67 -8.92 13.24
N THR A 184 52.96 -9.16 13.47
CA THR A 184 53.64 -8.77 14.71
C THR A 184 53.93 -7.26 14.69
N LEU A 185 53.50 -6.55 15.73
CA LEU A 185 53.66 -5.10 15.80
C LEU A 185 55.06 -4.72 16.31
N ALA A 186 55.76 -3.88 15.56
CA ALA A 186 57.03 -3.30 15.98
C ALA A 186 56.84 -2.19 17.04
N ALA A 187 57.95 -1.71 17.63
CA ALA A 187 57.92 -0.59 18.57
C ALA A 187 57.32 0.68 17.94
N ALA A 188 56.58 1.45 18.73
CA ALA A 188 55.98 2.70 18.28
C ALA A 188 57.04 3.80 18.08
N PRO A 189 57.02 4.54 16.96
CA PRO A 189 57.89 5.70 16.81
C PRO A 189 57.49 6.80 17.81
N ARG A 190 58.41 7.13 18.74
CA ARG A 190 58.14 7.99 19.90
C ARG A 190 57.61 9.39 19.54
N ILE A 191 58.05 9.96 18.41
CA ILE A 191 57.68 11.32 17.97
C ILE A 191 56.32 11.36 17.27
N ALA A 192 55.85 10.24 16.69
CA ALA A 192 54.65 10.24 15.84
C ALA A 192 53.36 10.54 16.60
N VAL A 193 53.23 10.04 17.84
CA VAL A 193 52.01 10.19 18.65
C VAL A 193 51.76 11.64 19.07
N PRO A 194 52.70 12.36 19.71
CA PRO A 194 52.47 13.77 20.08
C PRO A 194 52.28 14.65 18.85
N LEU A 195 52.99 14.38 17.75
CA LEU A 195 52.83 15.11 16.50
C LEU A 195 51.45 14.87 15.86
N ALA A 196 50.98 13.62 15.85
CA ALA A 196 49.63 13.30 15.38
C ALA A 196 48.55 13.96 16.25
N ALA A 197 48.74 14.03 17.57
CA ALA A 197 47.81 14.72 18.47
C ALA A 197 47.74 16.23 18.17
N LEU A 198 48.90 16.88 18.02
CA LEU A 198 48.98 18.30 17.66
C LEU A 198 48.27 18.57 16.33
N LEU A 199 48.59 17.79 15.30
CA LEU A 199 47.99 17.92 13.97
C LEU A 199 46.48 17.59 13.97
N THR A 200 46.03 16.70 14.85
CA THR A 200 44.60 16.42 15.04
C THR A 200 43.89 17.64 15.61
N VAL A 201 44.42 18.23 16.69
CA VAL A 201 43.85 19.44 17.30
C VAL A 201 43.84 20.59 16.31
N ALA A 202 44.94 20.79 15.57
CA ALA A 202 45.01 21.79 14.51
C ALA A 202 43.98 21.54 13.41
N THR A 203 43.81 20.28 12.96
CA THR A 203 42.80 19.92 11.96
C THR A 203 41.39 20.22 12.47
N VAL A 204 41.07 19.89 13.73
CA VAL A 204 39.76 20.19 14.35
C VAL A 204 39.53 21.70 14.45
N ALA A 205 40.52 22.46 14.89
CA ALA A 205 40.41 23.91 15.03
C ALA A 205 40.17 24.60 13.68
N ILE A 206 40.95 24.24 12.66
CA ILE A 206 40.80 24.79 11.30
C ILE A 206 39.48 24.35 10.66
N SER A 207 38.98 23.16 11.01
CA SER A 207 37.68 22.68 10.55
C SER A 207 36.56 23.51 11.19
N LEU A 208 36.53 23.69 12.51
CA LEU A 208 35.47 24.42 13.22
C LEU A 208 35.47 25.93 12.97
N TRP A 209 36.66 26.51 12.83
CA TRP A 209 36.89 27.94 12.61
C TRP A 209 37.81 28.13 11.39
N PRO A 210 37.25 28.05 10.17
CA PRO A 210 38.03 28.23 8.95
C PRO A 210 38.46 29.69 8.72
N GLU A 211 37.78 30.67 9.33
CA GLU A 211 37.97 32.11 9.07
C GLU A 211 39.39 32.61 9.34
N PRO A 212 40.08 32.24 10.43
CA PRO A 212 41.47 32.65 10.66
C PRO A 212 42.44 32.16 9.58
N VAL A 213 42.20 30.96 9.03
CA VAL A 213 43.03 30.41 7.94
C VAL A 213 42.71 31.11 6.63
N LEU A 214 41.43 31.44 6.39
CA LEU A 214 41.01 32.21 5.24
C LEU A 214 41.64 33.61 5.25
N HIS A 215 41.57 34.35 6.36
CA HIS A 215 42.19 35.67 6.49
C HIS A 215 43.71 35.63 6.33
N ALA A 216 44.36 34.59 6.85
CA ALA A 216 45.79 34.39 6.61
C ALA A 216 46.09 34.14 5.12
N ALA A 217 45.23 33.39 4.42
CA ALA A 217 45.36 33.16 2.99
C ALA A 217 45.10 34.43 2.17
N GLU A 218 44.12 35.25 2.54
CA GLU A 218 43.83 36.55 1.93
C GLU A 218 45.01 37.52 2.06
N ALA A 219 45.62 37.58 3.26
CA ALA A 219 46.80 38.39 3.51
C ALA A 219 48.03 37.93 2.68
N LEU A 220 48.20 36.62 2.51
CA LEU A 220 49.24 36.04 1.65
C LEU A 220 49.00 36.26 0.16
N ALA A 221 47.73 36.35 -0.25
CA ALA A 221 47.28 36.66 -1.60
C ALA A 221 47.29 38.17 -1.92
N HIS A 222 47.65 39.04 -0.97
CA HIS A 222 47.65 40.50 -1.15
C HIS A 222 46.30 41.08 -1.60
N ILE A 223 45.19 40.46 -1.16
CA ILE A 223 43.83 40.93 -1.46
C ILE A 223 43.58 42.18 -0.61
N GLY A 224 43.34 43.33 -1.25
CA GLY A 224 43.07 44.60 -0.55
C GLY A 224 41.71 44.60 0.17
N ASP A 225 41.55 45.50 1.16
CA ASP A 225 40.40 45.62 2.09
C ASP A 225 39.00 45.81 1.46
N GLY A 226 38.85 45.69 0.12
CA GLY A 226 37.59 45.80 -0.61
C GLY A 226 37.28 44.67 -1.59
N ALA A 227 38.17 43.67 -1.77
CA ALA A 227 37.90 42.52 -2.63
C ALA A 227 37.42 41.33 -1.78
N ALA A 228 36.11 41.06 -1.82
CA ALA A 228 35.49 40.06 -0.96
C ALA A 228 35.63 38.64 -1.52
N VAL A 229 36.19 37.74 -0.72
CA VAL A 229 36.04 36.30 -0.93
C VAL A 229 34.61 35.90 -0.52
N PRO A 230 33.87 35.10 -1.32
CA PRO A 230 32.51 34.71 -0.98
C PRO A 230 32.42 34.01 0.38
N VAL A 231 31.46 34.45 1.20
CA VAL A 231 31.10 33.77 2.45
C VAL A 231 30.16 32.61 2.09
N PHE A 232 30.61 31.37 2.36
CA PHE A 232 29.88 30.16 1.96
C PHE A 232 28.96 29.60 3.04
N GLU A 233 29.17 29.93 4.30
CA GLU A 233 28.39 29.35 5.38
C GLU A 233 28.02 30.39 6.43
N SER A 234 26.79 30.25 6.93
CA SER A 234 26.24 30.94 8.08
C SER A 234 26.31 30.06 9.33
N PRO A 235 26.26 30.67 10.54
CA PRO A 235 26.22 29.92 11.79
C PRO A 235 25.09 28.88 11.80
N TRP A 236 25.38 27.69 12.30
CA TRP A 236 24.39 26.61 12.37
C TRP A 236 23.30 26.95 13.38
N SER A 237 22.04 26.68 13.02
CA SER A 237 20.90 26.92 13.90
C SER A 237 20.91 26.00 15.13
N VAL A 238 20.24 26.43 16.20
CA VAL A 238 20.09 25.62 17.42
C VAL A 238 19.40 24.28 17.11
N LEU A 239 18.47 24.27 16.15
CA LEU A 239 17.78 23.05 15.68
C LEU A 239 18.76 21.97 15.20
N VAL A 240 19.86 22.38 14.56
CA VAL A 240 20.91 21.49 14.08
C VAL A 240 21.88 21.15 15.21
N LEU A 241 22.30 22.14 15.98
CA LEU A 241 23.33 21.98 17.01
C LEU A 241 22.91 21.00 18.10
N VAL A 242 21.64 20.99 18.52
CA VAL A 242 21.14 20.10 19.59
C VAL A 242 21.38 18.62 19.29
N PRO A 243 20.87 18.04 18.19
CA PRO A 243 21.17 16.65 17.84
C PRO A 243 22.64 16.45 17.46
N TYR A 244 23.28 17.40 16.76
CA TYR A 244 24.64 17.22 16.26
C TYR A 244 25.68 17.19 17.39
N VAL A 245 25.71 18.21 18.26
CA VAL A 245 26.54 18.25 19.47
C VAL A 245 26.10 17.16 20.45
N GLY A 246 24.80 16.90 20.53
CA GLY A 246 24.23 15.81 21.30
C GLY A 246 24.85 14.45 20.97
N GLY A 247 25.19 14.18 19.70
CA GLY A 247 25.93 12.99 19.31
C GLY A 247 27.27 12.82 20.03
N PHE A 248 28.06 13.90 20.15
CA PHE A 248 29.34 13.88 20.88
C PHE A 248 29.13 13.67 22.39
N VAL A 249 28.13 14.34 22.97
CA VAL A 249 27.76 14.19 24.38
C VAL A 249 27.37 12.74 24.68
N VAL A 250 26.50 12.17 23.87
CA VAL A 250 26.02 10.78 24.00
C VAL A 250 27.16 9.79 23.82
N TRP A 251 28.07 10.02 22.87
CA TRP A 251 29.26 9.20 22.72
C TRP A 251 30.18 9.24 23.95
N GLY A 252 30.39 10.42 24.54
CA GLY A 252 31.17 10.60 25.77
C GLY A 252 30.52 9.90 26.97
N LEU A 253 29.22 10.12 27.18
CA LEU A 253 28.44 9.44 28.22
C LEU A 253 28.44 7.92 28.05
N GLY A 254 28.42 7.42 26.81
CA GLY A 254 28.48 6.00 26.51
C GLY A 254 29.78 5.33 26.92
N ARG A 255 30.86 6.08 27.13
CA ARG A 255 32.10 5.54 27.72
C ARG A 255 31.99 5.35 29.24
N LEU A 256 31.09 6.08 29.89
CA LEU A 256 30.84 6.03 31.33
C LEU A 256 29.70 5.06 31.67
N SER A 257 28.57 5.16 30.97
CA SER A 257 27.36 4.35 31.22
C SER A 257 26.51 4.22 29.96
N THR A 258 26.18 2.98 29.59
CA THR A 258 25.27 2.68 28.48
C THR A 258 23.85 3.18 28.74
N ARG A 259 23.37 3.10 29.98
CA ARG A 259 22.04 3.60 30.37
C ARG A 259 21.96 5.12 30.27
N ALA A 260 22.99 5.84 30.73
CA ALA A 260 23.03 7.30 30.63
C ALA A 260 23.08 7.77 29.17
N ARG A 261 23.84 7.06 28.33
CA ARG A 261 23.86 7.26 26.87
C ARG A 261 22.47 7.09 26.26
N ASP A 262 21.80 5.97 26.52
CA ASP A 262 20.50 5.67 25.92
C ASP A 262 19.45 6.68 26.36
N ALA A 263 19.42 7.05 27.65
CA ALA A 263 18.54 8.09 28.17
C ALA A 263 18.83 9.46 27.53
N ALA A 264 20.10 9.88 27.47
CA ALA A 264 20.49 11.14 26.85
C ALA A 264 20.15 11.18 25.35
N ALA A 265 20.37 10.08 24.62
CA ALA A 265 20.03 9.99 23.20
C ALA A 265 18.52 10.20 22.98
N VAL A 266 17.68 9.53 23.77
CA VAL A 266 16.21 9.69 23.69
C VAL A 266 15.80 11.13 24.03
N VAL A 267 16.37 11.73 25.09
CA VAL A 267 16.07 13.12 25.49
C VAL A 267 16.45 14.11 24.40
N ILE A 268 17.66 13.98 23.83
CA ILE A 268 18.14 14.87 22.75
C ILE A 268 17.25 14.73 21.51
N ALA A 269 16.89 13.50 21.12
CA ALA A 269 16.02 13.29 19.98
C ALA A 269 14.60 13.84 20.22
N ALA A 270 14.05 13.68 21.43
CA ALA A 270 12.77 14.27 21.81
C ALA A 270 12.81 15.81 21.82
N ALA A 271 13.88 16.40 22.38
CA ALA A 271 14.09 17.84 22.36
C ALA A 271 14.18 18.38 20.93
N THR A 272 14.81 17.63 20.02
CA THR A 272 14.87 18.00 18.59
C THR A 272 13.46 18.07 17.98
N VAL A 273 12.58 17.10 18.26
CA VAL A 273 11.17 17.12 17.80
C VAL A 273 10.44 18.35 18.34
N VAL A 274 10.57 18.61 19.65
CA VAL A 274 9.90 19.76 20.29
C VAL A 274 10.38 21.07 19.69
N LEU A 275 11.70 21.26 19.56
CA LEU A 275 12.28 22.47 19.01
C LEU A 275 11.79 22.75 17.59
N VAL A 276 11.76 21.74 16.72
CA VAL A 276 11.22 21.88 15.36
C VAL A 276 9.72 22.20 15.37
N ALA A 277 8.96 21.59 16.28
CA ALA A 277 7.51 21.78 16.34
C ALA A 277 7.08 23.17 16.84
N VAL A 278 7.91 23.82 17.66
CA VAL A 278 7.62 25.17 18.19
C VAL A 278 8.25 26.28 17.38
N ASP A 279 9.09 25.96 16.38
CA ASP A 279 9.75 26.94 15.53
C ASP A 279 8.77 27.55 14.52
N ALA A 280 8.39 28.80 14.78
CA ALA A 280 7.45 29.55 13.95
C ALA A 280 8.10 30.11 12.67
N ASP A 281 9.43 30.19 12.61
CA ASP A 281 10.17 30.86 11.54
C ASP A 281 10.44 29.95 10.33
N LEU A 282 10.21 28.63 10.48
CA LEU A 282 10.31 27.67 9.38
C LEU A 282 9.21 27.88 8.33
N ASP A 283 9.61 27.97 7.06
CA ASP A 283 8.69 27.93 5.93
C ASP A 283 7.93 26.59 5.85
N PRO A 284 6.73 26.55 5.24
CA PRO A 284 5.88 25.35 5.23
C PRO A 284 6.58 24.08 4.78
N ALA A 285 7.32 24.13 3.66
CA ALA A 285 8.03 22.96 3.14
C ALA A 285 9.11 22.48 4.12
N SER A 286 9.91 23.40 4.65
CA SER A 286 10.94 23.09 5.64
C SER A 286 10.35 22.55 6.94
N ARG A 287 9.23 23.10 7.43
CA ARG A 287 8.51 22.63 8.62
C ARG A 287 8.02 21.19 8.45
N LEU A 288 7.35 20.88 7.33
CA LEU A 288 6.82 19.54 7.05
C LEU A 288 7.94 18.48 7.08
N PHE A 289 9.04 18.72 6.37
CA PHE A 289 10.13 17.76 6.29
C PHE A 289 10.98 17.71 7.57
N ALA A 290 11.20 18.84 8.25
CA ALA A 290 11.91 18.84 9.54
C ALA A 290 11.14 18.06 10.61
N LEU A 291 9.81 18.23 10.70
CA LEU A 291 8.96 17.45 11.60
C LEU A 291 9.00 15.96 11.27
N LEU A 292 8.95 15.61 9.97
CA LEU A 292 9.04 14.23 9.52
C LEU A 292 10.41 13.61 9.89
N PHE A 293 11.50 14.34 9.64
CA PHE A 293 12.86 13.90 9.93
C PHE A 293 13.10 13.73 11.43
N ALA A 294 12.72 14.72 12.24
CA ALA A 294 12.83 14.67 13.69
C ALA A 294 11.98 13.55 14.27
N GLY A 295 10.73 13.39 13.84
CA GLY A 295 9.80 12.39 14.35
C GLY A 295 10.26 10.95 14.08
N ILE A 296 10.68 10.65 12.85
CA ILE A 296 11.20 9.32 12.51
C ILE A 296 12.57 9.08 13.17
N ALA A 297 13.43 10.10 13.28
CA ALA A 297 14.71 9.98 13.99
C ALA A 297 14.52 9.72 15.49
N PHE A 298 13.54 10.36 16.13
CA PHE A 298 13.17 10.08 17.51
C PHE A 298 12.75 8.62 17.69
N LEU A 299 11.86 8.12 16.83
CA LEU A 299 11.44 6.71 16.88
C LEU A 299 12.59 5.74 16.57
N MET A 300 13.55 6.11 15.72
CA MET A 300 14.79 5.35 15.51
C MET A 300 15.59 5.22 16.79
N VAL A 301 15.79 6.32 17.52
CA VAL A 301 16.56 6.31 18.77
C VAL A 301 15.84 5.47 19.84
N VAL A 302 14.53 5.63 20.00
CA VAL A 302 13.72 4.82 20.94
C VAL A 302 13.78 3.32 20.59
N TYR A 303 13.58 2.97 19.33
CA TYR A 303 13.67 1.58 18.87
C TYR A 303 15.09 1.00 19.09
N SER A 304 16.13 1.82 18.94
CA SER A 304 17.53 1.39 19.05
C SER A 304 17.96 1.03 20.46
N VAL A 305 17.29 1.50 21.51
CA VAL A 305 17.65 1.22 22.92
C VAL A 305 17.80 -0.27 23.15
N ASP A 306 16.77 -1.06 22.88
CA ASP A 306 16.84 -2.51 23.03
C ASP A 306 17.46 -3.22 21.81
N TYR A 307 17.26 -2.69 20.59
CA TYR A 307 17.78 -3.33 19.38
C TYR A 307 19.32 -3.35 19.34
N MET A 308 19.96 -2.29 19.86
CA MET A 308 21.41 -2.14 19.91
C MET A 308 22.03 -2.55 21.25
N ALA A 309 21.23 -2.99 22.23
CA ALA A 309 21.69 -3.29 23.59
C ALA A 309 22.86 -4.30 23.65
N ARG A 310 22.90 -5.26 22.71
CA ARG A 310 23.94 -6.30 22.61
C ARG A 310 25.02 -6.00 21.57
N SER A 311 24.98 -4.84 20.91
CA SER A 311 25.96 -4.48 19.89
C SER A 311 27.24 -3.93 20.53
N GLU A 312 28.38 -4.52 20.15
CA GLU A 312 29.72 -4.09 20.60
C GLU A 312 30.01 -2.61 20.29
N TRP A 313 29.45 -2.09 19.18
CA TRP A 313 29.73 -0.75 18.67
C TRP A 313 28.56 0.23 18.89
N SER A 314 27.75 0.01 19.92
CA SER A 314 26.54 0.81 20.19
C SER A 314 26.84 2.31 20.44
N ASN A 315 27.98 2.68 21.06
CA ASN A 315 28.36 4.09 21.21
C ASN A 315 28.60 4.79 19.86
N ARG A 316 29.25 4.09 18.93
CA ARG A 316 29.49 4.58 17.56
C ARG A 316 28.16 4.74 16.81
N TYR A 317 27.24 3.82 17.01
CA TYR A 317 25.92 3.85 16.41
C TYR A 317 25.16 5.14 16.78
N TYR A 318 24.99 5.43 18.08
CA TYR A 318 24.24 6.61 18.52
C TYR A 318 24.90 7.93 18.12
N PHE A 319 26.24 7.96 18.11
CA PHE A 319 27.00 9.09 17.60
C PHE A 319 26.58 9.43 16.17
N PHE A 320 26.69 8.47 15.23
CA PHE A 320 26.33 8.71 13.83
C PHE A 320 24.83 8.90 13.60
N ALA A 321 23.98 8.25 14.41
CA ALA A 321 22.53 8.42 14.33
C ALA A 321 22.10 9.86 14.64
N LEU A 322 22.68 10.47 15.67
CA LEU A 322 22.38 11.85 16.06
C LEU A 322 23.02 12.88 15.12
N LEU A 323 24.25 12.65 14.65
CA LEU A 323 24.85 13.50 13.62
C LEU A 323 24.07 13.45 12.29
N MET A 324 23.59 12.27 11.89
CA MET A 324 22.70 12.12 10.73
C MET A 324 21.40 12.89 10.94
N THR A 325 20.82 12.83 12.15
CA THR A 325 19.61 13.57 12.50
C THR A 325 19.84 15.08 12.38
N GLY A 326 20.91 15.61 12.99
CA GLY A 326 21.26 17.02 12.86
C GLY A 326 21.53 17.44 11.42
N SER A 327 22.19 16.59 10.62
CA SER A 327 22.43 16.86 9.20
C SER A 327 21.13 16.90 8.39
N LEU A 328 20.18 16.00 8.64
CA LEU A 328 18.88 16.00 7.97
C LEU A 328 18.06 17.26 8.33
N ILE A 329 18.06 17.66 9.61
CA ILE A 329 17.45 18.92 10.03
C ILE A 329 18.15 20.09 9.36
N GLY A 330 19.48 20.09 9.29
CA GLY A 330 20.25 21.13 8.62
C GLY A 330 19.91 21.26 7.14
N VAL A 331 19.73 20.15 6.42
CA VAL A 331 19.24 20.18 5.03
C VAL A 331 17.85 20.83 4.95
N ALA A 332 16.94 20.46 5.84
CA ALA A 332 15.57 20.99 5.85
C ALA A 332 15.51 22.49 6.20
N THR A 333 16.37 22.96 7.11
CA THR A 333 16.34 24.34 7.65
C THR A 333 17.40 25.26 7.05
N SER A 334 18.05 24.87 5.95
CA SER A 334 19.06 25.71 5.30
C SER A 334 18.42 26.87 4.55
N HIS A 335 19.02 28.05 4.63
CA HIS A 335 18.59 29.26 3.91
C HIS A 335 19.54 29.67 2.77
N GLU A 336 20.58 28.87 2.53
CA GLU A 336 21.59 29.09 1.50
C GLU A 336 22.20 27.76 1.00
N PHE A 337 22.82 27.78 -0.18
CA PHE A 337 23.39 26.58 -0.79
C PHE A 337 24.60 26.00 -0.07
N GLY A 338 25.45 26.82 0.58
CA GLY A 338 26.66 26.30 1.20
C GLY A 338 26.36 25.42 2.42
N ASN A 339 25.52 25.89 3.35
CA ASN A 339 25.01 25.06 4.45
C ASN A 339 24.17 23.87 3.93
N PHE A 340 23.32 24.07 2.92
CA PHE A 340 22.54 22.98 2.33
C PHE A 340 23.44 21.86 1.81
N TYR A 341 24.49 22.21 1.04
CA TYR A 341 25.46 21.25 0.50
C TYR A 341 26.28 20.57 1.61
N LEU A 342 26.75 21.35 2.59
CA LEU A 342 27.50 20.83 3.73
C LEU A 342 26.69 19.76 4.48
N PHE A 343 25.44 20.07 4.84
CA PHE A 343 24.58 19.12 5.54
C PHE A 343 24.19 17.93 4.67
N TRP A 344 24.06 18.11 3.35
CA TRP A 344 23.82 17.02 2.40
C TRP A 344 24.95 15.98 2.41
N GLU A 345 26.18 16.46 2.40
CA GLU A 345 27.38 15.63 2.47
C GLU A 345 27.58 15.00 3.86
N LEU A 346 27.36 15.76 4.93
CA LEU A 346 27.41 15.25 6.30
C LEU A 346 26.36 14.16 6.53
N MET A 347 25.15 14.31 5.99
CA MET A 347 24.12 13.27 6.01
C MET A 347 24.62 12.01 5.27
N THR A 348 25.22 12.13 4.09
CA THR A 348 25.76 10.98 3.32
C THR A 348 26.88 10.28 4.08
N TRP A 349 27.78 11.05 4.67
CA TRP A 349 28.91 10.55 5.44
C TRP A 349 28.48 9.83 6.72
N THR A 350 27.59 10.43 7.51
CA THR A 350 27.08 9.83 8.76
C THR A 350 26.26 8.56 8.49
N SER A 351 25.36 8.60 7.51
CA SER A 351 24.55 7.43 7.14
C SER A 351 25.37 6.29 6.55
N TYR A 352 26.50 6.55 5.88
CA TYR A 352 27.42 5.51 5.43
C TYR A 352 27.91 4.64 6.60
N PHE A 353 28.33 5.26 7.71
CA PHE A 353 28.78 4.53 8.91
C PHE A 353 27.68 3.70 9.56
N LEU A 354 26.43 4.16 9.45
CA LEU A 354 25.27 3.39 9.89
C LEU A 354 24.98 2.20 8.98
N VAL A 355 25.17 2.33 7.66
CA VAL A 355 25.02 1.22 6.70
C VAL A 355 26.10 0.15 6.91
N VAL A 356 27.36 0.56 7.13
CA VAL A 356 28.48 -0.38 7.32
C VAL A 356 28.65 -0.85 8.77
N HIS A 357 27.67 -0.60 9.64
CA HIS A 357 27.80 -0.82 11.09
C HIS A 357 28.25 -2.24 11.44
N GLU A 358 27.70 -3.26 10.78
CA GLU A 358 28.04 -4.67 11.00
C GLU A 358 29.43 -5.06 10.49
N GLN A 359 30.08 -4.24 9.66
CA GLN A 359 31.42 -4.45 9.10
C GLN A 359 31.62 -5.82 8.40
N THR A 360 30.53 -6.45 7.93
CA THR A 360 30.64 -7.65 7.09
C THR A 360 31.11 -7.29 5.68
N PRO A 361 31.73 -8.22 4.92
CA PRO A 361 32.13 -7.95 3.54
C PRO A 361 30.98 -7.47 2.65
N LYS A 362 29.76 -7.99 2.89
CA LYS A 362 28.55 -7.55 2.19
C LYS A 362 28.13 -6.13 2.59
N ALA A 363 28.17 -5.81 3.89
CA ALA A 363 27.84 -4.47 4.39
C ALA A 363 28.84 -3.41 3.90
N LEU A 364 30.14 -3.70 3.94
CA LEU A 364 31.18 -2.79 3.44
C LEU A 364 31.05 -2.51 1.94
N ARG A 365 30.79 -3.55 1.14
CA ARG A 365 30.52 -3.40 -0.30
C ARG A 365 29.26 -2.58 -0.56
N ALA A 366 28.17 -2.86 0.15
CA ALA A 366 26.92 -2.12 0.00
C ALA A 366 27.08 -0.65 0.41
N GLY A 367 27.76 -0.38 1.52
CA GLY A 367 28.08 0.96 1.98
C GLY A 367 28.99 1.72 1.02
N LEU A 368 29.96 1.05 0.38
CA LEU A 368 30.81 1.68 -0.63
C LEU A 368 29.99 2.14 -1.84
N VAL A 369 29.13 1.28 -2.38
CA VAL A 369 28.25 1.65 -3.51
C VAL A 369 27.33 2.80 -3.10
N TYR A 370 26.74 2.73 -1.90
CA TYR A 370 25.91 3.80 -1.35
C TYR A 370 26.64 5.14 -1.28
N PHE A 371 27.80 5.16 -0.65
CA PHE A 371 28.58 6.39 -0.45
C PHE A 371 29.03 6.97 -1.79
N LEU A 372 29.60 6.15 -2.68
CA LEU A 372 30.12 6.64 -3.96
C LEU A 372 29.02 7.18 -4.87
N MET A 373 27.84 6.55 -4.89
CA MET A 373 26.70 7.07 -5.65
C MET A 373 26.24 8.41 -5.06
N CYS A 374 25.97 8.46 -3.75
CA CYS A 374 25.43 9.67 -3.12
C CYS A 374 26.42 10.84 -3.13
N ALA A 375 27.70 10.60 -2.83
CA ALA A 375 28.75 11.62 -2.87
C ALA A 375 29.00 12.12 -4.29
N SER A 376 29.01 11.23 -5.29
CA SER A 376 29.08 11.66 -6.70
C SER A 376 27.89 12.53 -7.08
N GLY A 377 26.67 12.18 -6.63
CA GLY A 377 25.48 13.03 -6.82
C GLY A 377 25.67 14.42 -6.21
N ALA A 378 26.17 14.50 -4.98
CA ALA A 378 26.45 15.78 -4.35
C ALA A 378 27.52 16.59 -5.09
N TYR A 379 28.62 15.98 -5.53
CA TYR A 379 29.64 16.67 -6.32
C TYR A 379 29.08 17.22 -7.64
N VAL A 380 28.12 16.54 -8.27
CA VAL A 380 27.38 17.08 -9.43
C VAL A 380 26.53 18.29 -9.01
N MET A 381 25.80 18.21 -7.89
CA MET A 381 25.05 19.34 -7.35
C MET A 381 25.94 20.54 -7.06
N HIS A 382 27.13 20.32 -6.49
CA HIS A 382 28.10 21.37 -6.21
C HIS A 382 28.48 22.14 -7.48
N PHE A 383 28.76 21.46 -8.58
CA PHE A 383 29.00 22.13 -9.86
C PHE A 383 27.81 23.01 -10.28
N GLY A 384 26.57 22.53 -10.08
CA GLY A 384 25.36 23.32 -10.30
C GLY A 384 25.25 24.57 -9.40
N ILE A 385 25.60 24.46 -8.11
CA ILE A 385 25.64 25.57 -7.16
C ILE A 385 26.61 26.66 -7.63
N LEU A 386 27.81 26.27 -8.05
CA LEU A 386 28.82 27.21 -8.53
C LEU A 386 28.39 27.92 -9.82
N LEU A 387 27.76 27.21 -10.76
CA LEU A 387 27.24 27.81 -12.00
C LEU A 387 26.20 28.90 -11.72
N VAL A 388 25.31 28.66 -10.77
CA VAL A 388 24.25 29.60 -10.38
C VAL A 388 24.86 30.82 -9.70
N HIS A 389 25.80 30.60 -8.78
CA HIS A 389 26.49 31.69 -8.11
C HIS A 389 27.31 32.53 -9.09
N ALA A 390 27.97 31.96 -10.08
CA ALA A 390 28.76 32.76 -11.02
C ALA A 390 27.95 33.80 -11.81
N GLN A 391 26.63 33.64 -11.91
CA GLN A 391 25.74 34.60 -12.58
C GLN A 391 24.94 35.47 -11.61
N ILE A 392 24.52 34.91 -10.46
CA ILE A 392 23.73 35.65 -9.47
C ILE A 392 24.63 36.34 -8.44
N GLY A 393 25.76 35.74 -8.06
CA GLY A 393 26.68 36.29 -7.07
C GLY A 393 26.17 36.16 -5.62
N SER A 394 25.27 35.21 -5.35
CA SER A 394 24.79 34.91 -4.00
C SER A 394 24.47 33.42 -3.83
N PHE A 395 24.74 32.90 -2.63
CA PHE A 395 24.33 31.55 -2.21
C PHE A 395 22.99 31.56 -1.46
N ALA A 396 22.49 32.72 -1.05
CA ALA A 396 21.27 32.85 -0.26
C ALA A 396 20.03 32.51 -1.10
N PHE A 397 19.16 31.66 -0.57
CA PHE A 397 17.93 31.27 -1.27
C PHE A 397 17.02 32.46 -1.54
N ALA A 398 16.99 33.47 -0.67
CA ALA A 398 16.21 34.68 -0.88
C ALA A 398 16.63 35.44 -2.15
N ASP A 399 17.95 35.61 -2.36
CA ASP A 399 18.48 36.29 -3.55
C ASP A 399 18.26 35.46 -4.82
N LEU A 400 18.42 34.15 -4.70
CA LEU A 400 18.20 33.20 -5.79
C LEU A 400 16.74 33.22 -6.23
N VAL A 401 15.79 33.21 -5.29
CA VAL A 401 14.36 33.37 -5.59
C VAL A 401 14.08 34.69 -6.31
N ALA A 402 14.70 35.78 -5.87
CA ALA A 402 14.49 37.10 -6.48
C ALA A 402 15.10 37.21 -7.89
N ARG A 403 16.16 36.46 -8.19
CA ARG A 403 16.99 36.65 -9.39
C ARG A 403 17.09 35.41 -10.29
N ALA A 404 16.41 34.31 -9.98
CA ALA A 404 16.44 33.08 -10.78
C ALA A 404 16.07 33.33 -12.25
N GLY A 405 15.15 34.26 -12.52
CA GLY A 405 14.74 34.65 -13.86
C GLY A 405 15.83 35.35 -14.70
N SER A 406 16.93 35.79 -14.10
CA SER A 406 18.06 36.42 -14.79
C SER A 406 19.16 35.45 -15.20
N LEU A 407 19.02 34.15 -14.90
CA LEU A 407 19.98 33.13 -15.32
C LEU A 407 19.97 32.95 -16.84
N ALA A 408 21.15 32.86 -17.43
CA ALA A 408 21.29 32.51 -18.83
C ALA A 408 20.69 31.10 -19.07
N PRO A 409 19.87 30.89 -20.12
CA PRO A 409 19.14 29.64 -20.31
C PRO A 409 20.03 28.38 -20.26
N ALA A 410 21.19 28.41 -20.91
CA ALA A 410 22.12 27.28 -20.92
C ALA A 410 22.72 26.97 -19.52
N ALA A 411 23.05 28.00 -18.74
CA ALA A 411 23.60 27.83 -17.41
C ALA A 411 22.53 27.37 -16.42
N GLY A 412 21.31 27.92 -16.52
CA GLY A 412 20.15 27.44 -15.79
C GLY A 412 19.85 25.96 -16.10
N GLN A 413 20.02 25.53 -17.36
CA GLN A 413 19.74 24.15 -17.80
C GLN A 413 20.73 23.20 -17.16
N ALA A 414 22.01 23.53 -17.27
CA ALA A 414 23.09 22.76 -16.68
C ALA A 414 22.92 22.67 -15.15
N ALA A 415 22.62 23.79 -14.48
CA ALA A 415 22.42 23.80 -13.04
C ALA A 415 21.22 22.96 -12.61
N ALA A 416 20.05 23.15 -13.24
CA ALA A 416 18.84 22.37 -12.96
C ALA A 416 19.04 20.87 -13.21
N ALA A 417 19.74 20.50 -14.29
CA ALA A 417 20.09 19.11 -14.56
C ALA A 417 21.03 18.53 -13.49
N CYS A 418 22.02 19.31 -13.03
CA CYS A 418 22.92 18.90 -11.96
C CYS A 418 22.17 18.64 -10.65
N PHE A 419 21.30 19.56 -10.25
CA PHE A 419 20.43 19.41 -9.08
C PHE A 419 19.50 18.19 -9.22
N PHE A 420 18.84 18.06 -10.37
CA PHE A 420 17.95 16.93 -10.62
C PHE A 420 18.66 15.59 -10.49
N VAL A 421 19.83 15.43 -11.12
CA VAL A 421 20.63 14.20 -11.05
C VAL A 421 21.04 13.92 -9.60
N ALA A 422 21.56 14.91 -8.88
CA ALA A 422 21.99 14.75 -7.50
C ALA A 422 20.86 14.27 -6.59
N PHE A 423 19.69 14.92 -6.70
CA PHE A 423 18.53 14.55 -5.92
C PHE A 423 17.95 13.21 -6.36
N ALA A 424 17.95 12.90 -7.66
CA ALA A 424 17.45 11.63 -8.20
C ALA A 424 18.27 10.43 -7.72
N VAL A 425 19.60 10.58 -7.58
CA VAL A 425 20.45 9.56 -6.94
C VAL A 425 20.00 9.31 -5.50
N LYS A 426 19.75 10.36 -4.72
CA LYS A 426 19.38 10.25 -3.30
C LYS A 426 17.95 9.73 -3.11
N THR A 427 17.02 10.12 -3.97
CA THR A 427 15.66 9.58 -4.06
C THR A 427 15.69 8.11 -4.48
N GLY A 428 16.65 7.74 -5.33
CA GLY A 428 16.80 6.39 -5.87
C GLY A 428 15.91 6.15 -7.09
N LEU A 429 15.77 7.10 -8.00
CA LEU A 429 15.00 6.90 -9.25
C LEU A 429 15.76 5.98 -10.21
N VAL A 430 15.07 5.18 -11.02
CA VAL A 430 15.69 4.39 -12.10
C VAL A 430 16.25 5.35 -13.17
N PRO A 431 17.52 5.20 -13.62
CA PRO A 431 18.48 4.12 -13.35
C PRO A 431 19.45 4.35 -12.18
N LEU A 432 19.35 5.47 -11.45
CA LEU A 432 20.23 5.90 -10.35
C LEU A 432 19.92 5.26 -8.98
N HIS A 433 19.32 4.07 -8.97
CA HIS A 433 18.71 3.43 -7.79
C HIS A 433 19.55 2.31 -7.15
N ALA A 434 20.64 1.88 -7.80
CA ALA A 434 21.32 0.62 -7.48
C ALA A 434 21.78 0.47 -6.02
N TRP A 435 22.10 1.57 -5.34
CA TRP A 435 22.53 1.54 -3.94
C TRP A 435 21.42 1.09 -2.98
N LEU A 436 20.15 1.42 -3.26
CA LEU A 436 19.02 1.26 -2.35
C LEU A 436 18.76 -0.22 -2.01
N PRO A 437 18.50 -1.12 -2.98
CA PRO A 437 18.28 -2.54 -2.69
C PRO A 437 19.52 -3.26 -2.16
N LEU A 438 20.72 -2.69 -2.30
CA LEU A 438 21.97 -3.23 -1.76
C LEU A 438 22.18 -2.82 -0.29
N ALA A 439 21.90 -1.57 0.07
CA ALA A 439 22.16 -1.03 1.40
C ALA A 439 21.14 -1.51 2.45
N HIS A 440 19.85 -1.49 2.13
CA HIS A 440 18.79 -1.82 3.08
C HIS A 440 18.92 -3.20 3.75
N PRO A 441 19.21 -4.29 3.03
CA PRO A 441 19.34 -5.62 3.64
C PRO A 441 20.55 -5.75 4.56
N GLN A 442 21.59 -4.93 4.37
CA GLN A 442 22.84 -5.01 5.12
C GLN A 442 22.90 -4.07 6.33
N ALA A 443 22.21 -2.93 6.29
CA ALA A 443 22.14 -2.00 7.41
C ALA A 443 21.35 -2.59 8.60
N PRO A 444 21.65 -2.20 9.86
CA PRO A 444 20.80 -2.52 11.01
C PRO A 444 19.35 -2.08 10.76
N SER A 445 18.35 -2.83 11.21
CA SER A 445 16.96 -2.51 10.88
C SER A 445 16.45 -1.21 11.50
N SER A 446 17.03 -0.79 12.63
CA SER A 446 16.82 0.55 13.19
C SER A 446 17.21 1.67 12.22
N VAL A 447 18.15 1.42 11.31
CA VAL A 447 18.62 2.34 10.26
C VAL A 447 17.86 2.11 8.96
N SER A 448 17.58 0.86 8.58
CA SER A 448 16.84 0.55 7.35
C SER A 448 15.48 1.25 7.26
N GLY A 449 14.79 1.40 8.40
CA GLY A 449 13.54 2.17 8.50
C GLY A 449 13.75 3.63 8.06
N PRO A 450 14.54 4.44 8.78
CA PRO A 450 14.89 5.81 8.40
C PRO A 450 15.55 5.98 7.03
N LEU A 451 16.38 5.03 6.57
CA LEU A 451 16.91 5.06 5.19
C LEU A 451 15.77 5.11 4.16
N SER A 452 14.70 4.37 4.41
CA SER A 452 13.52 4.32 3.55
C SER A 452 12.59 5.49 3.86
N GLY A 453 12.36 5.78 5.13
CA GLY A 453 11.38 6.75 5.61
C GLY A 453 11.77 8.21 5.41
N ILE A 454 13.06 8.55 5.59
CA ILE A 454 13.51 9.95 5.59
C ILE A 454 14.69 10.25 4.65
N LEU A 455 15.66 9.35 4.43
CA LEU A 455 16.79 9.67 3.53
C LEU A 455 16.37 9.77 2.06
N THR A 456 15.53 8.85 1.57
CA THR A 456 14.98 8.96 0.21
C THR A 456 14.07 10.20 0.06
N LYS A 457 13.46 10.64 1.17
CA LYS A 457 12.60 11.83 1.22
C LYS A 457 13.42 13.12 1.23
N ALA A 458 14.63 13.12 1.76
CA ALA A 458 15.57 14.24 1.60
C ALA A 458 15.90 14.50 0.12
N GLY A 459 15.96 13.43 -0.71
CA GLY A 459 16.03 13.55 -2.16
C GLY A 459 14.84 14.31 -2.75
N LEU A 460 13.62 13.88 -2.45
CA LEU A 460 12.38 14.52 -2.90
C LEU A 460 12.24 15.96 -2.38
N PHE A 461 12.62 16.21 -1.13
CA PHE A 461 12.68 17.55 -0.54
C PHE A 461 13.66 18.45 -1.29
N GLY A 462 14.86 17.96 -1.60
CA GLY A 462 15.84 18.71 -2.38
C GLY A 462 15.28 19.10 -3.74
N MET A 463 14.60 18.17 -4.44
CA MET A 463 13.91 18.49 -5.69
C MET A 463 12.85 19.57 -5.48
N LEU A 464 11.93 19.38 -4.53
CA LEU A 464 10.86 20.34 -4.23
C LEU A 464 11.41 21.73 -3.90
N LYS A 465 12.29 21.82 -2.91
CA LYS A 465 12.85 23.06 -2.37
C LYS A 465 13.67 23.78 -3.43
N VAL A 466 14.65 23.12 -4.03
CA VAL A 466 15.58 23.80 -4.93
C VAL A 466 14.94 24.06 -6.28
N LEU A 467 14.31 23.07 -6.92
CA LEU A 467 13.79 23.24 -8.27
C LEU A 467 12.51 24.12 -8.26
N TRP A 468 11.51 23.80 -7.44
CA TRP A 468 10.23 24.50 -7.54
C TRP A 468 10.03 25.67 -6.57
N LEU A 469 10.69 25.70 -5.41
CA LEU A 469 10.56 26.83 -4.47
C LEU A 469 11.65 27.88 -4.65
N VAL A 470 12.91 27.47 -4.87
CA VAL A 470 14.04 28.40 -5.04
C VAL A 470 14.14 28.92 -6.49
N PHE A 471 14.21 28.05 -7.50
CA PHE A 471 14.23 28.53 -8.90
C PHE A 471 12.84 28.93 -9.41
N GLY A 472 11.83 28.12 -9.10
CA GLY A 472 10.47 28.30 -9.60
C GLY A 472 10.27 27.75 -11.02
N ALA A 473 9.06 27.29 -11.30
CA ALA A 473 8.67 26.61 -12.54
C ALA A 473 8.82 27.52 -13.77
N THR A 474 8.60 28.82 -13.62
CA THR A 474 8.74 29.80 -14.71
C THR A 474 10.20 30.00 -15.12
N ALA A 475 11.14 29.99 -14.16
CA ALA A 475 12.56 30.03 -14.47
C ALA A 475 13.01 28.70 -15.10
N ILE A 476 12.50 27.57 -14.60
CA ILE A 476 12.82 26.23 -15.12
C ILE A 476 12.25 25.99 -16.53
N SER A 477 11.08 26.53 -16.87
CA SER A 477 10.45 26.35 -18.18
C SER A 477 11.10 27.18 -19.29
N ARG A 478 11.69 28.33 -18.97
CA ARG A 478 12.58 29.09 -19.89
C ARG A 478 13.84 28.32 -20.27
N VAL A 479 14.14 27.31 -19.45
CA VAL A 479 15.39 26.62 -19.41
C VAL A 479 15.20 25.24 -20.06
N SER A 480 14.17 24.43 -19.78
CA SER A 480 13.99 23.12 -20.45
C SER A 480 12.80 23.09 -21.42
N PRO A 481 13.00 22.77 -22.72
CA PRO A 481 11.90 22.60 -23.68
C PRO A 481 10.97 21.41 -23.37
N VAL A 482 11.49 20.37 -22.72
CA VAL A 482 10.76 19.11 -22.42
C VAL A 482 10.12 19.13 -21.03
N GLY A 483 10.48 20.10 -20.17
CA GLY A 483 9.98 20.20 -18.79
C GLY A 483 10.56 19.11 -17.86
N PHE A 484 11.13 19.51 -16.72
CA PHE A 484 11.68 18.56 -15.73
C PHE A 484 10.59 17.75 -15.01
N ASP A 485 9.38 18.29 -14.95
CA ASP A 485 8.16 17.64 -14.51
C ASP A 485 7.87 16.39 -15.35
N VAL A 486 7.93 16.47 -16.68
CA VAL A 486 7.73 15.30 -17.56
C VAL A 486 8.82 14.25 -17.35
N VAL A 487 10.09 14.68 -17.21
CA VAL A 487 11.20 13.76 -16.92
C VAL A 487 10.97 13.05 -15.58
N LEU A 488 10.57 13.78 -14.54
CA LEU A 488 10.27 13.19 -13.24
C LEU A 488 9.08 12.22 -13.33
N MET A 489 8.03 12.59 -14.08
CA MET A 489 6.86 11.75 -14.26
C MET A 489 7.22 10.41 -14.92
N VAL A 490 8.00 10.45 -16.01
CA VAL A 490 8.43 9.25 -16.76
C VAL A 490 9.38 8.39 -15.93
N LEU A 491 10.39 8.99 -15.29
CA LEU A 491 11.31 8.24 -14.43
C LEU A 491 10.58 7.67 -13.21
N GLY A 492 9.61 8.40 -12.65
CA GLY A 492 8.74 7.94 -11.58
C GLY A 492 7.92 6.72 -12.00
N ALA A 493 7.24 6.78 -13.15
CA ALA A 493 6.48 5.66 -13.70
C ALA A 493 7.36 4.42 -13.98
N ALA A 494 8.56 4.62 -14.54
CA ALA A 494 9.53 3.54 -14.75
C ALA A 494 10.02 2.94 -13.41
N THR A 495 10.24 3.79 -12.41
CA THR A 495 10.68 3.39 -11.06
C THR A 495 9.59 2.59 -10.34
N LEU A 496 8.33 3.01 -10.47
CA LEU A 496 7.14 2.30 -9.97
C LEU A 496 7.09 0.89 -10.56
N ALA A 497 7.05 0.80 -11.89
CA ALA A 497 6.90 -0.48 -12.58
C ALA A 497 8.06 -1.43 -12.27
N TYR A 498 9.30 -0.93 -12.30
CA TYR A 498 10.48 -1.73 -12.00
C TYR A 498 10.50 -2.19 -10.54
N GLY A 499 10.17 -1.29 -9.60
CA GLY A 499 10.10 -1.60 -8.17
C GLY A 499 9.09 -2.69 -7.85
N GLU A 500 7.86 -2.60 -8.38
CA GLU A 500 6.81 -3.59 -8.12
C GLU A 500 7.17 -4.98 -8.67
N ILE A 501 7.70 -5.04 -9.89
CA ILE A 501 8.11 -6.32 -10.51
C ILE A 501 9.25 -6.96 -9.71
N ARG A 502 10.26 -6.17 -9.31
CA ARG A 502 11.40 -6.69 -8.53
C ARG A 502 10.97 -7.11 -7.12
N ALA A 503 10.06 -6.38 -6.48
CA ALA A 503 9.52 -6.75 -5.16
C ALA A 503 8.75 -8.07 -5.21
N LEU A 504 7.92 -8.29 -6.25
CA LEU A 504 7.16 -9.52 -6.44
C LEU A 504 8.06 -10.76 -6.49
N LEU A 505 9.17 -10.66 -7.21
CA LEU A 505 10.14 -11.74 -7.42
C LEU A 505 11.10 -11.96 -6.23
N GLU A 506 11.08 -11.07 -5.23
CA GLU A 506 12.05 -11.08 -4.15
C GLU A 506 11.67 -12.03 -3.01
N GLY A 507 12.64 -12.82 -2.51
CA GLY A 507 12.44 -13.82 -1.45
C GLY A 507 12.98 -13.42 -0.07
N GLU A 508 13.88 -12.43 0.00
CA GLU A 508 14.40 -11.90 1.26
C GLU A 508 13.53 -10.73 1.75
N LEU A 509 13.07 -10.76 3.00
CA LEU A 509 12.10 -9.80 3.53
C LEU A 509 12.58 -8.35 3.42
N LYS A 510 13.77 -8.02 3.94
CA LYS A 510 14.29 -6.64 3.92
C LYS A 510 14.57 -6.13 2.50
N ARG A 511 14.97 -7.02 1.59
CA ARG A 511 15.23 -6.67 0.19
C ARG A 511 13.93 -6.46 -0.58
N MET A 512 12.90 -7.26 -0.30
CA MET A 512 11.55 -7.05 -0.82
C MET A 512 11.02 -5.68 -0.37
N LEU A 513 11.21 -5.32 0.91
CA LEU A 513 10.84 -4.00 1.43
C LEU A 513 11.62 -2.87 0.76
N ALA A 514 12.89 -3.08 0.41
CA ALA A 514 13.69 -2.11 -0.34
C ALA A 514 13.14 -1.90 -1.76
N TRP A 515 12.82 -2.97 -2.49
CA TRP A 515 12.18 -2.86 -3.81
C TRP A 515 10.79 -2.21 -3.75
N SER A 516 10.00 -2.51 -2.72
CA SER A 516 8.73 -1.81 -2.52
C SER A 516 8.91 -0.33 -2.15
N THR A 517 10.02 0.04 -1.48
CA THR A 517 10.35 1.46 -1.23
C THR A 517 10.57 2.16 -2.56
N LEU A 518 11.31 1.51 -3.47
CA LEU A 518 11.55 2.00 -4.82
C LEU A 518 10.22 2.23 -5.56
N ALA A 519 9.32 1.26 -5.53
CA ALA A 519 8.01 1.36 -6.18
C ALA A 519 7.18 2.57 -5.69
N GLN A 520 7.06 2.73 -4.38
CA GLN A 520 6.28 3.82 -3.78
C GLN A 520 6.96 5.19 -3.97
N ILE A 521 8.29 5.26 -3.98
CA ILE A 521 9.00 6.49 -4.41
C ILE A 521 8.72 6.79 -5.89
N GLY A 522 8.62 5.77 -6.73
CA GLY A 522 8.19 5.89 -8.11
C GLY A 522 6.77 6.45 -8.24
N GLU A 523 5.82 5.98 -7.43
CA GLU A 523 4.45 6.54 -7.34
C GLU A 523 4.49 8.03 -6.98
N ILE A 524 5.22 8.40 -5.93
CA ILE A 524 5.36 9.80 -5.46
C ILE A 524 5.97 10.67 -6.57
N ALA A 525 7.07 10.22 -7.17
CA ALA A 525 7.76 10.95 -8.23
C ALA A 525 6.87 11.10 -9.48
N ALA A 526 6.16 10.04 -9.87
CA ALA A 526 5.26 10.07 -11.02
C ALA A 526 4.17 11.12 -10.84
N VAL A 527 3.56 11.18 -9.66
CA VAL A 527 2.50 12.15 -9.34
C VAL A 527 3.05 13.56 -9.16
N LEU A 528 4.17 13.73 -8.46
CA LEU A 528 4.81 15.05 -8.34
C LEU A 528 5.20 15.63 -9.71
N GLY A 529 5.64 14.77 -10.64
CA GLY A 529 5.96 15.13 -12.02
C GLY A 529 4.75 15.54 -12.88
N ILE A 530 3.52 15.41 -12.39
CA ILE A 530 2.32 15.95 -13.08
C ILE A 530 2.32 17.48 -13.05
N GLY A 531 2.99 18.10 -12.07
CA GLY A 531 3.20 19.55 -12.03
C GLY A 531 1.99 20.39 -11.63
N THR A 532 0.93 19.78 -11.10
CA THR A 532 -0.22 20.53 -10.53
C THR A 532 -0.11 20.63 -9.00
N THR A 533 -0.73 21.65 -8.43
CA THR A 533 -0.78 21.86 -6.96
C THR A 533 -1.45 20.69 -6.24
N LEU A 534 -2.55 20.19 -6.80
CA LEU A 534 -3.24 19.01 -6.28
C LEU A 534 -2.35 17.76 -6.29
N ALA A 535 -1.56 17.56 -7.35
CA ALA A 535 -0.65 16.43 -7.43
C ALA A 535 0.54 16.57 -6.46
N ALA A 536 1.03 17.79 -6.24
CA ALA A 536 2.03 18.05 -5.22
C ALA A 536 1.49 17.74 -3.81
N ASP A 537 0.29 18.21 -3.47
CA ASP A 537 -0.35 17.90 -2.19
C ASP A 537 -0.57 16.40 -2.01
N ALA A 538 -1.07 15.72 -3.04
CA ALA A 538 -1.26 14.28 -3.02
C ALA A 538 0.06 13.51 -2.78
N ALA A 539 1.11 13.90 -3.50
CA ALA A 539 2.43 13.29 -3.38
C ALA A 539 3.05 13.53 -2.00
N LEU A 540 2.91 14.73 -1.44
CA LEU A 540 3.40 15.09 -0.11
C LEU A 540 2.63 14.38 1.02
N LEU A 541 1.30 14.23 0.88
CA LEU A 541 0.52 13.41 1.80
C LEU A 541 0.97 11.95 1.75
N HIS A 542 1.31 11.42 0.57
CA HIS A 542 1.87 10.08 0.47
C HIS A 542 3.31 9.99 0.99
N VAL A 543 4.14 11.04 0.86
CA VAL A 543 5.49 11.10 1.45
C VAL A 543 5.45 10.86 2.96
N THR A 544 4.57 11.56 3.68
CA THR A 544 4.43 11.43 5.14
C THR A 544 3.91 10.06 5.54
N ASN A 545 2.84 9.59 4.88
CA ASN A 545 2.25 8.28 5.16
C ASN A 545 3.21 7.13 4.82
N HIS A 546 3.88 7.17 3.68
CA HIS A 546 4.85 6.18 3.26
C HIS A 546 6.04 6.10 4.24
N ALA A 547 6.50 7.24 4.78
CA ALA A 547 7.57 7.26 5.76
C ALA A 547 7.21 6.49 7.04
N VAL A 548 6.01 6.69 7.57
CA VAL A 548 5.49 5.98 8.75
C VAL A 548 5.31 4.49 8.45
N MET A 549 4.61 4.17 7.34
CA MET A 549 4.34 2.78 6.95
C MET A 549 5.62 1.96 6.71
N LYS A 550 6.60 2.51 5.99
CA LYS A 550 7.87 1.80 5.74
C LYS A 550 8.71 1.63 6.99
N THR A 551 8.78 2.66 7.84
CA THR A 551 9.53 2.57 9.08
C THR A 551 8.98 1.43 9.95
N LEU A 552 7.65 1.31 10.05
CA LEU A 552 7.01 0.21 10.76
C LEU A 552 7.33 -1.16 10.15
N LEU A 553 7.24 -1.31 8.82
CA LEU A 553 7.57 -2.58 8.15
C LEU A 553 9.03 -3.01 8.40
N PHE A 554 9.98 -2.06 8.33
CA PHE A 554 11.39 -2.35 8.61
C PHE A 554 11.66 -2.63 10.09
N TYR A 555 10.96 -1.98 11.02
CA TYR A 555 11.08 -2.24 12.45
C TYR A 555 10.51 -3.59 12.84
N ALA A 556 9.35 -3.97 12.31
CA ALA A 556 8.82 -5.31 12.49
C ALA A 556 9.74 -6.38 11.87
N ALA A 557 10.27 -6.15 10.66
CA ALA A 557 11.28 -7.04 10.06
C ALA A 557 12.57 -7.12 10.90
N GLY A 558 12.96 -6.01 11.54
CA GLY A 558 14.08 -5.95 12.48
C GLY A 558 13.84 -6.76 13.76
N ALA A 559 12.63 -6.70 14.30
CA ALA A 559 12.22 -7.50 15.44
C ALA A 559 12.22 -9.00 15.14
N PHE A 560 11.74 -9.41 13.96
CA PHE A 560 11.85 -10.80 13.50
C PHE A 560 13.31 -11.22 13.43
N LEU A 561 14.15 -10.43 12.76
CA LEU A 561 15.58 -10.70 12.62
C LEU A 561 16.30 -10.78 13.97
N LEU A 562 15.99 -9.89 14.92
CA LEU A 562 16.61 -9.89 16.25
C LEU A 562 16.28 -11.16 17.04
N ARG A 563 15.03 -11.64 16.93
CA ARG A 563 14.56 -12.79 17.71
C ARG A 563 14.90 -14.14 17.08
N THR A 564 15.01 -14.23 15.75
CA THR A 564 15.17 -15.50 15.05
C THR A 564 16.43 -15.61 14.20
N GLY A 565 17.05 -14.49 13.81
CA GLY A 565 18.15 -14.46 12.85
C GLY A 565 17.73 -14.72 11.38
N LEU A 566 16.45 -14.97 11.13
CA LEU A 566 15.94 -15.38 9.82
C LEU A 566 15.72 -14.17 8.89
N ARG A 567 15.94 -14.39 7.59
CA ARG A 567 15.89 -13.32 6.57
C ARG A 567 14.95 -13.60 5.41
N ARG A 568 14.77 -14.87 5.02
CA ARG A 568 13.86 -15.24 3.93
C ARG A 568 12.43 -15.24 4.44
N ILE A 569 11.50 -14.91 3.54
CA ILE A 569 10.08 -14.85 3.87
C ILE A 569 9.58 -16.23 4.33
N GLU A 570 9.94 -17.28 3.58
CA GLU A 570 9.53 -18.67 3.84
C GLU A 570 9.94 -19.19 5.23
N ASP A 571 11.12 -18.77 5.71
CA ASP A 571 11.64 -19.19 7.01
C ASP A 571 10.84 -18.58 8.19
N LEU A 572 10.08 -17.51 7.95
CA LEU A 572 9.26 -16.84 8.96
C LEU A 572 7.89 -17.52 9.18
N ALA A 573 7.72 -18.75 8.66
CA ALA A 573 6.50 -19.53 8.76
C ALA A 573 5.97 -19.61 10.19
N GLY A 574 4.74 -19.14 10.41
CA GLY A 574 4.04 -19.19 11.68
C GLY A 574 4.59 -18.29 12.79
N LEU A 575 5.59 -17.44 12.51
CA LEU A 575 6.24 -16.59 13.51
C LEU A 575 5.26 -15.64 14.22
N GLY A 576 4.16 -15.26 13.56
CA GLY A 576 3.11 -14.45 14.14
C GLY A 576 2.40 -15.08 15.35
N ARG A 577 2.49 -16.41 15.53
CA ARG A 577 1.98 -17.07 16.75
C ARG A 577 2.86 -16.82 17.97
N ARG A 578 4.16 -16.56 17.77
CA ARG A 578 5.14 -16.27 18.84
C ARG A 578 5.37 -14.78 19.07
N MET A 579 5.17 -13.98 18.02
CA MET A 579 5.29 -12.52 18.04
C MET A 579 4.01 -11.84 17.50
N PRO A 580 2.85 -12.02 18.18
CA PRO A 580 1.55 -11.57 17.68
C PRO A 580 1.39 -10.06 17.52
N PHE A 581 1.97 -9.25 18.41
CA PHE A 581 1.93 -7.78 18.31
C PHE A 581 2.81 -7.30 17.16
N THR A 582 4.06 -7.78 17.09
CA THR A 582 5.00 -7.39 16.03
C THR A 582 4.48 -7.80 14.66
N ALA A 583 4.00 -9.05 14.52
CA ALA A 583 3.41 -9.53 13.27
C ALA A 583 2.09 -8.82 12.95
N GLY A 584 1.27 -8.50 13.96
CA GLY A 584 0.04 -7.75 13.79
C GLY A 584 0.31 -6.35 13.25
N ALA A 585 1.30 -5.66 13.79
CA ALA A 585 1.73 -4.34 13.31
C ALA A 585 2.33 -4.41 11.90
N TYR A 586 3.07 -5.47 11.55
CA TYR A 586 3.52 -5.72 10.18
C TYR A 586 2.35 -5.90 9.21
N ALA A 587 1.34 -6.69 9.59
CA ALA A 587 0.15 -6.90 8.77
C ALA A 587 -0.65 -5.60 8.60
N LEU A 588 -0.82 -4.82 9.66
CA LEU A 588 -1.44 -3.50 9.63
C LEU A 588 -0.74 -2.56 8.65
N ALA A 589 0.59 -2.46 8.74
CA ALA A 589 1.37 -1.63 7.81
C ALA A 589 1.32 -2.16 6.36
N SER A 590 1.20 -3.48 6.20
CA SER A 590 1.02 -4.12 4.89
C SER A 590 -0.33 -3.76 4.27
N PHE A 591 -1.43 -3.83 5.03
CA PHE A 591 -2.76 -3.39 4.56
C PHE A 591 -2.79 -1.90 4.27
N ALA A 592 -2.12 -1.09 5.10
CA ALA A 592 -2.01 0.34 4.89
C ALA A 592 -1.31 0.68 3.57
N ILE A 593 -0.15 0.06 3.29
CA ILE A 593 0.61 0.38 2.08
C ILE A 593 0.01 -0.18 0.79
N ILE A 594 -0.76 -1.27 0.89
CA ILE A 594 -1.64 -1.73 -0.20
C ILE A 594 -2.67 -0.63 -0.54
N GLY A 595 -3.10 0.14 0.46
CA GLY A 595 -4.11 1.18 0.32
C GLY A 595 -5.49 0.73 0.74
N LEU A 596 -5.61 -0.11 1.79
CA LEU A 596 -6.92 -0.55 2.30
C LEU A 596 -7.43 0.37 3.41
N PRO A 597 -8.73 0.69 3.45
CA PRO A 597 -9.34 1.43 4.55
C PRO A 597 -9.42 0.56 5.82
N PRO A 598 -9.35 1.18 7.03
CA PRO A 598 -9.37 2.62 7.29
C PRO A 598 -7.96 3.24 7.48
N PHE A 599 -6.92 2.70 6.84
CA PHE A 599 -5.53 3.12 7.08
C PHE A 599 -5.10 4.31 6.20
N SER A 600 -4.13 5.10 6.65
CA SER A 600 -3.70 6.34 5.98
C SER A 600 -3.17 6.18 4.54
N GLY A 601 -2.69 4.98 4.19
CA GLY A 601 -2.27 4.69 2.83
C GLY A 601 -3.44 4.69 1.83
N PHE A 602 -4.67 4.38 2.26
CA PHE A 602 -5.87 4.51 1.43
C PHE A 602 -6.10 5.97 1.06
N THR A 603 -6.11 6.88 2.03
CA THR A 603 -6.35 8.31 1.82
C THR A 603 -5.34 8.94 0.87
N SER A 604 -4.06 8.67 1.09
CA SER A 604 -2.99 9.24 0.26
C SER A 604 -2.99 8.70 -1.17
N LYS A 605 -3.16 7.39 -1.36
CA LYS A 605 -3.28 6.81 -2.72
C LYS A 605 -4.57 7.25 -3.41
N PHE A 606 -5.65 7.43 -2.65
CA PHE A 606 -6.89 7.92 -3.19
C PHE A 606 -6.71 9.31 -3.81
N LEU A 607 -6.10 10.23 -3.04
CA LEU A 607 -5.82 11.59 -3.49
C LEU A 607 -4.85 11.63 -4.67
N MET A 608 -3.85 10.75 -4.72
CA MET A 608 -2.91 10.67 -5.84
C MET A 608 -3.57 10.22 -7.15
N VAL A 609 -4.43 9.19 -7.10
CA VAL A 609 -5.18 8.73 -8.27
C VAL A 609 -6.17 9.80 -8.74
N TYR A 610 -6.84 10.48 -7.80
CA TYR A 610 -7.70 11.62 -8.09
C TYR A 610 -6.93 12.79 -8.73
N ALA A 611 -5.74 13.12 -8.23
CA ALA A 611 -4.90 14.17 -8.79
C ALA A 611 -4.46 13.84 -10.22
N ALA A 612 -4.06 12.59 -10.47
CA ALA A 612 -3.70 12.12 -11.81
C ALA A 612 -4.90 12.16 -12.78
N ALA A 613 -6.08 11.73 -12.33
CA ALA A 613 -7.31 11.82 -13.11
C ALA A 613 -7.71 13.28 -13.42
N SER A 614 -7.58 14.17 -12.43
CA SER A 614 -7.86 15.62 -12.55
C SER A 614 -6.94 16.31 -13.54
N ALA A 615 -5.69 15.88 -13.63
CA ALA A 615 -4.73 16.36 -14.63
C ALA A 615 -4.87 15.68 -16.01
N GLY A 616 -5.83 14.76 -16.18
CA GLY A 616 -6.01 14.01 -17.43
C GLY A 616 -4.96 12.91 -17.68
N ARG A 617 -4.12 12.58 -16.69
CA ARG A 617 -3.05 11.57 -16.75
C ARG A 617 -3.57 10.20 -16.33
N ILE A 618 -4.53 9.68 -17.09
CA ILE A 618 -5.21 8.40 -16.82
C ILE A 618 -4.22 7.23 -16.83
N GLU A 619 -3.18 7.32 -17.66
CA GLU A 619 -2.09 6.35 -17.76
C GLU A 619 -1.33 6.17 -16.44
N ILE A 620 -1.10 7.26 -15.70
CA ILE A 620 -0.42 7.22 -14.40
C ILE A 620 -1.35 6.65 -13.34
N ALA A 621 -2.61 7.09 -13.31
CA ALA A 621 -3.63 6.55 -12.41
C ALA A 621 -3.79 5.02 -12.58
N ALA A 622 -3.89 4.55 -13.82
CA ALA A 622 -4.01 3.12 -14.13
C ALA A 622 -2.75 2.33 -13.72
N LEU A 623 -1.55 2.89 -13.96
CA LEU A 623 -0.29 2.26 -13.56
C LEU A 623 -0.18 2.12 -12.04
N MET A 624 -0.60 3.14 -11.28
CA MET A 624 -0.63 3.09 -9.82
C MET A 624 -1.59 2.01 -9.29
N LEU A 625 -2.79 1.91 -9.87
CA LEU A 625 -3.76 0.88 -9.49
C LEU A 625 -3.25 -0.53 -9.82
N LEU A 626 -2.60 -0.71 -10.97
CA LEU A 626 -1.93 -1.96 -11.31
C LEU A 626 -0.80 -2.29 -10.33
N GLY A 627 0.01 -1.29 -9.97
CA GLY A 627 1.04 -1.41 -8.94
C GLY A 627 0.47 -1.83 -7.60
N GLY A 628 -0.66 -1.26 -7.17
CA GLY A 628 -1.40 -1.66 -5.96
C GLY A 628 -1.86 -3.13 -5.98
N VAL A 629 -2.32 -3.63 -7.13
CA VAL A 629 -2.69 -5.05 -7.30
C VAL A 629 -1.46 -5.96 -7.20
N VAL A 630 -0.30 -5.58 -7.76
CA VAL A 630 0.95 -6.33 -7.59
C VAL A 630 1.42 -6.28 -6.13
N GLY A 631 1.33 -5.10 -5.51
CA GLY A 631 1.54 -4.81 -4.09
C GLY A 631 0.84 -5.81 -3.18
N LEU A 632 -0.47 -5.93 -3.38
CA LEU A 632 -1.34 -6.86 -2.67
C LEU A 632 -0.78 -8.28 -2.67
N VAL A 633 -0.28 -8.78 -3.80
CA VAL A 633 0.21 -10.16 -3.94
C VAL A 633 1.40 -10.42 -3.01
N TYR A 634 2.46 -9.60 -3.06
CA TYR A 634 3.66 -9.89 -2.27
C TYR A 634 3.54 -9.49 -0.80
N TYR A 635 2.72 -8.49 -0.45
CA TYR A 635 2.44 -8.18 0.96
C TYR A 635 1.58 -9.26 1.61
N LEU A 636 0.49 -9.69 0.96
CA LEU A 636 -0.32 -10.80 1.48
C LEU A 636 0.45 -12.12 1.51
N ARG A 637 1.43 -12.33 0.64
CA ARG A 637 2.35 -13.47 0.74
C ARG A 637 3.08 -13.49 2.09
N VAL A 638 3.59 -12.35 2.56
CA VAL A 638 4.28 -12.29 3.86
C VAL A 638 3.29 -12.48 5.01
N VAL A 639 2.13 -11.81 4.99
CA VAL A 639 1.08 -12.00 6.00
C VAL A 639 0.63 -13.47 6.06
N ARG A 640 0.49 -14.11 4.89
CA ARG A 640 0.16 -15.54 4.79
C ARG A 640 1.18 -16.38 5.56
N VAL A 641 2.47 -16.18 5.28
CA VAL A 641 3.54 -16.97 5.87
C VAL A 641 3.63 -16.75 7.38
N LEU A 642 3.54 -15.50 7.84
CA LEU A 642 3.64 -15.16 9.26
C LEU A 642 2.53 -15.79 10.12
N PHE A 643 1.28 -15.80 9.64
CA PHE A 643 0.14 -16.18 10.46
C PHE A 643 -0.39 -17.58 10.21
N PHE A 644 -0.34 -18.06 8.97
CA PHE A 644 -1.10 -19.23 8.56
C PHE A 644 -0.27 -20.46 8.24
N GLU A 645 1.05 -20.35 8.14
CA GLU A 645 1.91 -21.53 8.07
C GLU A 645 2.23 -22.05 9.48
N PRO A 646 2.43 -23.36 9.69
CA PRO A 646 2.80 -23.90 11.00
C PRO A 646 4.13 -23.31 11.47
N TYR A 647 4.23 -23.01 12.77
CA TYR A 647 5.49 -22.57 13.36
C TYR A 647 6.34 -23.80 13.72
N THR A 648 7.48 -23.95 13.06
CA THR A 648 8.46 -25.02 13.32
C THR A 648 9.75 -24.52 13.94
N GLY A 649 9.82 -23.23 14.27
CA GLY A 649 10.99 -22.61 14.88
C GLY A 649 11.13 -22.86 16.38
N ASP A 650 12.14 -22.22 16.98
CA ASP A 650 12.45 -22.34 18.41
C ASP A 650 11.32 -21.84 19.32
N ALA A 651 10.86 -22.72 20.23
CA ALA A 651 9.85 -22.39 21.24
C ALA A 651 10.32 -21.33 22.25
N ALA A 652 11.60 -20.97 22.31
CA ALA A 652 12.10 -19.88 23.14
C ALA A 652 11.85 -18.48 22.56
N VAL A 653 11.43 -18.36 21.30
CA VAL A 653 11.14 -17.06 20.67
C VAL A 653 9.98 -16.37 21.40
N ARG A 654 10.20 -15.10 21.75
CA ARG A 654 9.25 -14.20 22.43
C ARG A 654 9.08 -12.92 21.63
N GLU A 655 8.11 -12.11 22.03
CA GLU A 655 7.89 -10.78 21.47
C GLU A 655 9.10 -9.87 21.49
N ALA A 656 9.08 -8.81 20.68
CA ALA A 656 10.14 -7.80 20.67
C ALA A 656 10.32 -7.17 22.06
N PRO A 657 11.53 -6.70 22.40
CA PRO A 657 11.76 -5.90 23.61
C PRO A 657 10.89 -4.64 23.70
N ALA A 658 10.76 -4.08 24.90
CA ALA A 658 9.78 -3.02 25.20
C ALA A 658 10.00 -1.75 24.36
N SER A 659 11.23 -1.26 24.22
CA SER A 659 11.49 -0.02 23.48
C SER A 659 11.13 -0.17 21.99
N MET A 660 11.37 -1.36 21.43
CA MET A 660 11.01 -1.71 20.06
C MET A 660 9.49 -1.79 19.89
N LEU A 661 8.78 -2.41 20.84
CA LEU A 661 7.31 -2.50 20.83
C LEU A 661 6.66 -1.11 20.94
N VAL A 662 7.22 -0.19 21.74
CA VAL A 662 6.73 1.19 21.84
C VAL A 662 6.84 1.89 20.50
N ALA A 663 8.00 1.86 19.85
CA ALA A 663 8.18 2.49 18.54
C ALA A 663 7.26 1.88 17.46
N ILE A 664 7.13 0.55 17.44
CA ILE A 664 6.21 -0.19 16.55
C ILE A 664 4.76 0.23 16.81
N GLY A 665 4.35 0.32 18.08
CA GLY A 665 3.00 0.70 18.50
C GLY A 665 2.65 2.14 18.12
N VAL A 666 3.56 3.09 18.35
CA VAL A 666 3.36 4.50 17.98
C VAL A 666 3.17 4.64 16.47
N LEU A 667 3.99 3.97 15.65
CA LEU A 667 3.82 3.97 14.19
C LEU A 667 2.52 3.31 13.75
N ALA A 668 2.12 2.20 14.38
CA ALA A 668 0.86 1.53 14.06
C ALA A 668 -0.36 2.41 14.36
N VAL A 669 -0.33 3.12 15.50
CA VAL A 669 -1.36 4.10 15.87
C VAL A 669 -1.38 5.26 14.88
N ALA A 670 -0.21 5.80 14.49
CA ALA A 670 -0.12 6.88 13.51
C ALA A 670 -0.74 6.51 12.14
N ILE A 671 -0.58 5.26 11.68
CA ILE A 671 -1.20 4.77 10.44
C ILE A 671 -2.73 4.72 10.53
N VAL A 672 -3.27 4.29 11.67
CA VAL A 672 -4.73 4.23 11.89
C VAL A 672 -5.29 5.64 12.01
N LEU A 673 -4.68 6.50 12.83
CA LEU A 673 -5.12 7.88 13.01
C LEU A 673 -5.03 8.69 11.72
N GLY A 674 -3.98 8.51 10.91
CA GLY A 674 -3.84 9.20 9.63
C GLY A 674 -4.89 8.79 8.59
N GLY A 675 -5.56 7.64 8.75
CA GLY A 675 -6.68 7.24 7.88
C GLY A 675 -8.05 7.62 8.43
N LEU A 676 -8.22 7.63 9.76
CA LEU A 676 -9.47 8.04 10.41
C LEU A 676 -9.63 9.57 10.47
N VAL A 677 -8.53 10.31 10.66
CA VAL A 677 -8.51 11.77 10.81
C VAL A 677 -7.41 12.36 9.92
N PRO A 678 -7.52 12.26 8.57
CA PRO A 678 -6.49 12.74 7.66
C PRO A 678 -6.37 14.28 7.64
N GLY A 679 -7.37 15.00 8.14
CA GLY A 679 -7.40 16.48 8.15
C GLY A 679 -6.16 17.14 8.78
N VAL A 680 -5.60 16.55 9.83
CA VAL A 680 -4.38 17.08 10.49
C VAL A 680 -3.17 17.01 9.54
N GLN A 681 -3.02 15.91 8.81
CA GLN A 681 -1.93 15.76 7.83
C GLN A 681 -2.17 16.61 6.59
N LEU A 682 -3.43 16.67 6.12
CA LEU A 682 -3.84 17.49 4.98
C LEU A 682 -3.57 18.98 5.23
N ALA A 683 -3.83 19.48 6.43
CA ALA A 683 -3.55 20.88 6.78
C ALA A 683 -2.05 21.22 6.64
N LEU A 684 -1.16 20.36 7.15
CA LEU A 684 0.29 20.56 7.02
C LEU A 684 0.76 20.52 5.56
N VAL A 685 0.15 19.68 4.73
CA VAL A 685 0.52 19.55 3.33
C VAL A 685 -0.04 20.70 2.49
N ALA A 686 -1.27 21.15 2.79
CA ALA A 686 -1.93 22.24 2.09
C ALA A 686 -1.15 23.56 2.16
N GLU A 687 -0.48 23.85 3.27
CA GLU A 687 0.39 25.02 3.40
C GLU A 687 1.56 24.97 2.41
N VAL A 688 2.15 23.78 2.21
CA VAL A 688 3.22 23.57 1.23
C VAL A 688 2.68 23.69 -0.20
N GLY A 689 1.49 23.13 -0.47
CA GLY A 689 0.80 23.29 -1.74
C GLY A 689 0.51 24.74 -2.08
N ALA A 690 0.07 25.53 -1.12
CA ALA A 690 -0.20 26.96 -1.27
C ALA A 690 1.09 27.75 -1.54
N GLU A 691 2.17 27.45 -0.83
CA GLU A 691 3.49 28.05 -1.08
C GLU A 691 3.97 27.73 -2.51
N LEU A 692 3.88 26.46 -2.90
CA LEU A 692 4.24 26.01 -4.24
C LEU A 692 3.37 26.70 -5.29
N ALA A 693 2.06 26.81 -5.06
CA ALA A 693 1.13 27.49 -5.94
C ALA A 693 1.53 28.95 -6.17
N ALA A 694 1.75 29.69 -5.07
CA ALA A 694 2.12 31.09 -5.09
C ALA A 694 3.46 31.31 -5.81
N ARG A 695 4.46 30.47 -5.54
CA ARG A 695 5.80 30.58 -6.15
C ARG A 695 5.81 30.27 -7.65
N ASN A 696 4.95 29.36 -8.09
CA ASN A 696 4.97 28.86 -9.46
C ASN A 696 3.89 29.48 -10.36
N GLY A 697 3.13 30.47 -9.86
CA GLY A 697 2.03 31.10 -10.59
C GLY A 697 0.88 30.13 -10.88
N LEU A 698 0.72 29.10 -10.04
CA LEU A 698 -0.35 28.11 -10.14
C LEU A 698 -1.49 28.51 -9.19
N ALA A 699 -2.70 28.06 -9.49
CA ALA A 699 -3.82 28.20 -8.57
C ALA A 699 -3.66 27.21 -7.39
N PRO A 700 -3.91 27.63 -6.13
CA PRO A 700 -3.91 26.71 -5.00
C PRO A 700 -4.98 25.63 -5.22
N ALA A 701 -4.65 24.39 -4.83
CA ALA A 701 -5.59 23.29 -4.96
C ALA A 701 -6.71 23.40 -3.93
N VAL A 702 -7.92 23.04 -4.32
CA VAL A 702 -9.00 22.78 -3.39
C VAL A 702 -8.90 21.31 -2.99
N LEU A 703 -8.46 21.06 -1.76
CA LEU A 703 -8.39 19.70 -1.24
C LEU A 703 -9.79 19.18 -0.91
N PRO A 704 -10.13 17.95 -1.33
CA PRO A 704 -11.41 17.36 -0.98
C PRO A 704 -11.48 17.02 0.51
N ASP A 705 -12.70 16.99 1.06
CA ASP A 705 -12.93 16.46 2.40
C ASP A 705 -12.82 14.93 2.34
N LEU A 706 -11.73 14.39 2.92
CA LEU A 706 -11.43 12.96 2.93
C LEU A 706 -11.80 12.32 4.28
N VAL A 707 -12.91 12.73 4.88
CA VAL A 707 -13.44 12.15 6.13
C VAL A 707 -14.53 11.14 5.83
N ILE A 708 -14.43 9.95 6.43
CA ILE A 708 -15.46 8.92 6.32
C ILE A 708 -16.58 9.24 7.30
N ALA A 709 -17.78 9.53 6.79
CA ALA A 709 -18.96 9.74 7.63
C ALA A 709 -19.56 8.38 8.04
N TRP A 710 -19.27 7.92 9.27
CA TRP A 710 -19.78 6.64 9.78
C TRP A 710 -21.25 6.73 10.25
N PRO A 711 -22.17 5.88 9.74
CA PRO A 711 -23.54 5.78 10.28
C PRO A 711 -23.55 4.96 11.58
N ALA A 712 -24.55 5.20 12.44
CA ALA A 712 -24.63 4.58 13.76
C ALA A 712 -24.58 3.04 13.68
N GLY A 713 -25.33 2.45 12.74
CA GLY A 713 -25.34 1.00 12.52
C GLY A 713 -23.96 0.42 12.16
N ALA A 714 -23.18 1.12 11.33
CA ALA A 714 -21.83 0.69 10.97
C ALA A 714 -20.84 0.85 12.13
N VAL A 715 -20.94 1.92 12.92
CA VAL A 715 -20.13 2.11 14.13
C VAL A 715 -20.40 0.99 15.13
N ILE A 716 -21.68 0.68 15.40
CA ILE A 716 -22.08 -0.40 16.31
C ILE A 716 -21.50 -1.73 15.85
N ALA A 717 -21.61 -2.06 14.57
CA ALA A 717 -21.04 -3.30 14.02
C ALA A 717 -19.50 -3.33 14.10
N MET A 718 -18.82 -2.23 13.79
CA MET A 718 -17.35 -2.12 13.83
C MET A 718 -16.80 -2.22 15.25
N VAL A 719 -17.33 -1.44 16.18
CA VAL A 719 -16.95 -1.49 17.61
C VAL A 719 -17.32 -2.84 18.20
N GLY A 720 -18.50 -3.35 17.84
CA GLY A 720 -18.98 -4.68 18.21
C GLY A 720 -18.05 -5.80 17.75
N ALA A 721 -17.42 -5.70 16.58
CA ALA A 721 -16.42 -6.67 16.12
C ALA A 721 -15.22 -6.78 17.08
N GLY A 722 -14.71 -5.63 17.54
CA GLY A 722 -13.64 -5.58 18.55
C GLY A 722 -14.08 -6.17 19.88
N ALA A 723 -15.27 -5.81 20.35
CA ALA A 723 -15.85 -6.32 21.60
C ALA A 723 -16.05 -7.84 21.56
N VAL A 724 -16.62 -8.38 20.48
CA VAL A 724 -16.83 -9.81 20.27
C VAL A 724 -15.51 -10.57 20.24
N TRP A 725 -14.48 -10.04 19.59
CA TRP A 725 -13.17 -10.66 19.59
C TRP A 725 -12.54 -10.69 20.99
N LEU A 726 -12.62 -9.59 21.75
CA LEU A 726 -12.10 -9.51 23.12
C LEU A 726 -12.83 -10.45 24.08
N VAL A 727 -14.17 -10.44 24.07
CA VAL A 727 -15.01 -11.32 24.91
C VAL A 727 -14.80 -12.78 24.53
N GLY A 728 -14.68 -13.09 23.24
CA GLY A 728 -14.46 -14.44 22.74
C GLY A 728 -13.13 -15.06 23.13
N ARG A 729 -12.13 -14.27 23.55
CA ARG A 729 -10.92 -14.82 24.19
C ARG A 729 -11.21 -15.50 25.53
N ARG A 730 -12.32 -15.16 26.20
CA ARG A 730 -12.74 -15.73 27.48
C ARG A 730 -13.87 -16.75 27.32
N SER A 731 -14.86 -16.46 26.48
CA SER A 731 -15.99 -17.37 26.25
C SER A 731 -16.53 -17.26 24.83
N VAL A 732 -16.49 -18.39 24.11
CA VAL A 732 -17.02 -18.52 22.75
C VAL A 732 -18.54 -18.35 22.71
N ALA A 733 -19.25 -18.91 23.69
CA ALA A 733 -20.71 -18.83 23.74
C ALA A 733 -21.20 -17.38 23.88
N TRP A 734 -20.56 -16.60 24.76
CA TRP A 734 -20.84 -15.17 24.91
C TRP A 734 -20.46 -14.37 23.66
N ALA A 735 -19.39 -14.74 22.95
CA ALA A 735 -19.03 -14.08 21.69
C ALA A 735 -20.10 -14.23 20.61
N GLY A 736 -20.67 -15.44 20.47
CA GLY A 736 -21.77 -15.70 19.55
C GLY A 736 -23.03 -14.91 19.90
N GLY A 737 -23.45 -14.94 21.17
CA GLY A 737 -24.61 -14.17 21.65
C GLY A 737 -24.42 -12.66 21.49
N LEU A 738 -23.23 -12.14 21.80
CA LEU A 738 -22.89 -10.73 21.61
C LEU A 738 -22.88 -10.34 20.13
N ALA A 739 -22.40 -11.20 19.22
CA ALA A 739 -22.44 -10.92 17.78
C ALA A 739 -23.87 -10.75 17.26
N VAL A 740 -24.82 -11.56 17.74
CA VAL A 740 -26.25 -11.40 17.44
C VAL A 740 -26.79 -10.10 18.00
N ALA A 741 -26.51 -9.81 19.28
CA ALA A 741 -26.97 -8.57 19.93
C ALA A 741 -26.43 -7.31 19.24
N VAL A 742 -25.17 -7.33 18.80
CA VAL A 742 -24.56 -6.24 18.03
C VAL A 742 -25.30 -6.00 16.72
N LEU A 743 -25.69 -7.06 15.99
CA LEU A 743 -26.40 -6.90 14.72
C LEU A 743 -27.85 -6.44 14.89
N VAL A 744 -28.52 -6.88 15.97
CA VAL A 744 -29.83 -6.33 16.34
C VAL A 744 -29.70 -4.85 16.70
N ALA A 745 -28.69 -4.47 17.50
CA ALA A 745 -28.42 -3.08 17.82
C ALA A 745 -28.04 -2.26 16.58
N ALA A 746 -27.31 -2.84 15.62
CA ALA A 746 -27.00 -2.20 14.35
C ALA A 746 -28.27 -1.95 13.51
N ALA A 747 -29.21 -2.90 13.49
CA ALA A 747 -30.52 -2.72 12.84
C ALA A 747 -31.33 -1.59 13.50
N VAL A 748 -31.33 -1.52 14.83
CA VAL A 748 -31.93 -0.40 15.57
C VAL A 748 -31.22 0.92 15.24
N GLY A 749 -29.90 0.92 15.13
CA GLY A 749 -29.11 2.08 14.72
C GLY A 749 -29.48 2.58 13.33
N VAL A 750 -29.69 1.68 12.36
CA VAL A 750 -30.20 2.03 11.03
C VAL A 750 -31.61 2.62 11.13
N ALA A 751 -32.51 1.99 11.90
CA ALA A 751 -33.88 2.45 12.09
C ALA A 751 -33.99 3.81 12.83
N ALA A 752 -32.98 4.17 13.63
CA ALA A 752 -32.90 5.42 14.35
C ALA A 752 -32.43 6.61 13.49
N GLU A 753 -31.81 6.34 12.33
CA GLU A 753 -31.30 7.36 11.41
C GLU A 753 -31.97 7.30 10.02
N PRO A 754 -33.32 7.25 9.89
CA PRO A 754 -33.97 7.05 8.60
C PRO A 754 -33.65 8.15 7.59
N GLY A 755 -33.49 9.41 8.04
CA GLY A 755 -33.16 10.55 7.18
C GLY A 755 -31.76 10.54 6.58
N ARG A 756 -30.89 9.59 6.98
CA ARG A 756 -29.55 9.43 6.41
C ARG A 756 -29.54 8.58 5.14
N TYR A 757 -30.63 7.88 4.85
CA TYR A 757 -30.73 6.92 3.76
C TYR A 757 -31.87 7.33 2.82
N ASP A 758 -31.67 7.14 1.50
CA ASP A 758 -32.80 6.99 0.57
C ASP A 758 -33.57 5.70 0.86
N LEU A 759 -34.84 5.58 0.46
CA LEU A 759 -35.68 4.43 0.85
C LEU A 759 -35.13 3.09 0.35
N LEU A 760 -34.50 3.06 -0.84
CA LEU A 760 -33.85 1.86 -1.37
C LEU A 760 -32.72 1.40 -0.45
N SER A 761 -31.86 2.34 -0.06
CA SER A 761 -30.70 2.09 0.80
C SER A 761 -31.09 1.80 2.24
N PHE A 762 -32.13 2.46 2.75
CA PHE A 762 -32.70 2.20 4.08
C PHE A 762 -33.23 0.76 4.18
N CYS A 763 -34.06 0.35 3.23
CA CYS A 763 -34.59 -1.01 3.18
C CYS A 763 -33.46 -2.03 3.07
N PHE A 764 -32.45 -1.76 2.24
CA PHE A 764 -31.31 -2.67 2.09
C PHE A 764 -30.46 -2.74 3.36
N ALA A 765 -30.19 -1.63 4.04
CA ALA A 765 -29.45 -1.55 5.29
C ALA A 765 -30.13 -2.35 6.43
N LEU A 766 -31.46 -2.26 6.53
CA LEU A 766 -32.24 -3.07 7.47
C LEU A 766 -32.15 -4.56 7.17
N LEU A 767 -32.23 -4.95 5.89
CA LEU A 767 -32.08 -6.35 5.47
C LEU A 767 -30.66 -6.86 5.73
N ILE A 768 -29.64 -6.05 5.49
CA ILE A 768 -28.22 -6.35 5.81
C ILE A 768 -28.08 -6.72 7.29
N ALA A 769 -28.55 -5.86 8.19
CA ALA A 769 -28.43 -6.10 9.63
C ALA A 769 -29.31 -7.26 10.12
N GLY A 770 -30.57 -7.33 9.66
CA GLY A 770 -31.54 -8.34 10.06
C GLY A 770 -31.17 -9.76 9.62
N VAL A 771 -30.84 -9.95 8.33
CA VAL A 771 -30.35 -11.25 7.82
C VAL A 771 -29.01 -11.61 8.46
N GLY A 772 -28.15 -10.61 8.70
CA GLY A 772 -26.90 -10.80 9.44
C GLY A 772 -27.12 -11.37 10.83
N ALA A 773 -28.08 -10.83 11.59
CA ALA A 773 -28.39 -11.30 12.95
C ALA A 773 -28.87 -12.76 12.94
N LEU A 774 -29.71 -13.14 11.99
CA LEU A 774 -30.18 -14.52 11.81
C LEU A 774 -29.03 -15.47 11.45
N ASN A 775 -28.11 -15.04 10.59
CA ASN A 775 -26.92 -15.81 10.24
C ASN A 775 -25.94 -15.97 11.39
N MET A 776 -25.77 -14.95 12.23
CA MET A 776 -24.95 -15.06 13.44
C MET A 776 -25.60 -15.97 14.47
N LEU A 777 -26.93 -15.95 14.61
CA LEU A 777 -27.66 -16.88 15.47
C LEU A 777 -27.44 -18.32 14.99
N HIS A 778 -27.60 -18.59 13.70
CA HIS A 778 -27.31 -19.91 13.13
C HIS A 778 -25.84 -20.30 13.32
N ALA A 779 -24.91 -19.35 13.14
CA ALA A 779 -23.48 -19.59 13.29
C ALA A 779 -23.09 -19.96 14.73
N THR A 780 -23.85 -19.58 15.76
CA THR A 780 -23.55 -19.97 17.16
C THR A 780 -23.52 -21.47 17.37
N ALA A 781 -24.46 -22.20 16.78
CA ALA A 781 -24.51 -23.66 16.85
C ALA A 781 -23.66 -24.32 15.76
N TYR A 782 -23.66 -23.78 14.53
CA TYR A 782 -22.84 -24.33 13.44
C TYR A 782 -21.34 -24.30 13.77
N MET A 783 -20.85 -23.21 14.38
CA MET A 783 -19.44 -23.02 14.72
C MET A 783 -19.06 -23.60 16.09
N ALA A 784 -19.96 -24.28 16.80
CA ALA A 784 -19.71 -24.77 18.16
C ALA A 784 -18.45 -25.66 18.26
N HIS A 785 -18.12 -26.38 17.19
CA HIS A 785 -16.96 -27.28 17.10
C HIS A 785 -15.75 -26.67 16.39
N GLY A 786 -15.83 -25.40 15.94
CA GLY A 786 -14.73 -24.69 15.30
C GLY A 786 -13.62 -24.29 16.28
N HIS A 787 -12.42 -24.01 15.79
CA HIS A 787 -11.28 -23.61 16.64
C HIS A 787 -11.02 -22.09 16.66
N ALA A 788 -11.77 -21.31 15.86
CA ALA A 788 -11.52 -19.88 15.65
C ALA A 788 -12.79 -19.00 15.65
N GLN A 789 -13.81 -19.34 16.45
CA GLN A 789 -15.11 -18.64 16.40
C GLN A 789 -15.05 -17.12 16.63
N PRO A 790 -14.31 -16.59 17.62
CA PRO A 790 -14.28 -15.14 17.87
C PRO A 790 -13.73 -14.33 16.69
N ARG A 791 -12.73 -14.89 15.99
CA ARG A 791 -12.14 -14.26 14.79
C ARG A 791 -13.14 -14.23 13.64
N PHE A 792 -13.85 -15.35 13.46
CA PHE A 792 -14.91 -15.47 12.47
C PHE A 792 -16.01 -14.41 12.71
N TYR A 793 -16.56 -14.31 13.93
CA TYR A 793 -17.61 -13.34 14.23
C TYR A 793 -17.13 -11.90 14.02
N ALA A 794 -15.92 -11.57 14.47
CA ALA A 794 -15.36 -10.23 14.29
C ALA A 794 -15.20 -9.87 12.80
N ALA A 795 -14.64 -10.78 11.98
CA ALA A 795 -14.49 -10.55 10.55
C ALA A 795 -15.83 -10.33 9.83
N VAL A 796 -16.85 -11.11 10.19
CA VAL A 796 -18.21 -10.95 9.64
C VAL A 796 -18.83 -9.62 10.07
N LEU A 797 -18.68 -9.20 11.32
CA LEU A 797 -19.19 -7.92 11.80
C LEU A 797 -18.53 -6.72 11.10
N VAL A 798 -17.21 -6.76 10.85
CA VAL A 798 -16.51 -5.72 10.07
C VAL A 798 -17.05 -5.67 8.62
N MET A 799 -17.26 -6.83 8.00
CA MET A 799 -17.84 -6.92 6.67
C MET A 799 -19.26 -6.31 6.63
N ILE A 800 -20.09 -6.59 7.64
CA ILE A 800 -21.46 -6.03 7.76
C ILE A 800 -21.41 -4.53 8.02
N ALA A 801 -20.47 -4.04 8.84
CA ALA A 801 -20.26 -2.62 9.05
C ALA A 801 -19.96 -1.89 7.72
N GLY A 802 -19.12 -2.48 6.86
CA GLY A 802 -18.86 -1.97 5.52
C GLY A 802 -20.11 -1.94 4.63
N LEU A 803 -20.94 -3.00 4.66
CA LEU A 803 -22.19 -3.04 3.90
C LEU A 803 -23.17 -1.94 4.33
N ILE A 804 -23.38 -1.75 5.64
CA ILE A 804 -24.24 -0.69 6.19
C ILE A 804 -23.69 0.69 5.84
N GLY A 805 -22.37 0.89 6.00
CA GLY A 805 -21.71 2.15 5.68
C GLY A 805 -21.86 2.53 4.21
N MET A 806 -21.67 1.57 3.30
CA MET A 806 -21.81 1.78 1.86
C MET A 806 -23.22 2.25 1.49
N THR A 807 -24.26 1.69 2.12
CA THR A 807 -25.65 2.11 1.86
C THR A 807 -25.94 3.53 2.34
N ALA A 808 -25.26 4.00 3.39
CA ALA A 808 -25.40 5.34 3.95
C ALA A 808 -24.51 6.40 3.27
N ALA A 809 -23.59 5.97 2.40
CA ALA A 809 -22.62 6.88 1.80
C ALA A 809 -23.30 7.81 0.78
N THR A 810 -23.07 9.12 0.95
CA THR A 810 -23.54 10.17 0.04
C THR A 810 -22.42 10.65 -0.89
N ASP A 811 -21.16 10.45 -0.50
CA ASP A 811 -19.99 10.84 -1.27
C ASP A 811 -19.22 9.62 -1.80
N VAL A 812 -18.44 9.84 -2.85
CA VAL A 812 -17.62 8.83 -3.54
C VAL A 812 -16.55 8.23 -2.63
N TYR A 813 -15.90 9.05 -1.79
CA TYR A 813 -14.80 8.59 -0.95
C TYR A 813 -15.31 7.65 0.15
N GLY A 814 -16.37 8.03 0.85
CA GLY A 814 -17.08 7.20 1.81
C GLY A 814 -17.65 5.93 1.17
N PHE A 815 -18.30 6.04 0.01
CA PHE A 815 -18.82 4.89 -0.72
C PHE A 815 -17.71 3.88 -1.04
N PHE A 816 -16.59 4.35 -1.60
CA PHE A 816 -15.47 3.50 -1.97
C PHE A 816 -14.75 2.91 -0.74
N ALA A 817 -14.60 3.70 0.34
CA ALA A 817 -13.99 3.22 1.59
C ALA A 817 -14.80 2.07 2.21
N PHE A 818 -16.12 2.22 2.30
CA PHE A 818 -17.00 1.17 2.80
C PHE A 818 -17.09 -0.03 1.86
N TRP A 819 -17.01 0.20 0.55
CA TRP A 819 -16.93 -0.86 -0.46
C TRP A 819 -15.70 -1.75 -0.27
N GLU A 820 -14.52 -1.13 -0.11
CA GLU A 820 -13.27 -1.85 0.16
C GLU A 820 -13.32 -2.55 1.53
N LEU A 821 -13.87 -1.90 2.55
CA LEU A 821 -14.00 -2.47 3.88
C LEU A 821 -14.86 -3.75 3.88
N MET A 822 -15.98 -3.76 3.15
CA MET A 822 -16.83 -4.94 3.06
C MET A 822 -16.23 -6.07 2.22
N SER A 823 -15.43 -5.75 1.19
CA SER A 823 -15.11 -6.70 0.12
C SER A 823 -13.67 -7.23 0.13
N SER A 824 -12.74 -6.50 0.72
CA SER A 824 -11.30 -6.79 0.64
C SER A 824 -10.84 -7.65 1.83
N TRP A 825 -10.36 -7.05 2.92
CA TRP A 825 -9.67 -7.81 3.97
C TRP A 825 -10.60 -8.45 5.02
N ALA A 826 -11.77 -7.86 5.29
CA ALA A 826 -12.72 -8.42 6.27
C ALA A 826 -13.31 -9.75 5.76
N LEU A 827 -13.71 -9.78 4.50
CA LEU A 827 -14.22 -10.96 3.83
C LEU A 827 -13.15 -12.03 3.63
N TRP A 828 -11.93 -11.63 3.27
CA TRP A 828 -10.77 -12.53 3.26
C TRP A 828 -10.59 -13.26 4.59
N ALA A 829 -10.59 -12.49 5.69
CA ALA A 829 -10.43 -13.03 7.04
C ALA A 829 -11.56 -14.00 7.42
N ALA A 830 -12.80 -13.71 6.99
CA ALA A 830 -13.94 -14.60 7.22
C ALA A 830 -13.81 -15.92 6.42
N ILE A 831 -13.33 -15.88 5.17
CA ILE A 831 -13.18 -17.07 4.32
C ILE A 831 -12.07 -17.98 4.87
N ILE A 832 -10.92 -17.43 5.24
CA ILE A 832 -9.74 -18.23 5.64
C ILE A 832 -9.74 -18.65 7.11
N HIS A 833 -10.80 -18.36 7.87
CA HIS A 833 -10.87 -18.54 9.32
C HIS A 833 -10.49 -19.95 9.83
N GLU A 834 -10.72 -21.01 9.04
CA GLU A 834 -10.36 -22.41 9.33
C GLU A 834 -8.87 -22.73 9.07
N GLU A 835 -8.15 -21.80 8.46
CA GLU A 835 -6.73 -21.88 8.11
C GLU A 835 -6.33 -23.07 7.19
N ALA A 836 -7.32 -23.82 6.67
CA ALA A 836 -7.10 -24.94 5.77
C ALA A 836 -6.36 -24.50 4.49
N PRO A 837 -5.37 -25.28 3.97
CA PRO A 837 -4.59 -24.88 2.80
C PRO A 837 -5.46 -24.52 1.58
N ALA A 838 -6.54 -25.28 1.37
CA ALA A 838 -7.49 -25.02 0.30
C ALA A 838 -8.28 -23.72 0.53
N ALA A 839 -8.77 -23.46 1.76
CA ALA A 839 -9.47 -22.21 2.10
C ALA A 839 -8.57 -20.98 1.92
N ARG A 840 -7.28 -21.08 2.28
CA ARG A 840 -6.29 -20.01 2.09
C ARG A 840 -6.05 -19.70 0.62
N ARG A 841 -5.92 -20.73 -0.21
CA ARG A 841 -5.75 -20.58 -1.66
C ARG A 841 -6.97 -19.91 -2.30
N GLU A 842 -8.17 -20.36 -1.96
CA GLU A 842 -9.40 -19.79 -2.53
C GLU A 842 -9.68 -18.37 -2.01
N GLY A 843 -9.45 -18.11 -0.72
CA GLY A 843 -9.57 -16.76 -0.14
C GLY A 843 -8.66 -15.75 -0.83
N PHE A 844 -7.42 -16.15 -1.17
CA PHE A 844 -6.49 -15.29 -1.89
C PHE A 844 -6.97 -14.96 -3.31
N LYS A 845 -7.47 -15.94 -4.07
CA LYS A 845 -8.02 -15.71 -5.42
C LYS A 845 -9.18 -14.71 -5.37
N TYR A 846 -10.06 -14.87 -4.39
CA TYR A 846 -11.25 -14.04 -4.27
C TYR A 846 -10.93 -12.58 -3.94
N VAL A 847 -9.96 -12.33 -3.04
CA VAL A 847 -9.49 -10.96 -2.73
C VAL A 847 -8.85 -10.30 -3.94
N LEU A 848 -8.00 -11.03 -4.67
CA LEU A 848 -7.37 -10.52 -5.87
C LEU A 848 -8.43 -10.10 -6.91
N PHE A 849 -9.44 -10.94 -7.13
CA PHE A 849 -10.54 -10.64 -8.04
C PHE A 849 -11.33 -9.39 -7.62
N ASN A 850 -11.71 -9.29 -6.34
CA ASN A 850 -12.42 -8.11 -5.82
C ASN A 850 -11.60 -6.83 -5.97
N THR A 851 -10.29 -6.89 -5.70
CA THR A 851 -9.39 -5.74 -5.82
C THR A 851 -9.32 -5.24 -7.26
N VAL A 852 -9.29 -6.15 -8.24
CA VAL A 852 -9.31 -5.77 -9.67
C VAL A 852 -10.62 -5.07 -10.04
N GLY A 853 -11.76 -5.60 -9.61
CA GLY A 853 -13.07 -4.96 -9.83
C GLY A 853 -13.17 -3.58 -9.17
N ALA A 854 -12.64 -3.46 -7.94
CA ALA A 854 -12.57 -2.20 -7.23
C ALA A 854 -11.64 -1.17 -7.90
N SER A 855 -10.51 -1.60 -8.47
CA SER A 855 -9.60 -0.71 -9.21
C SER A 855 -10.29 -0.08 -10.43
N PHE A 856 -11.09 -0.84 -11.18
CA PHE A 856 -11.88 -0.27 -12.29
C PHE A 856 -12.88 0.76 -11.77
N MET A 857 -13.63 0.41 -10.73
CA MET A 857 -14.61 1.30 -10.13
C MET A 857 -13.96 2.57 -9.57
N PHE A 858 -12.81 2.44 -8.92
CA PHE A 858 -12.07 3.57 -8.37
C PHE A 858 -11.61 4.51 -9.47
N LEU A 859 -11.02 3.99 -10.55
CA LEU A 859 -10.62 4.80 -11.69
C LEU A 859 -11.83 5.53 -12.30
N GLY A 860 -12.98 4.85 -12.45
CA GLY A 860 -14.20 5.47 -12.93
C GLY A 860 -14.69 6.61 -12.02
N PHE A 861 -14.72 6.40 -10.71
CA PHE A 861 -15.07 7.44 -9.75
C PHE A 861 -14.09 8.62 -9.74
N ALA A 862 -12.78 8.35 -9.78
CA ALA A 862 -11.75 9.38 -9.87
C ALA A 862 -11.91 10.23 -11.15
N LEU A 863 -12.25 9.60 -12.28
CA LEU A 863 -12.52 10.31 -13.53
C LEU A 863 -13.81 11.14 -13.47
N LEU A 864 -14.89 10.65 -12.86
CA LEU A 864 -16.12 11.43 -12.72
C LEU A 864 -15.92 12.64 -11.81
N THR A 865 -15.37 12.43 -10.62
CA THR A 865 -15.09 13.49 -9.64
C THR A 865 -14.16 14.55 -10.21
N ALA A 866 -13.13 14.15 -10.97
CA ALA A 866 -12.22 15.05 -11.67
C ALA A 866 -12.93 15.95 -12.70
N ARG A 867 -14.02 15.47 -13.32
CA ARG A 867 -14.75 16.22 -14.36
C ARG A 867 -15.89 17.06 -13.80
N THR A 868 -16.51 16.63 -12.72
CA THR A 868 -17.62 17.35 -12.08
C THR A 868 -17.17 18.30 -10.99
N GLY A 869 -15.97 18.11 -10.43
CA GLY A 869 -15.47 18.87 -9.28
C GLY A 869 -16.19 18.56 -7.96
N SER A 870 -17.01 17.50 -7.92
CA SER A 870 -17.80 17.11 -6.75
C SER A 870 -17.50 15.67 -6.35
N PHE A 871 -17.32 15.44 -5.05
CA PHE A 871 -17.30 14.11 -4.45
C PHE A 871 -18.69 13.63 -4.03
N ASP A 872 -19.65 14.53 -3.89
CA ASP A 872 -21.04 14.19 -3.60
C ASP A 872 -21.69 13.50 -4.81
N LEU A 873 -22.28 12.32 -4.58
CA LEU A 873 -22.86 11.47 -5.64
C LEU A 873 -24.05 12.14 -6.31
N ALA A 874 -24.88 12.87 -5.57
CA ALA A 874 -26.00 13.62 -6.13
C ALA A 874 -25.52 14.80 -6.97
N GLY A 875 -24.51 15.54 -6.49
CA GLY A 875 -23.83 16.60 -7.22
C GLY A 875 -23.19 16.12 -8.53
N ILE A 876 -22.56 14.94 -8.53
CA ILE A 876 -22.06 14.30 -9.76
C ILE A 876 -23.23 14.06 -10.73
N GLY A 877 -24.31 13.44 -10.25
CA GLY A 877 -25.52 13.19 -11.03
C GLY A 877 -26.11 14.43 -11.69
N ALA A 878 -26.20 15.54 -10.93
CA ALA A 878 -26.70 16.82 -11.42
C ALA A 878 -25.79 17.47 -12.48
N ALA A 879 -24.48 17.25 -12.40
CA ALA A 879 -23.51 17.82 -13.35
C ALA A 879 -23.43 17.05 -14.67
N LEU A 880 -23.67 15.73 -14.65
CA LEU A 880 -23.53 14.84 -15.80
C LEU A 880 -24.30 15.29 -17.06
N PRO A 881 -25.58 15.71 -16.99
CA PRO A 881 -26.33 16.18 -18.16
C PRO A 881 -25.59 17.25 -18.98
N GLY A 882 -24.88 18.16 -18.32
CA GLY A 882 -24.12 19.24 -18.97
C GLY A 882 -22.81 18.83 -19.62
N LEU A 883 -22.32 17.60 -19.38
CA LEU A 883 -21.03 17.14 -19.89
C LEU A 883 -21.16 16.38 -21.22
N PRO A 884 -20.14 16.43 -22.10
CA PRO A 884 -20.10 15.60 -23.31
C PRO A 884 -19.84 14.13 -22.97
N VAL A 885 -20.38 13.21 -23.78
CA VAL A 885 -20.31 11.76 -23.56
C VAL A 885 -18.88 11.24 -23.42
N ALA A 886 -17.95 11.79 -24.19
CA ALA A 886 -16.54 11.42 -24.11
C ALA A 886 -15.91 11.73 -22.73
N ALA A 887 -16.46 12.70 -21.98
CA ALA A 887 -15.92 13.10 -20.69
C ALA A 887 -16.37 12.20 -19.53
N PHE A 888 -17.58 11.64 -19.56
CA PHE A 888 -18.12 10.83 -18.45
C PHE A 888 -18.40 9.36 -18.84
N GLY A 889 -18.63 9.06 -20.11
CA GLY A 889 -19.05 7.74 -20.59
C GLY A 889 -18.09 6.61 -20.19
N PRO A 890 -16.77 6.72 -20.46
CA PRO A 890 -15.81 5.72 -20.04
C PRO A 890 -15.79 5.49 -18.52
N ALA A 891 -15.96 6.57 -17.74
CA ALA A 891 -15.94 6.52 -16.29
C ALA A 891 -17.15 5.77 -15.72
N VAL A 892 -18.36 6.02 -16.27
CA VAL A 892 -19.58 5.27 -15.93
C VAL A 892 -19.44 3.80 -16.32
N VAL A 893 -18.87 3.50 -17.49
CA VAL A 893 -18.63 2.10 -17.92
C VAL A 893 -17.68 1.38 -16.98
N LEU A 894 -16.61 2.02 -16.52
CA LEU A 894 -15.67 1.44 -15.55
C LEU A 894 -16.33 1.15 -14.19
N ILE A 895 -17.17 2.06 -13.70
CA ILE A 895 -17.96 1.86 -12.47
C ILE A 895 -18.90 0.66 -12.63
N LEU A 896 -19.68 0.63 -13.72
CA LEU A 896 -20.62 -0.46 -13.99
C LEU A 896 -19.90 -1.80 -14.18
N LEU A 897 -18.72 -1.81 -14.81
CA LEU A 897 -17.90 -3.01 -14.94
C LEU A 897 -17.52 -3.58 -13.57
N GLY A 898 -17.06 -2.73 -12.64
CA GLY A 898 -16.78 -3.14 -11.26
C GLY A 898 -18.01 -3.71 -10.54
N MET A 899 -19.17 -3.09 -10.71
CA MET A 899 -20.45 -3.54 -10.12
C MET A 899 -20.95 -4.87 -10.69
N VAL A 900 -20.88 -5.04 -12.02
CA VAL A 900 -21.27 -6.27 -12.72
C VAL A 900 -20.31 -7.41 -12.39
N MET A 901 -19.01 -7.12 -12.29
CA MET A 901 -18.02 -8.08 -11.79
C MET A 901 -18.36 -8.54 -10.37
N LYS A 902 -18.81 -7.63 -9.49
CA LYS A 902 -19.24 -7.97 -8.14
C LYS A 902 -20.51 -8.84 -8.13
N ALA A 903 -21.40 -8.66 -9.10
CA ALA A 903 -22.61 -9.47 -9.25
C ALA A 903 -22.37 -10.87 -9.85
N ALA A 904 -21.10 -11.30 -9.98
CA ALA A 904 -20.69 -12.61 -10.50
C ALA A 904 -21.26 -12.95 -11.89
N GLN A 905 -21.25 -11.98 -12.80
CA GLN A 905 -21.74 -12.15 -14.16
C GLN A 905 -20.64 -12.61 -15.13
N LEU A 906 -21.02 -13.37 -16.17
CA LEU A 906 -20.14 -13.76 -17.29
C LEU A 906 -19.55 -12.55 -18.02
N PRO A 907 -18.39 -12.65 -18.72
CA PRO A 907 -17.71 -13.87 -19.21
C PRO A 907 -16.63 -14.45 -18.29
N LEU A 908 -16.36 -13.83 -17.14
CA LEU A 908 -15.32 -14.32 -16.25
C LEU A 908 -15.78 -15.59 -15.50
N ARG A 909 -14.82 -16.43 -15.15
CA ARG A 909 -15.07 -17.73 -14.51
C ARG A 909 -15.73 -17.57 -13.14
N ILE A 910 -16.90 -18.19 -12.95
CA ILE A 910 -17.68 -18.15 -11.70
C ILE A 910 -16.86 -18.65 -10.49
N ASP A 911 -15.97 -19.62 -10.66
CA ASP A 911 -15.13 -20.14 -9.57
C ASP A 911 -14.07 -19.15 -9.06
N TRP A 912 -13.83 -18.05 -9.78
CA TRP A 912 -13.01 -16.92 -9.32
C TRP A 912 -13.85 -15.79 -8.72
N GLN A 913 -15.05 -15.59 -9.26
CA GLN A 913 -15.96 -14.49 -8.87
C GLN A 913 -16.74 -14.76 -7.60
N MET A 914 -16.99 -16.04 -7.27
CA MET A 914 -17.83 -16.45 -6.15
C MET A 914 -17.00 -16.92 -4.95
N HIS A 915 -17.62 -16.86 -3.78
CA HIS A 915 -17.02 -17.43 -2.57
C HIS A 915 -16.77 -18.94 -2.76
N PRO A 916 -15.69 -19.47 -2.16
CA PRO A 916 -15.40 -20.88 -2.30
C PRO A 916 -16.43 -21.75 -1.60
N ALA A 917 -16.66 -22.95 -2.13
CA ALA A 917 -17.44 -23.98 -1.44
C ALA A 917 -16.81 -24.36 -0.08
N LEU A 918 -15.56 -24.02 0.17
CA LEU A 918 -14.85 -24.27 1.43
C LEU A 918 -15.17 -23.25 2.53
N ALA A 919 -15.81 -22.11 2.21
CA ALA A 919 -16.19 -21.14 3.24
C ALA A 919 -17.26 -21.73 4.18
N PRO A 920 -17.35 -21.25 5.45
CA PRO A 920 -18.42 -21.64 6.38
C PRO A 920 -19.78 -21.45 5.76
N THR A 921 -20.69 -22.37 6.03
CA THR A 921 -22.01 -22.29 5.43
C THR A 921 -22.79 -21.03 5.83
N PRO A 922 -22.77 -20.53 7.09
CA PRO A 922 -23.42 -19.26 7.44
C PRO A 922 -22.86 -18.05 6.68
N VAL A 923 -21.55 -18.00 6.47
CA VAL A 923 -20.91 -16.92 5.68
C VAL A 923 -21.18 -17.09 4.19
N SER A 924 -21.16 -18.31 3.68
CA SER A 924 -21.54 -18.62 2.30
C SER A 924 -22.99 -18.18 2.02
N GLY A 925 -23.89 -18.50 2.96
CA GLY A 925 -25.28 -18.05 2.97
C GLY A 925 -25.35 -16.54 2.92
N TYR A 926 -24.69 -15.84 3.85
CA TYR A 926 -24.67 -14.37 3.89
C TYR A 926 -24.07 -13.72 2.63
N ILE A 927 -22.98 -14.26 2.08
CA ILE A 927 -22.36 -13.74 0.87
C ILE A 927 -23.32 -13.88 -0.31
N SER A 928 -23.89 -15.08 -0.47
CA SER A 928 -24.88 -15.40 -1.50
C SER A 928 -26.15 -14.58 -1.34
N ALA A 929 -26.63 -14.43 -0.11
CA ALA A 929 -27.90 -13.81 0.23
C ALA A 929 -27.83 -12.29 0.27
N VAL A 930 -26.73 -11.67 0.69
CA VAL A 930 -26.65 -10.23 0.96
C VAL A 930 -25.46 -9.57 0.26
N LEU A 931 -24.23 -10.08 0.43
CA LEU A 931 -23.04 -9.36 -0.03
C LEU A 931 -23.03 -9.14 -1.55
N LEU A 932 -23.33 -10.18 -2.34
CA LEU A 932 -23.34 -10.08 -3.81
C LEU A 932 -24.47 -9.17 -4.33
N LYS A 933 -25.48 -8.88 -3.51
CA LYS A 933 -26.58 -7.98 -3.87
C LYS A 933 -26.15 -6.52 -3.89
N SER A 934 -25.02 -6.17 -3.25
CA SER A 934 -24.42 -4.85 -3.37
C SER A 934 -24.09 -4.46 -4.82
N GLY A 935 -23.76 -5.43 -5.69
CA GLY A 935 -23.53 -5.21 -7.12
C GLY A 935 -24.80 -4.72 -7.84
N PRO A 936 -25.88 -5.52 -7.92
CA PRO A 936 -27.13 -5.09 -8.55
C PRO A 936 -27.78 -3.87 -7.89
N TRP A 937 -27.67 -3.73 -6.57
CA TRP A 937 -28.10 -2.52 -5.85
C TRP A 937 -27.31 -1.30 -6.32
N GLY A 938 -25.97 -1.40 -6.43
CA GLY A 938 -25.10 -0.34 -6.92
C GLY A 938 -25.37 0.01 -8.38
N VAL A 939 -25.62 -0.99 -9.24
CA VAL A 939 -26.05 -0.77 -10.63
C VAL A 939 -27.32 0.07 -10.68
N LEU A 940 -28.36 -0.29 -9.93
CA LEU A 940 -29.60 0.47 -9.91
C LEU A 940 -29.42 1.88 -9.34
N LYS A 941 -28.87 1.97 -8.12
CA LYS A 941 -28.71 3.24 -7.38
C LYS A 941 -27.87 4.24 -8.19
N LEU A 942 -26.69 3.84 -8.64
CA LEU A 942 -25.80 4.75 -9.38
C LEU A 942 -26.35 5.10 -10.77
N THR A 943 -27.02 4.16 -11.45
CA THR A 943 -27.68 4.48 -12.73
C THR A 943 -28.73 5.56 -12.56
N VAL A 944 -29.59 5.46 -11.54
CA VAL A 944 -30.61 6.48 -11.27
C VAL A 944 -29.98 7.79 -10.86
N LEU A 945 -29.04 7.78 -9.91
CA LEU A 945 -28.33 8.98 -9.46
C LEU A 945 -27.65 9.71 -10.62
N PHE A 946 -27.10 8.96 -11.59
CA PHE A 946 -26.44 9.52 -12.76
C PHE A 946 -27.39 9.91 -13.91
N GLY A 947 -28.71 9.97 -13.68
CA GLY A 947 -29.69 10.44 -14.67
C GLY A 947 -30.41 9.33 -15.44
N GLY A 948 -30.37 8.09 -14.94
CA GLY A 948 -31.19 6.97 -15.40
C GLY A 948 -30.92 6.51 -16.83
N ALA A 949 -31.95 5.89 -17.44
CA ALA A 949 -31.88 5.36 -18.80
C ALA A 949 -31.60 6.45 -19.85
N ALA A 950 -32.13 7.66 -19.65
CA ALA A 950 -31.88 8.78 -20.55
C ALA A 950 -30.37 9.11 -20.63
N MET A 951 -29.70 9.15 -19.47
CA MET A 951 -28.26 9.39 -19.42
C MET A 951 -27.46 8.27 -20.08
N LEU A 952 -27.77 7.00 -19.74
CA LEU A 952 -27.08 5.86 -20.35
C LEU A 952 -27.31 5.78 -21.86
N GLY A 953 -28.47 6.22 -22.37
CA GLY A 953 -28.76 6.29 -23.80
C GLY A 953 -27.85 7.25 -24.56
N ARG A 954 -27.27 8.24 -23.89
CA ARG A 954 -26.23 9.10 -24.48
C ARG A 954 -24.92 8.32 -24.69
N ILE A 955 -24.66 7.27 -23.90
CA ILE A 955 -23.46 6.44 -24.00
C ILE A 955 -23.72 5.28 -24.97
N GLY A 956 -23.21 5.39 -26.20
CA GLY A 956 -23.35 4.34 -27.21
C GLY A 956 -24.72 4.27 -27.89
N GLY A 957 -25.65 5.17 -27.55
CA GLY A 957 -26.96 5.26 -28.17
C GLY A 957 -28.01 4.34 -27.56
N THR A 958 -29.15 4.27 -28.24
CA THR A 958 -30.27 3.37 -27.91
C THR A 958 -30.55 2.44 -29.07
N VAL A 959 -30.82 1.17 -28.77
CA VAL A 959 -31.29 0.18 -29.73
C VAL A 959 -32.69 -0.23 -29.29
N HIS A 960 -33.68 -0.27 -30.19
CA HIS A 960 -35.08 -0.56 -29.83
C HIS A 960 -35.63 0.27 -28.64
N GLY A 961 -35.21 1.54 -28.52
CA GLY A 961 -35.66 2.44 -27.44
C GLY A 961 -35.01 2.21 -26.07
N GLN A 962 -34.04 1.30 -25.93
CA GLN A 962 -33.32 1.04 -24.68
C GLN A 962 -31.81 1.33 -24.84
N PRO A 963 -31.13 1.88 -23.82
CA PRO A 963 -29.69 2.13 -23.87
C PRO A 963 -28.86 0.88 -24.16
N VAL A 964 -27.83 1.01 -25.01
CA VAL A 964 -26.95 -0.12 -25.39
C VAL A 964 -26.29 -0.76 -24.17
N ILE A 965 -25.87 0.05 -23.18
CA ILE A 965 -25.27 -0.47 -21.94
C ILE A 965 -26.26 -1.33 -21.16
N MET A 966 -27.52 -0.88 -21.04
CA MET A 966 -28.55 -1.63 -20.34
C MET A 966 -28.87 -2.93 -21.07
N GLN A 967 -28.90 -2.91 -22.40
CA GLN A 967 -29.04 -4.13 -23.20
C GLN A 967 -27.87 -5.09 -23.02
N ALA A 968 -26.63 -4.58 -23.01
CA ALA A 968 -25.46 -5.41 -22.77
C ALA A 968 -25.52 -6.11 -21.41
N ILE A 969 -25.92 -5.39 -20.36
CA ILE A 969 -26.15 -5.96 -19.02
C ILE A 969 -27.27 -7.01 -19.07
N ALA A 970 -28.39 -6.73 -19.75
CA ALA A 970 -29.51 -7.67 -19.89
C ALA A 970 -29.12 -8.95 -20.62
N VAL A 971 -28.31 -8.84 -21.69
CA VAL A 971 -27.79 -9.99 -22.44
C VAL A 971 -26.81 -10.80 -21.60
N ILE A 972 -25.87 -10.14 -20.93
CA ILE A 972 -24.94 -10.79 -19.99
C ILE A 972 -25.70 -11.52 -18.89
N ALA A 973 -26.75 -10.90 -18.33
CA ALA A 973 -27.62 -11.49 -17.35
C ALA A 973 -28.36 -12.71 -17.91
N GLY A 974 -28.95 -12.62 -19.11
CA GLY A 974 -29.61 -13.73 -19.80
C GLY A 974 -28.69 -14.93 -20.04
N LEU A 975 -27.47 -14.70 -20.53
CA LEU A 975 -26.45 -15.74 -20.70
C LEU A 975 -26.05 -16.36 -19.37
N THR A 976 -25.88 -15.53 -18.34
CA THR A 976 -25.53 -15.96 -16.98
C THR A 976 -26.64 -16.82 -16.37
N ILE A 977 -27.91 -16.45 -16.54
CA ILE A 977 -29.09 -17.21 -16.09
C ILE A 977 -29.05 -18.64 -16.67
N VAL A 978 -28.86 -18.78 -17.98
CA VAL A 978 -28.87 -20.10 -18.64
C VAL A 978 -27.66 -20.93 -18.24
N TYR A 979 -26.46 -20.35 -18.35
CA TYR A 979 -25.21 -21.05 -18.04
C TYR A 979 -25.16 -21.50 -16.58
N ALA A 980 -25.42 -20.59 -15.64
CA ALA A 980 -25.34 -20.91 -14.23
C ALA A 980 -26.47 -21.84 -13.78
N GLY A 981 -27.66 -21.74 -14.39
CA GLY A 981 -28.77 -22.68 -14.18
C GLY A 981 -28.41 -24.10 -14.60
N ALA A 982 -27.89 -24.27 -15.83
CA ALA A 982 -27.43 -25.55 -16.34
C ALA A 982 -26.29 -26.12 -15.48
N MET A 983 -25.32 -25.27 -15.10
CA MET A 983 -24.21 -25.68 -14.24
C MET A 983 -24.67 -26.11 -12.85
N ALA A 984 -25.69 -25.46 -12.26
CA ALA A 984 -26.22 -25.85 -10.95
C ALA A 984 -26.82 -27.27 -10.97
N MET A 985 -27.56 -27.61 -12.02
CA MET A 985 -28.19 -28.93 -12.19
C MET A 985 -27.14 -30.07 -12.22
N VAL A 986 -25.99 -29.83 -12.84
CA VAL A 986 -24.92 -30.84 -12.99
C VAL A 986 -23.98 -30.93 -11.78
N GLN A 987 -24.07 -30.01 -10.81
CA GLN A 987 -23.25 -30.10 -9.61
C GLN A 987 -23.69 -31.23 -8.68
N ASN A 988 -22.70 -31.87 -8.04
CA ASN A 988 -22.92 -32.86 -6.99
C ASN A 988 -22.57 -32.32 -5.60
N GLY A 989 -21.67 -31.34 -5.50
CA GLY A 989 -21.33 -30.70 -4.23
C GLY A 989 -22.48 -29.82 -3.71
N ILE A 990 -22.88 -30.02 -2.46
CA ILE A 990 -24.03 -29.34 -1.82
C ILE A 990 -23.91 -27.82 -1.96
N LYS A 991 -22.78 -27.24 -1.50
CA LYS A 991 -22.56 -25.79 -1.56
C LYS A 991 -22.34 -25.29 -2.99
N LEU A 992 -21.68 -26.07 -3.85
CA LEU A 992 -21.37 -25.64 -5.22
C LEU A 992 -22.63 -25.51 -6.07
N LEU A 993 -23.59 -26.44 -5.92
CA LEU A 993 -24.92 -26.35 -6.52
C LEU A 993 -25.63 -25.04 -6.11
N LEU A 994 -25.58 -24.71 -4.81
CA LEU A 994 -26.20 -23.48 -4.29
C LEU A 994 -25.49 -22.21 -4.77
N ILE A 995 -24.17 -22.23 -4.95
CA ILE A 995 -23.38 -21.13 -5.52
C ILE A 995 -23.80 -20.85 -6.97
N TYR A 996 -23.81 -21.86 -7.84
CA TYR A 996 -24.20 -21.68 -9.25
C TYR A 996 -25.65 -21.19 -9.37
N SER A 997 -26.56 -21.76 -8.58
CA SER A 997 -27.94 -21.29 -8.60
C SER A 997 -28.11 -19.88 -8.03
N THR A 998 -27.22 -19.41 -7.15
CA THR A 998 -27.17 -17.99 -6.72
C THR A 998 -26.77 -17.08 -7.87
N VAL A 999 -25.74 -17.44 -8.63
CA VAL A 999 -25.32 -16.67 -9.82
C VAL A 999 -26.44 -16.60 -10.85
N CYS A 1000 -27.13 -17.73 -11.08
CA CYS A 1000 -28.32 -17.77 -11.92
C CYS A 1000 -29.39 -16.76 -11.47
N GLN A 1001 -29.77 -16.77 -10.19
CA GLN A 1001 -30.78 -15.84 -9.66
C GLN A 1001 -30.32 -14.38 -9.63
N LEU A 1002 -29.04 -14.09 -9.40
CA LEU A 1002 -28.51 -12.73 -9.56
C LEU A 1002 -28.64 -12.23 -11.00
N GLY A 1003 -28.52 -13.14 -11.98
CA GLY A 1003 -28.88 -12.87 -13.36
C GLY A 1003 -30.34 -12.45 -13.52
N TYR A 1004 -31.31 -13.07 -12.85
CA TYR A 1004 -32.72 -12.60 -12.90
C TYR A 1004 -32.88 -11.19 -12.31
N VAL A 1005 -32.23 -10.90 -11.18
CA VAL A 1005 -32.24 -9.56 -10.57
C VAL A 1005 -31.70 -8.53 -11.56
N LEU A 1006 -30.52 -8.78 -12.13
CA LEU A 1006 -29.89 -7.86 -13.08
C LEU A 1006 -30.67 -7.76 -14.38
N LEU A 1007 -31.24 -8.85 -14.90
CA LEU A 1007 -32.11 -8.81 -16.07
C LEU A 1007 -33.29 -7.87 -15.82
N GLY A 1008 -34.01 -8.03 -14.70
CA GLY A 1008 -35.12 -7.15 -14.34
C GLY A 1008 -34.72 -5.68 -14.24
N VAL A 1009 -33.63 -5.38 -13.53
CA VAL A 1009 -33.11 -4.00 -13.40
C VAL A 1009 -32.68 -3.44 -14.76
N ALA A 1010 -32.00 -4.23 -15.58
CA ALA A 1010 -31.44 -3.81 -16.85
C ALA A 1010 -32.50 -3.57 -17.93
N LEU A 1011 -33.70 -4.16 -17.84
CA LEU A 1011 -34.80 -3.85 -18.75
C LEU A 1011 -35.22 -2.38 -18.69
N GLY A 1012 -35.05 -1.72 -17.53
CA GLY A 1012 -35.38 -0.31 -17.34
C GLY A 1012 -36.87 0.02 -17.37
N THR A 1013 -37.75 -0.97 -17.51
CA THR A 1013 -39.20 -0.77 -17.43
C THR A 1013 -39.65 -0.76 -15.96
N PRO A 1014 -40.73 -0.04 -15.61
CA PRO A 1014 -41.30 -0.07 -14.26
C PRO A 1014 -41.57 -1.50 -13.76
N LEU A 1015 -42.11 -2.36 -14.62
CA LEU A 1015 -42.39 -3.75 -14.30
C LEU A 1015 -41.10 -4.56 -14.10
N GLY A 1016 -40.09 -4.37 -14.97
CA GLY A 1016 -38.81 -5.07 -14.88
C GLY A 1016 -38.05 -4.72 -13.60
N VAL A 1017 -37.95 -3.43 -13.26
CA VAL A 1017 -37.27 -2.98 -12.04
C VAL A 1017 -38.01 -3.45 -10.79
N ALA A 1018 -39.36 -3.37 -10.78
CA ALA A 1018 -40.15 -3.90 -9.67
C ALA A 1018 -39.97 -5.41 -9.49
N GLY A 1019 -40.01 -6.19 -10.59
CA GLY A 1019 -39.75 -7.63 -10.57
C GLY A 1019 -38.33 -7.96 -10.12
N GLY A 1020 -37.33 -7.20 -10.57
CA GLY A 1020 -35.94 -7.33 -10.17
C GLY A 1020 -35.73 -7.06 -8.68
N LEU A 1021 -36.30 -5.98 -8.13
CA LEU A 1021 -36.23 -5.64 -6.70
C LEU A 1021 -37.04 -6.61 -5.82
N MET A 1022 -38.19 -7.07 -6.31
CA MET A 1022 -38.96 -8.09 -5.60
C MET A 1022 -38.17 -9.40 -5.58
N HIS A 1023 -37.57 -9.79 -6.71
CA HIS A 1023 -36.72 -10.98 -6.79
C HIS A 1023 -35.46 -10.83 -5.94
N PHE A 1024 -34.89 -9.62 -5.86
CA PHE A 1024 -33.76 -9.30 -5.01
C PHE A 1024 -34.06 -9.72 -3.57
N VAL A 1025 -35.13 -9.20 -2.95
CA VAL A 1025 -35.50 -9.51 -1.55
C VAL A 1025 -35.91 -10.96 -1.39
N ASN A 1026 -36.75 -11.49 -2.28
CA ASN A 1026 -37.16 -12.90 -2.23
C ASN A 1026 -35.95 -13.84 -2.26
N HIS A 1027 -35.00 -13.57 -3.15
CA HIS A 1027 -33.78 -14.33 -3.26
C HIS A 1027 -32.86 -14.18 -2.03
N MET A 1028 -32.83 -13.02 -1.36
CA MET A 1028 -32.13 -12.88 -0.06
C MET A 1028 -32.67 -13.91 0.94
N LEU A 1029 -33.99 -13.94 1.15
CA LEU A 1029 -34.64 -14.83 2.12
C LEU A 1029 -34.47 -16.31 1.75
N LEU A 1030 -34.74 -16.65 0.48
CA LEU A 1030 -34.74 -18.03 -0.01
C LEU A 1030 -33.34 -18.63 -0.04
N LYS A 1031 -32.34 -17.90 -0.53
CA LYS A 1031 -30.98 -18.46 -0.58
C LYS A 1031 -30.36 -18.60 0.77
N ASP A 1032 -30.56 -17.64 1.64
CA ASP A 1032 -30.04 -17.75 2.99
C ASP A 1032 -30.63 -19.00 3.66
N THR A 1033 -31.95 -19.18 3.57
CA THR A 1033 -32.63 -20.41 4.03
C THR A 1033 -31.97 -21.68 3.45
N LEU A 1034 -31.77 -21.76 2.13
CA LEU A 1034 -31.19 -22.95 1.49
C LEU A 1034 -29.75 -23.24 1.92
N PHE A 1035 -28.93 -22.20 2.10
CA PHE A 1035 -27.59 -22.37 2.64
C PHE A 1035 -27.62 -22.78 4.11
N LEU A 1036 -28.47 -22.17 4.94
CA LEU A 1036 -28.60 -22.56 6.35
C LEU A 1036 -29.10 -24.00 6.49
N VAL A 1037 -30.07 -24.44 5.69
CA VAL A 1037 -30.49 -25.86 5.61
C VAL A 1037 -29.33 -26.75 5.18
N ALA A 1038 -28.57 -26.37 4.14
CA ALA A 1038 -27.37 -27.11 3.78
C ALA A 1038 -26.37 -27.19 4.96
N GLY A 1039 -26.26 -26.13 5.77
CA GLY A 1039 -25.47 -26.12 7.00
C GLY A 1039 -25.98 -27.12 8.03
N ALA A 1040 -27.30 -27.17 8.27
CA ALA A 1040 -27.95 -28.15 9.14
C ALA A 1040 -27.69 -29.60 8.67
N VAL A 1041 -27.87 -29.86 7.38
CA VAL A 1041 -27.60 -31.17 6.77
C VAL A 1041 -26.12 -31.56 6.92
N MET A 1042 -25.20 -30.63 6.63
CA MET A 1042 -23.76 -30.87 6.72
C MET A 1042 -23.30 -31.13 8.16
N VAL A 1043 -23.85 -30.41 9.14
CA VAL A 1043 -23.54 -30.63 10.57
C VAL A 1043 -24.10 -31.98 11.05
N ALA A 1044 -25.30 -32.34 10.63
CA ALA A 1044 -25.96 -33.58 11.08
C ALA A 1044 -25.39 -34.85 10.41
N SER A 1045 -24.84 -34.76 9.20
CA SER A 1045 -24.40 -35.92 8.40
C SER A 1045 -22.91 -35.97 8.10
N HIS A 1046 -22.17 -34.86 8.30
CA HIS A 1046 -20.78 -34.70 7.86
C HIS A 1046 -20.54 -34.99 6.36
N ALA A 1047 -21.58 -34.89 5.53
CA ALA A 1047 -21.48 -35.05 4.09
C ALA A 1047 -21.24 -33.70 3.39
N THR A 1048 -20.43 -33.70 2.34
CA THR A 1048 -20.21 -32.50 1.50
C THR A 1048 -20.76 -32.64 0.08
N MET A 1049 -21.05 -33.88 -0.32
CA MET A 1049 -21.59 -34.25 -1.63
C MET A 1049 -22.99 -34.83 -1.49
N LEU A 1050 -23.86 -34.61 -2.49
CA LEU A 1050 -25.21 -35.15 -2.50
C LEU A 1050 -25.22 -36.68 -2.64
N ASP A 1051 -24.25 -37.25 -3.37
CA ASP A 1051 -24.06 -38.70 -3.50
C ASP A 1051 -23.64 -39.40 -2.20
N GLU A 1052 -23.40 -38.68 -1.09
CA GLU A 1052 -23.16 -39.29 0.22
C GLU A 1052 -24.44 -39.37 1.07
N LEU A 1053 -25.51 -38.75 0.61
CA LEU A 1053 -26.76 -38.61 1.33
C LEU A 1053 -27.86 -39.53 0.76
N GLY A 1054 -28.97 -39.59 1.51
CA GLY A 1054 -30.16 -40.35 1.16
C GLY A 1054 -30.99 -40.62 2.40
N GLY A 1055 -32.32 -40.47 2.30
CA GLY A 1055 -33.26 -40.81 3.37
C GLY A 1055 -33.30 -39.86 4.58
N LEU A 1056 -32.66 -38.68 4.53
CA LEU A 1056 -32.67 -37.74 5.66
C LEU A 1056 -34.05 -37.17 5.99
N GLY A 1057 -35.00 -37.18 5.05
CA GLY A 1057 -36.31 -36.55 5.24
C GLY A 1057 -37.11 -37.11 6.42
N ARG A 1058 -36.89 -38.39 6.77
CA ARG A 1058 -37.54 -39.02 7.94
C ARG A 1058 -36.86 -38.65 9.26
N ARG A 1059 -35.58 -38.28 9.24
CA ARG A 1059 -34.77 -37.96 10.43
C ARG A 1059 -34.72 -36.47 10.73
N MET A 1060 -34.79 -35.65 9.68
CA MET A 1060 -34.81 -34.19 9.76
C MET A 1060 -36.05 -33.63 9.06
N PRO A 1061 -37.27 -33.98 9.52
CA PRO A 1061 -38.51 -33.63 8.82
C PRO A 1061 -38.76 -32.12 8.76
N PHE A 1062 -38.30 -31.37 9.77
CA PHE A 1062 -38.47 -29.92 9.80
C PHE A 1062 -37.52 -29.24 8.81
N THR A 1063 -36.23 -29.60 8.82
CA THR A 1063 -35.22 -29.15 7.85
C THR A 1063 -35.64 -29.50 6.43
N PHE A 1064 -36.17 -30.71 6.20
CA PHE A 1064 -36.70 -31.11 4.90
C PHE A 1064 -37.90 -30.26 4.48
N GLY A 1065 -38.85 -29.99 5.38
CA GLY A 1065 -40.00 -29.13 5.09
C GLY A 1065 -39.58 -27.70 4.72
N MET A 1066 -38.67 -27.10 5.49
CA MET A 1066 -38.14 -25.76 5.22
C MET A 1066 -37.34 -25.71 3.92
N PHE A 1067 -36.53 -26.73 3.64
CA PHE A 1067 -35.85 -26.88 2.36
C PHE A 1067 -36.84 -26.95 1.20
N LEU A 1068 -37.90 -27.76 1.31
CA LEU A 1068 -38.87 -27.95 0.23
C LEU A 1068 -39.59 -26.63 -0.07
N VAL A 1069 -40.03 -25.90 0.94
CA VAL A 1069 -40.65 -24.58 0.76
C VAL A 1069 -39.68 -23.61 0.09
N ALA A 1070 -38.47 -23.48 0.59
CA ALA A 1070 -37.49 -22.55 0.03
C ALA A 1070 -37.04 -22.95 -1.39
N GLY A 1071 -36.86 -24.24 -1.64
CA GLY A 1071 -36.43 -24.80 -2.91
C GLY A 1071 -37.51 -24.66 -3.98
N LEU A 1072 -38.76 -25.02 -3.69
CA LEU A 1072 -39.88 -24.85 -4.62
C LEU A 1072 -40.16 -23.36 -4.89
N SER A 1073 -39.99 -22.52 -3.88
CA SER A 1073 -40.08 -21.07 -4.07
C SER A 1073 -38.98 -20.56 -5.00
N LEU A 1074 -37.71 -20.98 -4.80
CA LEU A 1074 -36.60 -20.66 -5.70
C LEU A 1074 -36.84 -21.15 -7.13
N ALA A 1075 -37.45 -22.32 -7.30
CA ALA A 1075 -37.84 -22.87 -8.60
C ALA A 1075 -38.98 -22.07 -9.27
N GLY A 1076 -39.74 -21.30 -8.50
CA GLY A 1076 -40.84 -20.46 -9.00
C GLY A 1076 -42.17 -21.22 -9.05
N ILE A 1077 -42.51 -22.00 -8.03
CA ILE A 1077 -43.79 -22.72 -7.95
C ILE A 1077 -44.86 -21.85 -7.25
N PRO A 1078 -46.05 -21.62 -7.84
CA PRO A 1078 -47.15 -20.92 -7.17
C PRO A 1078 -47.66 -21.69 -5.93
N PRO A 1079 -48.08 -21.02 -4.85
CA PRO A 1079 -48.18 -19.57 -4.63
C PRO A 1079 -46.93 -18.93 -3.98
N LEU A 1080 -45.76 -19.55 -4.11
CA LEU A 1080 -44.57 -19.13 -3.35
C LEU A 1080 -43.93 -17.84 -3.91
N ALA A 1081 -43.22 -17.10 -3.06
CA ALA A 1081 -42.68 -15.79 -3.37
C ALA A 1081 -41.79 -15.74 -4.64
N GLY A 1082 -40.97 -16.78 -4.88
CA GLY A 1082 -40.12 -16.79 -6.06
C GLY A 1082 -40.89 -16.84 -7.38
N PHE A 1083 -42.08 -17.46 -7.43
CA PHE A 1083 -42.96 -17.42 -8.61
C PHE A 1083 -43.35 -15.98 -8.92
N SER A 1084 -43.88 -15.29 -7.90
CA SER A 1084 -44.34 -13.91 -7.98
C SER A 1084 -43.32 -12.99 -8.65
N SER A 1085 -42.09 -13.01 -8.17
CA SER A 1085 -41.02 -12.17 -8.70
C SER A 1085 -40.57 -12.54 -10.10
N LYS A 1086 -40.43 -13.84 -10.42
CA LYS A 1086 -40.02 -14.30 -11.76
C LYS A 1086 -41.10 -14.04 -12.80
N TRP A 1087 -42.36 -14.22 -12.45
CA TRP A 1087 -43.49 -13.93 -13.31
C TRP A 1087 -43.47 -12.48 -13.79
N VAL A 1088 -43.25 -11.53 -12.87
CA VAL A 1088 -43.13 -10.11 -13.18
C VAL A 1088 -41.94 -9.84 -14.12
N ILE A 1089 -40.79 -10.49 -13.91
CA ILE A 1089 -39.62 -10.38 -14.81
C ILE A 1089 -39.94 -10.93 -16.20
N PHE A 1090 -40.63 -12.07 -16.30
CA PHE A 1090 -41.04 -12.65 -17.59
C PHE A 1090 -41.98 -11.72 -18.34
N GLN A 1091 -43.02 -11.22 -17.68
CA GLN A 1091 -43.95 -10.25 -18.27
C GLN A 1091 -43.20 -9.02 -18.77
N ALA A 1092 -42.27 -8.49 -17.98
CA ALA A 1092 -41.46 -7.34 -18.39
C ALA A 1092 -40.62 -7.65 -19.64
N CYS A 1093 -39.98 -8.82 -19.74
CA CYS A 1093 -39.25 -9.22 -20.95
C CYS A 1093 -40.15 -9.31 -22.19
N PHE A 1094 -41.31 -9.96 -22.08
CA PHE A 1094 -42.19 -10.13 -23.23
C PHE A 1094 -42.86 -8.83 -23.67
N GLN A 1095 -43.31 -7.99 -22.72
CA GLN A 1095 -43.90 -6.68 -23.02
C GLN A 1095 -42.89 -5.69 -23.62
N SER A 1096 -41.61 -5.81 -23.28
CA SER A 1096 -40.54 -4.97 -23.84
C SER A 1096 -39.93 -5.52 -25.14
N GLY A 1097 -40.48 -6.61 -25.70
CA GLY A 1097 -39.99 -7.19 -26.96
C GLY A 1097 -38.77 -8.12 -26.84
N HIS A 1098 -38.26 -8.33 -25.62
CA HIS A 1098 -37.08 -9.16 -25.33
C HIS A 1098 -37.44 -10.65 -25.18
N TRP A 1099 -38.10 -11.23 -26.20
CA TRP A 1099 -38.66 -12.59 -26.13
C TRP A 1099 -37.61 -13.67 -25.90
N LEU A 1100 -36.40 -13.51 -26.48
CA LEU A 1100 -35.30 -14.46 -26.29
C LEU A 1100 -34.79 -14.45 -24.84
N LEU A 1101 -34.64 -13.26 -24.23
CA LEU A 1101 -34.21 -13.15 -22.84
C LEU A 1101 -35.29 -13.70 -21.88
N GLY A 1102 -36.56 -13.40 -22.16
CA GLY A 1102 -37.70 -13.97 -21.41
C GLY A 1102 -37.75 -15.49 -21.51
N SER A 1103 -37.60 -16.04 -22.72
CA SER A 1103 -37.60 -17.49 -22.96
C SER A 1103 -36.40 -18.18 -22.29
N ALA A 1104 -35.20 -17.60 -22.39
CA ALA A 1104 -34.00 -18.07 -21.71
C ALA A 1104 -34.17 -18.10 -20.18
N ALA A 1105 -34.79 -17.05 -19.63
CA ALA A 1105 -35.11 -16.98 -18.21
C ALA A 1105 -36.18 -18.01 -17.80
N MET A 1106 -37.16 -18.33 -18.65
CA MET A 1106 -38.11 -19.42 -18.38
C MET A 1106 -37.44 -20.79 -18.39
N VAL A 1107 -36.61 -21.08 -19.40
CA VAL A 1107 -35.85 -22.34 -19.51
C VAL A 1107 -34.95 -22.55 -18.29
N SER A 1108 -34.25 -21.52 -17.84
CA SER A 1108 -33.41 -21.65 -16.63
C SER A 1108 -34.22 -21.88 -15.35
N SER A 1109 -35.49 -21.47 -15.31
CA SER A 1109 -36.36 -21.82 -14.17
C SER A 1109 -36.61 -23.32 -14.10
N LEU A 1110 -36.64 -24.02 -15.25
CA LEU A 1110 -36.69 -25.49 -15.31
C LEU A 1110 -35.39 -26.11 -14.80
N PHE A 1111 -34.22 -25.56 -15.14
CA PHE A 1111 -32.94 -26.02 -14.58
C PHE A 1111 -32.88 -25.82 -13.06
N THR A 1112 -33.43 -24.71 -12.57
CA THR A 1112 -33.53 -24.44 -11.13
C THR A 1112 -34.42 -25.48 -10.45
N LEU A 1113 -35.58 -25.80 -11.04
CA LEU A 1113 -36.46 -26.87 -10.55
C LEU A 1113 -35.75 -28.22 -10.54
N ALA A 1114 -35.08 -28.59 -11.63
CA ALA A 1114 -34.32 -29.84 -11.73
C ALA A 1114 -33.23 -29.94 -10.65
N ALA A 1115 -32.47 -28.87 -10.42
CA ALA A 1115 -31.45 -28.81 -9.38
C ALA A 1115 -32.04 -28.97 -7.96
N VAL A 1116 -33.17 -28.31 -7.68
CA VAL A 1116 -33.90 -28.43 -6.40
C VAL A 1116 -34.43 -29.84 -6.20
N LEU A 1117 -35.06 -30.44 -7.22
CA LEU A 1117 -35.60 -31.80 -7.16
C LEU A 1117 -34.48 -32.84 -6.99
N LYS A 1118 -33.35 -32.66 -7.67
CA LYS A 1118 -32.15 -33.50 -7.47
C LYS A 1118 -31.66 -33.44 -6.04
N PHE A 1119 -31.54 -32.25 -5.45
CA PHE A 1119 -31.15 -32.10 -4.06
C PHE A 1119 -32.20 -32.76 -3.14
N ALA A 1120 -33.50 -32.49 -3.34
CA ALA A 1120 -34.58 -33.08 -2.56
C ALA A 1120 -34.53 -34.62 -2.58
N HIS A 1121 -34.38 -35.19 -3.78
CA HIS A 1121 -34.29 -36.63 -3.99
C HIS A 1121 -33.05 -37.21 -3.33
N ALA A 1122 -31.87 -36.74 -3.72
CA ALA A 1122 -30.60 -37.31 -3.27
C ALA A 1122 -30.37 -37.14 -1.77
N ALA A 1123 -30.74 -35.99 -1.18
CA ALA A 1123 -30.50 -35.75 0.24
C ALA A 1123 -31.59 -36.36 1.13
N PHE A 1124 -32.87 -36.16 0.78
CA PHE A 1124 -33.98 -36.41 1.71
C PHE A 1124 -34.85 -37.62 1.36
N MET A 1125 -35.18 -37.84 0.07
CA MET A 1125 -36.17 -38.85 -0.35
C MET A 1125 -35.56 -40.19 -0.78
N GLY A 1126 -34.26 -40.24 -1.10
CA GLY A 1126 -33.58 -41.44 -1.57
C GLY A 1126 -33.45 -42.55 -0.51
N ALA A 1127 -32.83 -43.67 -0.90
CA ALA A 1127 -32.54 -44.77 0.02
C ALA A 1127 -31.64 -44.30 1.19
N PRO A 1128 -31.93 -44.71 2.45
CA PRO A 1128 -31.20 -44.22 3.62
C PRO A 1128 -29.74 -44.66 3.59
N THR A 1129 -28.82 -43.71 3.77
CA THR A 1129 -27.39 -44.01 3.91
C THR A 1129 -27.03 -44.25 5.38
N ALA A 1130 -25.89 -44.90 5.64
CA ALA A 1130 -25.37 -45.05 7.01
C ALA A 1130 -25.27 -43.70 7.75
N LYS A 1131 -24.79 -42.66 7.06
CA LYS A 1131 -24.75 -41.28 7.59
C LYS A 1131 -26.13 -40.73 7.95
N ALA A 1132 -27.18 -41.09 7.20
CA ALA A 1132 -28.54 -40.66 7.49
C ALA A 1132 -29.18 -41.40 8.67
N LEU A 1133 -28.75 -42.63 8.99
CA LEU A 1133 -29.27 -43.40 10.12
C LEU A 1133 -28.84 -42.83 11.48
N GLU A 1134 -27.74 -42.08 11.53
CA GLU A 1134 -27.25 -41.44 12.75
C GLU A 1134 -27.69 -39.97 12.88
N ALA A 1135 -28.11 -39.36 11.78
CA ALA A 1135 -28.55 -37.97 11.74
C ALA A 1135 -29.79 -37.73 12.62
N ARG A 1136 -29.80 -36.56 13.28
CA ARG A 1136 -30.90 -36.00 14.05
C ARG A 1136 -31.16 -34.57 13.60
N GLU A 1137 -32.28 -33.99 14.03
CA GLU A 1137 -32.53 -32.58 13.77
C GLU A 1137 -31.44 -31.67 14.34
N ALA A 1138 -31.18 -30.58 13.62
CA ALA A 1138 -30.28 -29.53 14.04
C ALA A 1138 -30.81 -28.83 15.30
N PRO A 1139 -29.91 -28.26 16.12
CA PRO A 1139 -30.30 -27.52 17.31
C PRO A 1139 -31.16 -26.29 16.99
N LEU A 1140 -31.95 -25.84 17.96
CA LEU A 1140 -32.88 -24.70 17.80
C LEU A 1140 -32.20 -23.42 17.30
N ALA A 1141 -30.95 -23.15 17.70
CA ALA A 1141 -30.20 -21.99 17.22
C ALA A 1141 -29.97 -22.00 15.70
N MET A 1142 -29.97 -23.16 15.04
CA MET A 1142 -29.94 -23.29 13.58
C MET A 1142 -31.34 -23.28 12.98
N LEU A 1143 -32.30 -23.96 13.62
CA LEU A 1143 -33.67 -24.08 13.11
C LEU A 1143 -34.48 -22.78 13.18
N ILE A 1144 -34.30 -21.96 14.22
CA ILE A 1144 -35.04 -20.69 14.38
C ILE A 1144 -34.76 -19.74 13.20
N PRO A 1145 -33.49 -19.43 12.83
CA PRO A 1145 -33.19 -18.65 11.63
C PRO A 1145 -33.83 -19.20 10.35
N ILE A 1146 -33.72 -20.51 10.12
CA ILE A 1146 -34.30 -21.20 8.96
C ILE A 1146 -35.83 -21.01 8.94
N ALA A 1147 -36.48 -21.16 10.08
CA ALA A 1147 -37.92 -21.02 10.22
C ALA A 1147 -38.39 -19.58 9.99
N VAL A 1148 -37.68 -18.60 10.55
CA VAL A 1148 -37.99 -17.17 10.39
C VAL A 1148 -37.85 -16.75 8.93
N LEU A 1149 -36.76 -17.13 8.26
CA LEU A 1149 -36.54 -16.80 6.84
C LEU A 1149 -37.55 -17.49 5.92
N THR A 1150 -37.84 -18.78 6.16
CA THR A 1150 -38.86 -19.52 5.41
C THR A 1150 -40.25 -18.90 5.61
N GLY A 1151 -40.59 -18.58 6.86
CA GLY A 1151 -41.86 -17.93 7.22
C GLY A 1151 -42.01 -16.56 6.56
N ALA A 1152 -40.97 -15.72 6.62
CA ALA A 1152 -40.95 -14.44 5.92
C ALA A 1152 -41.14 -14.60 4.40
N SER A 1153 -40.48 -15.60 3.79
CA SER A 1153 -40.68 -15.89 2.37
C SER A 1153 -42.09 -16.39 2.04
N LEU A 1154 -42.74 -17.15 2.92
CA LEU A 1154 -44.13 -17.59 2.73
C LEU A 1154 -45.10 -16.42 2.82
N VAL A 1155 -44.94 -15.57 3.84
CA VAL A 1155 -45.77 -14.38 4.07
C VAL A 1155 -45.71 -13.45 2.86
N VAL A 1156 -44.49 -13.17 2.37
CA VAL A 1156 -44.29 -12.34 1.17
C VAL A 1156 -44.82 -13.01 -0.11
N GLY A 1157 -44.84 -14.33 -0.18
CA GLY A 1157 -45.42 -15.05 -1.33
C GLY A 1157 -46.94 -14.95 -1.39
N VAL A 1158 -47.60 -15.09 -0.25
CA VAL A 1158 -49.06 -14.98 -0.12
C VAL A 1158 -49.51 -13.51 -0.23
N VAL A 1159 -48.74 -12.59 0.33
CA VAL A 1159 -49.04 -11.15 0.41
C VAL A 1159 -47.91 -10.35 -0.24
N PRO A 1160 -47.78 -10.39 -1.58
CA PRO A 1160 -46.65 -9.74 -2.27
C PRO A 1160 -46.69 -8.21 -2.19
N GLY A 1161 -47.82 -7.61 -1.81
CA GLY A 1161 -47.92 -6.19 -1.52
C GLY A 1161 -46.97 -5.71 -0.40
N LEU A 1162 -46.56 -6.59 0.52
CA LEU A 1162 -45.55 -6.26 1.53
C LEU A 1162 -44.19 -5.85 0.93
N LEU A 1163 -43.87 -6.33 -0.27
CA LEU A 1163 -42.72 -5.87 -1.04
C LEU A 1163 -43.11 -4.84 -2.10
N LEU A 1164 -44.20 -5.07 -2.84
CA LEU A 1164 -44.56 -4.22 -3.97
C LEU A 1164 -44.94 -2.79 -3.56
N VAL A 1165 -45.54 -2.57 -2.38
CA VAL A 1165 -45.88 -1.22 -1.90
C VAL A 1165 -44.61 -0.41 -1.57
N PRO A 1166 -43.66 -0.91 -0.74
CA PRO A 1166 -42.36 -0.26 -0.58
C PRO A 1166 -41.59 -0.09 -1.89
N ILE A 1167 -41.63 -1.08 -2.78
CA ILE A 1167 -40.97 -0.99 -4.10
C ILE A 1167 -41.59 0.12 -4.96
N ALA A 1168 -42.92 0.29 -4.94
CA ALA A 1168 -43.58 1.38 -5.63
C ALA A 1168 -43.14 2.75 -5.07
N ALA A 1169 -43.01 2.87 -3.74
CA ALA A 1169 -42.47 4.07 -3.12
C ALA A 1169 -41.00 4.32 -3.50
N ILE A 1170 -40.17 3.27 -3.53
CA ILE A 1170 -38.79 3.35 -4.02
C ILE A 1170 -38.76 3.81 -5.48
N GLN A 1171 -39.64 3.28 -6.33
CA GLN A 1171 -39.73 3.71 -7.73
C GLN A 1171 -40.10 5.18 -7.84
N ALA A 1172 -41.05 5.65 -7.03
CA ALA A 1172 -41.43 7.06 -6.98
C ALA A 1172 -40.25 7.96 -6.58
N GLU A 1173 -39.52 7.60 -5.53
CA GLU A 1173 -38.34 8.34 -5.06
C GLU A 1173 -37.21 8.35 -6.11
N LEU A 1174 -37.03 7.24 -6.82
CA LEU A 1174 -36.07 7.12 -7.93
C LEU A 1174 -36.54 7.80 -9.23
N GLY A 1175 -37.69 8.48 -9.24
CA GLY A 1175 -38.23 9.18 -10.41
C GLY A 1175 -38.78 8.27 -11.51
N MET A 1176 -39.05 7.00 -11.20
CA MET A 1176 -39.70 6.04 -12.10
C MET A 1176 -41.22 6.05 -11.89
N VAL A 1177 -41.96 5.63 -12.92
CA VAL A 1177 -43.40 5.38 -12.78
C VAL A 1177 -43.59 4.23 -11.77
N PRO A 1178 -44.28 4.46 -10.63
CA PRO A 1178 -44.48 3.42 -9.64
C PRO A 1178 -45.38 2.31 -10.17
N ILE A 1179 -45.06 1.07 -9.83
CA ILE A 1179 -45.97 -0.04 -10.09
C ILE A 1179 -47.26 0.13 -9.27
N ALA A 1180 -48.40 -0.08 -9.93
CA ALA A 1180 -49.70 -0.06 -9.27
C ALA A 1180 -49.84 -1.29 -8.35
N ALA A 1181 -49.67 -1.08 -7.04
CA ALA A 1181 -49.69 -2.16 -6.05
C ALA A 1181 -50.61 -1.85 -4.86
N SER A 1182 -51.24 -2.91 -4.35
CA SER A 1182 -51.99 -2.93 -3.09
C SER A 1182 -51.37 -3.96 -2.15
N LEU A 1183 -51.81 -4.00 -0.89
CA LEU A 1183 -51.34 -4.97 0.09
C LEU A 1183 -51.55 -6.44 -0.38
N VAL A 1184 -52.61 -6.72 -1.13
CA VAL A 1184 -52.96 -8.07 -1.62
C VAL A 1184 -52.21 -8.43 -2.92
N GLY A 1185 -51.51 -7.49 -3.55
CA GLY A 1185 -50.80 -7.67 -4.81
C GLY A 1185 -51.01 -6.51 -5.80
N PRO A 1186 -50.53 -6.62 -7.05
CA PRO A 1186 -50.73 -5.59 -8.08
C PRO A 1186 -52.22 -5.31 -8.33
N LEU A 1187 -52.59 -4.06 -8.61
CA LEU A 1187 -53.98 -3.64 -8.82
C LEU A 1187 -54.58 -4.25 -10.12
N PRO A 1188 -55.91 -4.52 -10.19
CA PRO A 1188 -56.49 -5.32 -11.27
C PRO A 1188 -56.49 -4.65 -12.65
N GLY A 1189 -56.21 -5.49 -13.66
CA GLY A 1189 -56.41 -5.32 -15.11
C GLY A 1189 -56.46 -6.72 -15.76
N ALA A 1190 -56.82 -6.86 -17.04
CA ALA A 1190 -56.97 -8.18 -17.69
C ALA A 1190 -55.68 -9.05 -17.68
N GLU A 1191 -54.54 -8.46 -17.35
CA GLU A 1191 -53.21 -9.08 -17.27
C GLU A 1191 -52.73 -9.34 -15.82
N ALA A 1192 -53.51 -9.00 -14.79
CA ALA A 1192 -53.12 -9.08 -13.39
C ALA A 1192 -53.34 -10.50 -12.81
N TRP A 1193 -52.25 -11.15 -12.39
CA TRP A 1193 -52.31 -12.39 -11.63
C TRP A 1193 -52.68 -12.11 -10.16
N SER A 1194 -53.55 -12.91 -9.56
CA SER A 1194 -54.01 -12.74 -8.17
C SER A 1194 -53.39 -13.78 -7.23
N PRO A 1195 -52.22 -13.50 -6.61
CA PRO A 1195 -51.53 -14.43 -5.70
C PRO A 1195 -52.42 -14.95 -4.56
N GLY A 1196 -53.27 -14.08 -4.01
CA GLY A 1196 -54.26 -14.48 -3.00
C GLY A 1196 -55.26 -15.51 -3.50
N LEU A 1197 -55.79 -15.35 -4.71
CA LEU A 1197 -56.70 -16.33 -5.33
C LEU A 1197 -55.98 -17.65 -5.58
N VAL A 1198 -54.77 -17.61 -6.14
CA VAL A 1198 -53.97 -18.83 -6.38
C VAL A 1198 -53.68 -19.56 -5.08
N SER A 1199 -53.35 -18.82 -4.01
CA SER A 1199 -53.15 -19.38 -2.67
C SER A 1199 -54.43 -20.06 -2.15
N VAL A 1200 -55.58 -19.41 -2.29
CA VAL A 1200 -56.89 -19.96 -1.89
C VAL A 1200 -57.22 -21.20 -2.71
N LEU A 1201 -57.02 -21.18 -4.04
CA LEU A 1201 -57.26 -22.33 -4.92
C LEU A 1201 -56.36 -23.52 -4.56
N VAL A 1202 -55.09 -23.28 -4.26
CA VAL A 1202 -54.15 -24.32 -3.80
C VAL A 1202 -54.56 -24.86 -2.43
N LEU A 1203 -55.01 -24.01 -1.50
CA LEU A 1203 -55.52 -24.44 -0.19
C LEU A 1203 -56.79 -25.27 -0.32
N ILE A 1204 -57.74 -24.88 -1.20
CA ILE A 1204 -58.95 -25.66 -1.51
C ILE A 1204 -58.55 -27.01 -2.11
N LEU A 1205 -57.65 -27.01 -3.10
CA LEU A 1205 -57.15 -28.24 -3.72
C LEU A 1205 -56.49 -29.16 -2.68
N ALA A 1206 -55.68 -28.61 -1.77
CA ALA A 1206 -55.07 -29.37 -0.67
C ALA A 1206 -56.12 -29.88 0.32
N ALA A 1207 -57.13 -29.08 0.67
CA ALA A 1207 -58.23 -29.44 1.56
C ALA A 1207 -59.14 -30.55 0.95
N VAL A 1208 -59.17 -30.69 -0.38
CA VAL A 1208 -59.85 -31.79 -1.07
C VAL A 1208 -58.93 -33.02 -1.22
N LEU A 1209 -57.69 -32.82 -1.69
CA LEU A 1209 -56.73 -33.91 -1.95
C LEU A 1209 -56.26 -34.61 -0.68
N LEU A 1210 -55.98 -33.90 0.41
CA LEU A 1210 -55.47 -34.51 1.64
C LEU A 1210 -56.47 -35.48 2.28
N PRO A 1211 -57.77 -35.14 2.42
CA PRO A 1211 -58.80 -36.10 2.80
C PRO A 1211 -59.02 -37.18 1.74
N TRP A 1212 -59.02 -36.86 0.44
CA TRP A 1212 -59.17 -37.86 -0.63
C TRP A 1212 -58.07 -38.94 -0.59
N LEU A 1213 -56.80 -38.52 -0.43
CA LEU A 1213 -55.65 -39.41 -0.25
C LEU A 1213 -55.78 -40.28 1.01
N ARG A 1214 -56.33 -39.72 2.10
CA ARG A 1214 -56.58 -40.47 3.35
C ARG A 1214 -57.80 -41.39 3.27
N LEU A 1215 -58.84 -41.03 2.53
CA LEU A 1215 -60.07 -41.80 2.33
C LEU A 1215 -59.89 -42.95 1.34
N GLY A 1216 -58.92 -42.85 0.43
CA GLY A 1216 -58.50 -43.94 -0.46
C GLY A 1216 -57.82 -45.14 0.24
N HIS A 1217 -57.49 -45.04 1.54
CA HIS A 1217 -56.84 -46.09 2.32
C HIS A 1217 -57.82 -47.11 2.95
N ARG A 1218 -58.76 -47.69 2.16
CA ARG A 1218 -59.59 -48.82 2.62
C ARG A 1218 -59.11 -50.20 2.11
N ALA A 1219 -58.12 -50.26 1.22
CA ALA A 1219 -57.44 -51.51 0.87
C ALA A 1219 -56.17 -51.67 1.71
N GLY A 1220 -55.81 -52.91 2.07
CA GLY A 1220 -54.66 -53.23 2.93
C GLY A 1220 -53.39 -52.50 2.49
N VAL A 1221 -52.86 -51.63 3.36
CA VAL A 1221 -51.68 -50.82 3.07
C VAL A 1221 -50.44 -51.71 3.12
N VAL A 1222 -49.95 -52.14 1.96
CA VAL A 1222 -48.59 -52.69 1.85
C VAL A 1222 -47.63 -51.51 1.94
N ARG A 1223 -46.89 -51.41 3.05
CA ARG A 1223 -45.83 -50.40 3.20
C ARG A 1223 -44.60 -50.86 2.41
N THR A 1224 -44.46 -50.39 1.19
CA THR A 1224 -43.24 -50.56 0.39
C THR A 1224 -42.36 -49.32 0.56
N HIS A 1225 -41.03 -49.48 0.52
CA HIS A 1225 -40.18 -48.30 0.45
C HIS A 1225 -40.28 -47.70 -0.97
N VAL A 1226 -40.45 -46.38 -1.08
CA VAL A 1226 -40.64 -45.70 -2.37
C VAL A 1226 -39.47 -45.96 -3.35
N HIS A 1227 -38.26 -46.20 -2.83
CA HIS A 1227 -37.09 -46.56 -3.64
C HIS A 1227 -37.04 -48.03 -4.06
N GLU A 1228 -37.81 -48.91 -3.42
CA GLU A 1228 -37.92 -50.32 -3.78
C GLU A 1228 -38.91 -50.55 -4.93
N CYS A 1229 -39.76 -49.57 -5.28
CA CYS A 1229 -40.81 -49.71 -6.31
C CYS A 1229 -41.71 -50.97 -6.13
N GLY A 1230 -41.82 -51.51 -4.92
CA GLY A 1230 -42.54 -52.76 -4.63
C GLY A 1230 -41.71 -54.05 -4.70
N VAL A 1231 -40.40 -53.95 -4.93
CA VAL A 1231 -39.43 -55.04 -5.03
C VAL A 1231 -38.68 -55.18 -3.69
N GLY A 1232 -39.10 -56.12 -2.84
CA GLY A 1232 -38.60 -56.27 -1.45
C GLY A 1232 -37.33 -57.13 -1.31
N ASP A 1233 -36.82 -57.67 -2.41
CA ASP A 1233 -35.65 -58.57 -2.50
C ASP A 1233 -34.33 -57.83 -2.79
N LEU A 1234 -34.39 -56.53 -3.08
CA LEU A 1234 -33.20 -55.71 -3.31
C LEU A 1234 -32.74 -55.04 -2.01
N LEU A 1235 -31.44 -55.13 -1.73
CA LEU A 1235 -30.83 -54.37 -0.64
C LEU A 1235 -30.99 -52.86 -0.91
N PRO A 1236 -31.20 -52.01 0.13
CA PRO A 1236 -31.33 -50.56 -0.03
C PRO A 1236 -30.17 -49.90 -0.81
N GLU A 1237 -28.98 -50.48 -0.73
CA GLU A 1237 -27.79 -50.06 -1.48
C GLU A 1237 -27.92 -50.29 -2.99
N ALA A 1238 -28.59 -51.38 -3.41
CA ALA A 1238 -28.80 -51.76 -4.81
C ALA A 1238 -29.90 -50.92 -5.50
N THR A 1239 -30.79 -50.29 -4.74
CA THR A 1239 -31.87 -49.40 -5.24
C THR A 1239 -31.46 -47.93 -5.29
N ARG A 1240 -30.20 -47.62 -4.94
CA ARG A 1240 -29.73 -46.26 -4.75
C ARG A 1240 -29.38 -45.58 -6.08
N VAL A 1241 -30.15 -44.56 -6.43
CA VAL A 1241 -29.84 -43.65 -7.54
C VAL A 1241 -29.12 -42.41 -7.00
N GLY A 1242 -27.84 -42.25 -7.37
CA GLY A 1242 -27.04 -41.08 -7.01
C GLY A 1242 -27.55 -39.78 -7.65
N ALA A 1243 -27.20 -38.65 -7.05
CA ALA A 1243 -27.42 -37.33 -7.60
C ALA A 1243 -26.71 -37.14 -8.96
N ALA A 1244 -25.55 -37.80 -9.15
CA ALA A 1244 -24.83 -37.80 -10.42
C ALA A 1244 -25.58 -38.54 -11.55
N SER A 1245 -26.38 -39.57 -11.25
CA SER A 1245 -27.05 -40.38 -12.27
C SER A 1245 -28.46 -39.89 -12.64
N LEU A 1246 -29.11 -39.07 -11.81
CA LEU A 1246 -30.47 -38.54 -12.08
C LEU A 1246 -30.58 -37.74 -13.40
N PHE A 1247 -29.49 -37.13 -13.86
CA PHE A 1247 -29.46 -36.31 -15.08
C PHE A 1247 -28.21 -36.60 -15.93
N GLU A 1248 -27.85 -37.87 -16.11
CA GLU A 1248 -26.64 -38.26 -16.83
C GLU A 1248 -26.58 -37.73 -18.28
N THR A 1249 -27.68 -37.81 -19.03
CA THR A 1249 -27.73 -37.28 -20.42
C THR A 1249 -27.62 -35.75 -20.48
N PRO A 1250 -28.39 -34.97 -19.69
CA PRO A 1250 -28.17 -33.53 -19.58
C PRO A 1250 -26.78 -33.17 -19.06
N ASP A 1251 -26.22 -33.93 -18.11
CA ASP A 1251 -24.86 -33.71 -17.58
C ASP A 1251 -23.79 -33.86 -18.66
N ALA A 1252 -23.86 -34.95 -19.45
CA ALA A 1252 -22.96 -35.16 -20.58
C ALA A 1252 -23.05 -34.04 -21.62
N ALA A 1253 -24.26 -33.59 -21.95
CA ALA A 1253 -24.48 -32.50 -22.91
C ALA A 1253 -23.94 -31.15 -22.40
N VAL A 1254 -24.23 -30.80 -21.14
CA VAL A 1254 -23.74 -29.56 -20.50
C VAL A 1254 -22.22 -29.58 -20.40
N ARG A 1255 -21.61 -30.71 -20.01
CA ARG A 1255 -20.15 -30.84 -19.97
C ARG A 1255 -19.52 -30.77 -21.36
N ALA A 1256 -20.14 -31.34 -22.39
CA ALA A 1256 -19.66 -31.26 -23.76
C ALA A 1256 -19.70 -29.82 -24.30
N LEU A 1257 -20.73 -29.04 -23.95
CA LEU A 1257 -20.91 -27.66 -24.39
C LEU A 1257 -20.04 -26.66 -23.62
N PHE A 1258 -19.82 -26.89 -22.32
CA PHE A 1258 -19.29 -25.85 -21.42
C PHE A 1258 -18.05 -26.23 -20.62
N ALA A 1259 -17.61 -27.50 -20.59
CA ALA A 1259 -16.40 -27.89 -19.86
C ALA A 1259 -15.16 -27.78 -20.77
N PRO A 1260 -14.04 -27.19 -20.30
CA PRO A 1260 -12.76 -27.35 -20.98
C PRO A 1260 -12.41 -28.84 -21.00
N ARG A 1261 -12.05 -29.39 -22.17
CA ARG A 1261 -11.57 -30.77 -22.31
C ARG A 1261 -10.50 -31.02 -21.25
N ARG A 1262 -10.81 -31.82 -20.22
CA ARG A 1262 -9.78 -32.34 -19.32
C ARG A 1262 -8.79 -33.11 -20.19
N THR A 1263 -7.52 -32.73 -20.14
CA THR A 1263 -6.44 -33.63 -20.55
C THR A 1263 -6.60 -34.91 -19.72
N ARG A 1264 -6.87 -36.02 -20.41
CA ARG A 1264 -6.89 -37.36 -19.82
C ARG A 1264 -5.49 -37.63 -19.23
N GLY A 1265 -5.33 -37.43 -17.93
CA GLY A 1265 -4.09 -37.73 -17.22
C GLY A 1265 -4.26 -37.41 -15.75
N GLY A 1266 -4.76 -38.36 -14.96
CA GLY A 1266 -4.83 -38.18 -13.51
C GLY A 1266 -5.64 -39.20 -12.71
N ASP A 1267 -6.68 -39.82 -13.29
CA ASP A 1267 -7.54 -40.75 -12.52
C ASP A 1267 -7.34 -42.21 -12.99
N ARG A 1268 -6.19 -42.76 -12.62
CA ARG A 1268 -5.98 -44.19 -12.32
C ARG A 1268 -4.93 -44.28 -11.20
N ALA A 1269 -5.38 -44.14 -9.96
CA ALA A 1269 -4.74 -44.66 -8.75
C ALA A 1269 -5.77 -44.68 -7.61
#